data_AF-A0A804Q3E6-F1
#
_entry.id   AF-A0A804Q3E6-F1
#
_cell.length_a   1.000
_cell.length_b   1.000
_cell.length_c   1.000
_cell.angle_alpha   90.00
_cell.angle_beta   90.00
_cell.angle_gamma   90.00
#
_symmetry.space_group_name_H-M   'P 1'
#
loop_
_entity.id
_entity.type
_entity.pdbx_description
1 polymer ?
#
loop_
_entity_poly.entity_id
_entity_poly.type
_entity_poly.pdbx_seq_one_letter_code
_entity_poly.pdbx_strand_id
1 'polypeptide(L)'
;MKVLAKMGISTLASYKGAQIFEALGLASEVVSKCFEGTPSRVEGSTFEMLAQDALHLHELAFPSRTLPPGSAEANSLPNPGDHHWRKNGEVHLNDPFSIAKLQEAARLDSREAYKEYSRYTQELNKSCTLRGMLKFRETPVRISLDEVEPASEIVKRFCTGAMSYGSISLEAHTTMAKAQNIMGAKSNTGEGGEQSSRMEPLPDGSMNPLMSAIKQVASGRFGVSIDYLSNAIELQIKMAQGAKPGEGGELPSHKVIGDIAITRHSTAGVGLISPPPHHDIYSIEDLAQLIYDLKNANPGARISVKLVSEAGVGVVASGVVKGHADHILISGHDGGTGASRWTGIKHAGLPWELGLAETHQTLVANGLRARVVLQTDGQLKIGRDVVIACLLGAEEFGFSTAPLIVLGCLLMRQCHTNTCPVGIATQDPILREKFAGKPEHIINFFFMLAEEVREIMSQLGFRTINEMVGRSDMLEVDSDVLKGNEKLQNIDLSLILKPAAEISPEAVQYCVEKQDHGLDMALDNKLIASSRAALEKRFRVFIEAPVKNTDRAVGTMLSHEVTKLFRMPGLPPDTIRVKLNGSAGQSFGAFLCPGVTLELEGDSNDYVGKGLSGGKIIVYPPKNSRFIPQDNIVIGNVALYGSTKGEAYFNGMAAERFCVRNSGAQAVVEGIGDHGCEYMTGGTVVILGKTGRNFAAGMSGGIAYIYDVDGMFSTRCNHELVDLYSVDEEDDITTLRVMIEQHRLNTESVLAKYILSNFEDILPKFVKVFPRDYRRVLENMKAEKVAKEAEQKRRKKGWDKKAGEMIKAPNGVSVITKEVQNKKSSSRPTQVLNAEKPRGFVKYEREGISYRHENERIKDWDEVINELVCGPLINTQSARCMGCGTPFCHQENFGAGCPLGNKIPEFNELVYQNRWREALYRLLETNNFPEFTGRVCPAPCEGSCVLGIIENPVSIKSIECAIIDKGFKEGWMVPCPPLHRTGMTVAIIGSGPAGLAAADQLNKMGHYVVVFERDDRIGGLMMYGVPNMKADKATIVQRRVDLMDKEGVKFIVNAHVGTDPRYSIERLQAENDAVILACGATRPRDLSIPGRELSGIHFAMDFLHANTKSLLDSNLEDGKYISAKGKKVVVIGGGDTGTDCIGTAIRHDCSNLVNLELLPEPSKERAPDNPWPQWPRIFRIDYGHQEAVSKFGKDPRTYQILTKRFIGDENGKVRALEVVRVEWSKVDGRFQSKEIEGSQEIIEADLVLLAMGFLGPEADIAKKLGLEQDSRSNFKAEFGNFATNVEGVFAAGDCRRGQSLVVWAIAEGREAAAAVDKYLTREKTNADEDVAGPSSSGCLVQPVAA
;
A
#
# COMPACT_ATOMS: atom_id res chain seq x y z
N MET A 1 -20.89 0.06 20.57
CA MET A 1 -21.27 1.45 20.24
C MET A 1 -20.94 1.84 18.81
N LYS A 2 -19.67 1.90 18.36
CA LYS A 2 -19.33 2.38 16.99
C LYS A 2 -20.08 1.65 15.86
N VAL A 3 -20.20 0.32 15.93
CA VAL A 3 -20.96 -0.49 14.96
C VAL A 3 -22.44 -0.11 14.93
N LEU A 4 -23.07 0.11 16.08
CA LEU A 4 -24.47 0.53 16.20
C LEU A 4 -24.72 1.88 15.52
N ALA A 5 -23.80 2.82 15.76
CA ALA A 5 -23.90 4.19 15.30
C ALA A 5 -23.82 4.32 13.76
N LYS A 6 -23.27 3.32 13.06
CA LYS A 6 -23.23 3.30 11.58
C LYS A 6 -24.62 3.38 10.95
N MET A 7 -25.62 2.83 11.62
CA MET A 7 -27.01 2.80 11.18
C MET A 7 -27.91 3.72 12.02
N GLY A 8 -27.32 4.67 12.77
CA GLY A 8 -28.07 5.59 13.63
C GLY A 8 -28.70 4.95 14.88
N ILE A 9 -28.34 3.70 15.22
CA ILE A 9 -28.93 2.98 16.36
C ILE A 9 -28.22 3.39 17.66
N SER A 10 -28.99 3.90 18.63
CA SER A 10 -28.45 4.43 19.89
C SER A 10 -28.38 3.41 21.03
N THR A 11 -29.21 2.35 21.02
CA THR A 11 -29.28 1.38 22.13
C THR A 11 -28.94 -0.03 21.68
N LEU A 12 -28.24 -0.77 22.55
CA LEU A 12 -27.96 -2.20 22.31
C LEU A 12 -29.25 -3.04 22.31
N ALA A 13 -30.25 -2.66 23.11
CA ALA A 13 -31.52 -3.37 23.20
C ALA A 13 -32.25 -3.38 21.85
N SER A 14 -32.28 -2.26 21.13
CA SER A 14 -32.87 -2.19 19.78
C SER A 14 -32.04 -2.92 18.73
N TYR A 15 -30.71 -2.99 18.89
CA TYR A 15 -29.84 -3.67 17.93
C TYR A 15 -29.85 -5.19 18.08
N LYS A 16 -30.00 -5.68 19.31
CA LYS A 16 -30.02 -7.11 19.61
C LYS A 16 -31.19 -7.76 18.87
N GLY A 17 -30.87 -8.68 17.96
CA GLY A 17 -31.87 -9.41 17.16
C GLY A 17 -32.38 -8.67 15.92
N ALA A 18 -31.97 -7.43 15.68
CA ALA A 18 -32.40 -6.66 14.50
C ALA A 18 -31.71 -7.10 13.20
N GLN A 19 -30.65 -7.90 13.29
CA GLN A 19 -29.91 -8.45 12.14
C GLN A 19 -29.47 -7.37 11.12
N ILE A 20 -28.85 -6.29 11.61
CA ILE A 20 -28.31 -5.21 10.75
C ILE A 20 -27.01 -5.66 10.08
N PHE A 21 -27.13 -6.70 9.26
CA PHE A 21 -26.07 -7.38 8.54
C PHE A 21 -26.61 -7.83 7.19
N GLU A 22 -25.70 -8.10 6.27
CA GLU A 22 -26.00 -8.78 5.02
C GLU A 22 -25.05 -9.97 4.88
N ALA A 23 -25.61 -11.12 4.54
CA ALA A 23 -24.84 -12.32 4.25
C ALA A 23 -24.40 -12.31 2.78
N LEU A 24 -23.16 -12.73 2.53
CA LEU A 24 -22.61 -12.89 1.19
C LEU A 24 -21.96 -14.26 1.09
N GLY A 25 -22.45 -15.13 0.20
CA GLY A 25 -21.91 -16.48 0.02
C GLY A 25 -22.37 -17.49 1.07
N LEU A 26 -23.54 -17.28 1.69
CA LEU A 26 -24.20 -18.26 2.56
C LEU A 26 -25.47 -18.78 1.89
N ALA A 27 -25.66 -20.10 1.92
CA ALA A 27 -26.83 -20.73 1.35
C ALA A 27 -28.11 -20.38 2.13
N SER A 28 -29.23 -20.31 1.40
CA SER A 28 -30.57 -20.07 1.94
C SER A 28 -30.94 -21.04 3.06
N GLU A 29 -30.47 -22.29 3.04
CA GLU A 29 -30.71 -23.25 4.13
C GLU A 29 -30.08 -22.82 5.46
N VAL A 30 -28.89 -22.21 5.43
CA VAL A 30 -28.19 -21.71 6.62
C VAL A 30 -28.89 -20.45 7.12
N VAL A 31 -29.18 -19.52 6.21
CA VAL A 31 -29.85 -18.26 6.54
C VAL A 31 -31.23 -18.51 7.11
N SER A 32 -32.05 -19.34 6.47
CA SER A 32 -33.42 -19.62 6.94
C SER A 32 -33.45 -20.28 8.31
N LYS A 33 -32.46 -21.12 8.63
CA LYS A 33 -32.40 -21.84 9.92
C LYS A 33 -31.81 -21.00 11.05
N CYS A 34 -30.78 -20.20 10.77
CA CYS A 34 -29.98 -19.53 11.80
C CYS A 34 -30.20 -18.01 11.87
N PHE A 35 -30.55 -17.38 10.74
CA PHE A 35 -30.55 -15.93 10.55
C PHE A 35 -31.76 -15.47 9.71
N GLU A 36 -32.94 -16.05 9.96
CA GLU A 36 -34.15 -15.78 9.18
C GLU A 36 -34.42 -14.27 9.10
N GLY A 37 -34.60 -13.76 7.87
CA GLY A 37 -34.78 -12.34 7.57
C GLY A 37 -33.52 -11.60 7.11
N THR A 38 -32.32 -12.17 7.30
CA THR A 38 -31.07 -11.56 6.81
C THR A 38 -30.98 -11.66 5.27
N PRO A 39 -30.73 -10.57 4.54
CA PRO A 39 -30.52 -10.63 3.10
C PRO A 39 -29.28 -11.48 2.74
N SER A 40 -29.42 -12.37 1.75
CA SER A 40 -28.32 -13.16 1.17
C SER A 40 -28.53 -13.27 -0.34
N ARG A 41 -28.06 -12.26 -1.09
CA ARG A 41 -28.33 -12.13 -2.54
C ARG A 41 -27.47 -13.04 -3.42
N VAL A 42 -26.41 -13.58 -2.83
CA VAL A 42 -25.51 -14.54 -3.47
C VAL A 42 -25.50 -15.75 -2.55
N GLU A 43 -26.17 -16.82 -3.00
CA GLU A 43 -26.16 -18.15 -2.38
C GLU A 43 -24.71 -18.65 -2.18
N GLY A 44 -24.50 -19.76 -1.48
CA GLY A 44 -23.13 -20.28 -1.31
C GLY A 44 -22.99 -21.41 -0.29
N SER A 45 -22.21 -21.16 0.75
CA SER A 45 -21.78 -22.18 1.70
C SER A 45 -22.95 -22.81 2.46
N THR A 46 -23.03 -24.13 2.42
CA THR A 46 -23.99 -24.97 3.17
C THR A 46 -23.48 -25.30 4.56
N PHE A 47 -24.30 -25.96 5.39
CA PHE A 47 -23.82 -26.47 6.69
C PHE A 47 -22.64 -27.44 6.56
N GLU A 48 -22.59 -28.24 5.49
CA GLU A 48 -21.50 -29.19 5.25
C GLU A 48 -20.18 -28.48 4.94
N MET A 49 -20.20 -27.48 4.04
CA MET A 49 -19.01 -26.68 3.73
C MET A 49 -18.51 -25.90 4.96
N LEU A 50 -19.42 -25.34 5.77
CA LEU A 50 -19.05 -24.66 7.01
C LEU A 50 -18.47 -25.63 8.06
N ALA A 51 -18.96 -26.89 8.10
CA ALA A 51 -18.39 -27.91 8.97
C ALA A 51 -16.98 -28.31 8.52
N GLN A 52 -16.74 -28.44 7.22
CA GLN A 52 -15.40 -28.68 6.67
C GLN A 52 -14.41 -27.56 7.04
N ASP A 53 -14.84 -26.29 6.96
CA ASP A 53 -14.02 -25.14 7.40
C ASP A 53 -13.67 -25.22 8.90
N ALA A 54 -14.66 -25.54 9.73
CA ALA A 54 -14.45 -25.71 11.16
C ALA A 54 -13.49 -26.87 11.46
N LEU A 55 -13.59 -27.99 10.73
CA LEU A 55 -12.68 -29.12 10.83
C LEU A 55 -11.27 -28.77 10.34
N HIS A 56 -11.14 -27.95 9.31
CA HIS A 56 -9.84 -27.47 8.83
C HIS A 56 -9.16 -26.56 9.88
N LEU A 57 -9.90 -25.63 10.49
CA LEU A 57 -9.39 -24.82 11.60
C LEU A 57 -9.03 -25.68 12.82
N HIS A 58 -9.81 -26.75 13.07
CA HIS A 58 -9.50 -27.71 14.11
C HIS A 58 -8.18 -28.44 13.83
N GLU A 59 -7.98 -28.93 12.60
CA GLU A 59 -6.73 -29.58 12.15
C GLU A 59 -5.53 -28.62 12.23
N LEU A 60 -5.71 -27.32 11.97
CA LEU A 60 -4.64 -26.34 12.15
C LEU A 60 -4.23 -26.16 13.62
N ALA A 61 -5.18 -26.26 14.56
CA ALA A 61 -4.91 -26.15 15.99
C ALA A 61 -4.47 -27.48 16.63
N PHE A 62 -4.97 -28.59 16.09
CA PHE A 62 -4.76 -29.95 16.55
C PHE A 62 -4.38 -30.84 15.36
N PRO A 63 -3.18 -30.65 14.78
CA PRO A 63 -2.79 -31.40 13.60
C PRO A 63 -2.76 -32.89 13.90
N SER A 64 -3.34 -33.67 12.99
CA SER A 64 -3.33 -35.14 12.97
C SER A 64 -1.90 -35.69 13.09
N ARG A 65 -0.91 -34.92 12.62
CA ARG A 65 0.51 -35.11 12.96
C ARG A 65 0.92 -34.15 14.06
N THR A 66 1.05 -34.69 15.28
CA THR A 66 1.50 -33.91 16.44
C THR A 66 2.91 -33.37 16.20
N LEU A 67 3.03 -32.04 16.24
CA LEU A 67 4.31 -31.34 16.09
C LEU A 67 5.17 -31.54 17.37
N PRO A 68 6.49 -31.76 17.23
CA PRO A 68 7.34 -31.98 18.40
C PRO A 68 7.39 -30.73 19.31
N PRO A 69 7.23 -30.88 20.64
CA PRO A 69 7.31 -29.77 21.57
C PRO A 69 8.65 -29.05 21.46
N GLY A 70 8.62 -27.72 21.38
CA GLY A 70 9.83 -26.91 21.21
C GLY A 70 10.21 -26.62 19.76
N SER A 71 9.57 -27.25 18.77
CA SER A 71 9.73 -26.87 17.36
C SER A 71 9.18 -25.47 17.09
N ALA A 72 9.66 -24.83 16.03
CA ALA A 72 9.16 -23.52 15.62
C ALA A 72 7.67 -23.57 15.27
N GLU A 73 7.26 -24.60 14.53
CA GLU A 73 5.89 -24.82 14.08
C GLU A 73 4.93 -25.04 15.25
N ALA A 74 5.37 -25.72 16.32
CA ALA A 74 4.55 -25.95 17.51
C ALA A 74 4.34 -24.68 18.38
N ASN A 75 5.22 -23.69 18.29
CA ASN A 75 5.20 -22.49 19.14
C ASN A 75 4.65 -21.23 18.43
N SER A 76 4.42 -21.31 17.13
CA SER A 76 4.10 -20.16 16.29
C SER A 76 2.71 -20.24 15.70
N LEU A 77 1.86 -19.25 15.97
CA LEU A 77 0.63 -19.07 15.21
C LEU A 77 0.94 -18.73 13.75
N PRO A 78 0.28 -19.35 12.76
CA PRO A 78 0.45 -18.99 11.36
C PRO A 78 -0.06 -17.55 11.13
N ASN A 79 0.48 -16.90 10.10
CA ASN A 79 -0.01 -15.60 9.65
C ASN A 79 -0.74 -15.81 8.32
N PRO A 80 -2.08 -15.85 8.32
CA PRO A 80 -2.87 -16.14 7.13
C PRO A 80 -2.83 -14.98 6.12
N GLY A 81 -2.37 -13.78 6.49
CA GLY A 81 -2.24 -12.67 5.54
C GLY A 81 -3.53 -11.87 5.30
N ASP A 82 -4.52 -11.95 6.18
CA ASP A 82 -5.83 -11.29 6.00
C ASP A 82 -5.70 -9.77 5.81
N HIS A 83 -4.84 -9.12 6.60
CA HIS A 83 -4.66 -7.67 6.58
C HIS A 83 -3.55 -7.20 5.64
N HIS A 84 -2.52 -8.04 5.47
CA HIS A 84 -1.29 -7.74 4.77
C HIS A 84 -0.93 -8.94 3.92
N TRP A 85 -0.50 -8.71 2.68
CA TRP A 85 -0.13 -9.80 1.80
C TRP A 85 0.99 -10.64 2.43
N ARG A 86 0.82 -11.96 2.42
CA ARG A 86 1.81 -12.95 2.83
C ARG A 86 1.87 -14.04 1.78
N LYS A 87 3.06 -14.59 1.57
CA LYS A 87 3.25 -15.77 0.72
C LYS A 87 2.42 -16.92 1.29
N ASN A 88 1.70 -17.63 0.42
CA ASN A 88 0.81 -18.75 0.77
C ASN A 88 -0.33 -18.37 1.75
N GLY A 89 -0.63 -17.09 1.88
CA GLY A 89 -1.77 -16.59 2.65
C GLY A 89 -2.96 -16.24 1.76
N GLU A 90 -3.87 -15.45 2.32
CA GLU A 90 -5.03 -14.86 1.67
C GLU A 90 -4.64 -14.14 0.36
N VAL A 91 -5.49 -14.25 -0.65
CA VAL A 91 -5.24 -13.63 -1.96
C VAL A 91 -5.53 -12.13 -1.89
N HIS A 92 -4.61 -11.31 -2.37
CA HIS A 92 -4.82 -9.87 -2.51
C HIS A 92 -4.72 -9.45 -3.98
N LEU A 93 -5.68 -8.66 -4.45
CA LEU A 93 -5.62 -8.02 -5.78
C LEU A 93 -4.39 -7.12 -5.99
N ASN A 94 -3.78 -6.65 -4.89
CA ASN A 94 -2.58 -5.82 -4.92
C ASN A 94 -1.41 -6.58 -4.28
N ASP A 95 -0.92 -7.57 -5.01
CA ASP A 95 0.27 -8.33 -4.66
C ASP A 95 1.55 -7.64 -5.20
N PRO A 96 2.75 -8.11 -4.81
CA PRO A 96 3.99 -7.52 -5.29
C PRO A 96 4.15 -7.54 -6.83
N PHE A 97 3.72 -8.62 -7.51
CA PHE A 97 3.92 -8.76 -8.95
C PHE A 97 3.07 -7.77 -9.74
N SER A 98 1.76 -7.69 -9.45
CA SER A 98 0.84 -6.75 -10.09
C SER A 98 1.28 -5.31 -9.89
N ILE A 99 1.77 -4.95 -8.70
CA ILE A 99 2.31 -3.61 -8.41
C ILE A 99 3.53 -3.31 -9.28
N ALA A 100 4.49 -4.23 -9.35
CA ALA A 100 5.71 -4.06 -10.14
C ALA A 100 5.40 -3.87 -11.63
N LYS A 101 4.56 -4.73 -12.19
CA LYS A 101 4.21 -4.69 -13.62
C LYS A 101 3.40 -3.46 -14.01
N LEU A 102 2.48 -3.01 -13.15
CA LEU A 102 1.76 -1.76 -13.38
C LEU A 102 2.69 -0.54 -13.36
N GLN A 103 3.64 -0.50 -12.43
CA GLN A 103 4.65 0.57 -12.39
C GLN A 103 5.58 0.54 -13.60
N GLU A 104 6.02 -0.65 -14.02
CA GLU A 104 6.82 -0.84 -15.24
C GLU A 104 6.08 -0.31 -16.47
N ALA A 105 4.84 -0.76 -16.67
CA ALA A 105 3.99 -0.36 -17.78
C ALA A 105 3.84 1.17 -17.85
N ALA A 106 3.45 1.80 -16.74
CA ALA A 106 3.17 3.23 -16.73
C ALA A 106 4.43 4.10 -16.88
N ARG A 107 5.56 3.70 -16.29
CA ARG A 107 6.82 4.48 -16.35
C ARG A 107 7.53 4.36 -17.69
N LEU A 108 7.49 3.19 -18.31
CA LEU A 108 8.16 2.90 -19.57
C LEU A 108 7.25 3.01 -20.79
N ASP A 109 5.94 3.28 -20.58
CA ASP A 109 4.91 3.23 -21.63
C ASP A 109 4.90 1.87 -22.36
N SER A 110 5.06 0.77 -21.59
CA SER A 110 5.16 -0.58 -22.14
C SER A 110 3.81 -1.29 -22.15
N ARG A 111 3.28 -1.51 -23.36
CA ARG A 111 2.05 -2.27 -23.60
C ARG A 111 2.21 -3.74 -23.22
N GLU A 112 3.39 -4.31 -23.41
CA GLU A 112 3.70 -5.71 -23.05
C GLU A 112 3.62 -5.91 -21.53
N ALA A 113 4.23 -5.01 -20.76
CA ALA A 113 4.15 -5.04 -19.30
C ALA A 113 2.70 -4.85 -18.81
N TYR A 114 1.92 -3.99 -19.47
CA TYR A 114 0.49 -3.83 -19.17
C TYR A 114 -0.31 -5.10 -19.47
N LYS A 115 -0.05 -5.79 -20.59
CA LYS A 115 -0.69 -7.07 -20.92
C LYS A 115 -0.38 -8.16 -19.90
N GLU A 116 0.87 -8.24 -19.43
CA GLU A 116 1.25 -9.14 -18.34
C GLU A 116 0.53 -8.80 -17.03
N TYR A 117 0.47 -7.51 -16.68
CA TYR A 117 -0.29 -7.01 -15.53
C TYR A 117 -1.78 -7.36 -15.63
N SER A 118 -2.39 -7.12 -16.79
CA SER A 118 -3.82 -7.36 -16.99
C SER A 118 -4.15 -8.84 -16.87
N ARG A 119 -3.42 -9.70 -17.59
CA ARG A 119 -3.58 -11.16 -17.53
C ARG A 119 -3.45 -11.68 -16.10
N TYR A 120 -2.42 -11.26 -15.37
CA TYR A 120 -2.22 -11.71 -13.99
C TYR A 120 -3.30 -11.19 -13.03
N THR A 121 -3.70 -9.93 -13.18
CA THR A 121 -4.78 -9.35 -12.37
C THR A 121 -6.11 -10.07 -12.62
N GLN A 122 -6.37 -10.52 -13.85
CA GLN A 122 -7.55 -11.33 -14.14
C GLN A 122 -7.53 -12.70 -13.42
N GLU A 123 -6.37 -13.35 -13.31
CA GLU A 123 -6.23 -14.59 -12.53
C GLU A 123 -6.46 -14.33 -11.03
N LEU A 124 -6.00 -13.19 -10.51
CA LEU A 124 -6.32 -12.79 -9.13
C LEU A 124 -7.82 -12.52 -8.95
N ASN A 125 -8.48 -11.83 -9.90
CA ASN A 125 -9.92 -11.59 -9.86
C ASN A 125 -10.70 -12.90 -9.77
N LYS A 126 -10.39 -13.89 -10.63
CA LYS A 126 -11.03 -15.23 -10.61
C LYS A 126 -10.96 -15.92 -9.24
N SER A 127 -9.95 -15.58 -8.44
CA SER A 127 -9.71 -16.19 -7.14
C SER A 127 -10.49 -15.52 -6.00
N CYS A 128 -10.85 -14.23 -6.10
CA CYS A 128 -11.37 -13.49 -4.94
C CYS A 128 -12.44 -12.41 -5.22
N THR A 129 -12.97 -12.28 -6.44
CA THR A 129 -14.01 -11.28 -6.75
C THR A 129 -15.19 -11.87 -7.52
N LEU A 130 -16.39 -11.27 -7.38
CA LEU A 130 -17.59 -11.69 -8.12
C LEU A 130 -17.40 -11.52 -9.63
N ARG A 131 -16.83 -10.40 -10.08
CA ARG A 131 -16.48 -10.20 -11.51
C ARG A 131 -15.47 -11.22 -12.05
N GLY A 132 -14.67 -11.84 -11.18
CA GLY A 132 -13.78 -12.94 -11.53
C GLY A 132 -14.52 -14.23 -11.89
N MET A 133 -15.73 -14.41 -11.37
CA MET A 133 -16.61 -15.56 -11.65
C MET A 133 -17.44 -15.38 -12.92
N LEU A 134 -17.34 -14.23 -13.58
CA LEU A 134 -18.02 -13.94 -14.83
C LEU A 134 -17.07 -14.12 -16.01
N LYS A 135 -17.61 -14.45 -17.17
CA LYS A 135 -16.94 -14.38 -18.47
C LYS A 135 -17.83 -13.67 -19.49
N PHE A 136 -17.21 -13.19 -20.56
CA PHE A 136 -17.96 -12.59 -21.67
C PHE A 136 -18.57 -13.70 -22.52
N ARG A 137 -19.85 -13.52 -22.90
CA ARG A 137 -20.52 -14.42 -23.82
C ARG A 137 -19.93 -14.29 -25.21
N GLU A 138 -19.80 -15.41 -25.93
CA GLU A 138 -19.35 -15.37 -27.33
C GLU A 138 -20.41 -14.69 -28.21
N THR A 139 -19.98 -13.69 -28.99
CA THR A 139 -20.82 -13.02 -29.98
C THR A 139 -20.39 -13.40 -31.40
N PRO A 140 -21.33 -13.66 -32.32
CA PRO A 140 -21.02 -13.91 -33.72
C PRO A 140 -20.58 -12.65 -34.47
N VAL A 141 -20.91 -11.45 -33.96
CA VAL A 141 -20.64 -10.18 -34.64
C VAL A 141 -19.54 -9.43 -33.89
N ARG A 142 -18.31 -9.54 -34.39
CA ARG A 142 -17.18 -8.70 -34.00
C ARG A 142 -17.04 -7.55 -35.00
N ILE A 143 -16.61 -6.39 -34.52
CA ILE A 143 -16.39 -5.21 -35.35
C ILE A 143 -14.89 -4.87 -35.42
N SER A 144 -14.47 -4.09 -36.42
CA SER A 144 -13.08 -3.61 -36.45
C SER A 144 -12.80 -2.71 -35.25
N LEU A 145 -11.57 -2.75 -34.71
CA LEU A 145 -11.13 -1.84 -33.65
C LEU A 145 -11.25 -0.36 -34.10
N ASP A 146 -11.09 -0.09 -35.39
CA ASP A 146 -11.22 1.25 -35.98
C ASP A 146 -12.67 1.78 -35.95
N GLU A 147 -13.68 0.91 -35.81
CA GLU A 147 -15.08 1.32 -35.64
C GLU A 147 -15.43 1.67 -34.19
N VAL A 148 -14.59 1.27 -33.23
CA VAL A 148 -14.77 1.58 -31.82
C VAL A 148 -14.30 3.00 -31.56
N GLU A 149 -15.07 3.75 -30.76
CA GLU A 149 -14.71 5.10 -30.35
C GLU A 149 -13.25 5.18 -29.82
N PRO A 150 -12.52 6.25 -30.12
CA PRO A 150 -11.10 6.33 -29.82
C PRO A 150 -10.85 6.38 -28.30
N ALA A 151 -9.68 5.94 -27.86
CA ALA A 151 -9.31 5.91 -26.45
C ALA A 151 -9.42 7.30 -25.80
N SER A 152 -9.19 8.37 -26.57
CA SER A 152 -9.34 9.76 -26.14
C SER A 152 -10.76 10.16 -25.72
N GLU A 153 -11.80 9.48 -26.21
CA GLU A 153 -13.18 9.69 -25.75
C GLU A 153 -13.50 8.84 -24.52
N ILE A 154 -12.99 7.59 -24.48
CA ILE A 154 -13.20 6.68 -23.34
C ILE A 154 -12.55 7.24 -22.07
N VAL A 155 -11.33 7.77 -22.13
CA VAL A 155 -10.63 8.31 -20.95
C VAL A 155 -11.38 9.44 -20.26
N LYS A 156 -12.26 10.18 -20.96
CA LYS A 156 -13.09 11.25 -20.36
C LYS A 156 -14.12 10.73 -19.36
N ARG A 157 -14.43 9.43 -19.43
CA ARG A 157 -15.30 8.70 -18.48
C ARG A 157 -14.53 8.18 -17.27
N PHE A 158 -13.20 8.26 -17.29
CA PHE A 158 -12.36 7.88 -16.16
C PHE A 158 -12.21 9.05 -15.19
N CYS A 159 -12.28 8.74 -13.90
CA CYS A 159 -12.09 9.71 -12.83
C CYS A 159 -11.04 9.18 -11.86
N THR A 160 -10.19 10.07 -11.35
CA THR A 160 -9.44 9.75 -10.13
C THR A 160 -10.34 9.95 -8.92
N GLY A 161 -10.51 8.89 -8.12
CA GLY A 161 -11.43 8.89 -6.99
C GLY A 161 -11.01 9.87 -5.88
N ALA A 162 -11.95 10.16 -5.00
CA ALA A 162 -11.84 11.18 -3.96
C ALA A 162 -10.77 10.85 -2.90
N MET A 163 -9.60 11.48 -2.98
CA MET A 163 -8.47 11.27 -2.06
C MET A 163 -7.99 12.60 -1.48
N SER A 164 -8.28 12.84 -0.20
CA SER A 164 -8.09 14.16 0.41
C SER A 164 -6.63 14.62 0.43
N TYR A 165 -6.38 15.89 0.10
CA TYR A 165 -5.17 16.59 0.52
C TYR A 165 -5.03 16.51 2.05
N GLY A 166 -3.89 16.00 2.52
CA GLY A 166 -3.65 15.62 3.91
C GLY A 166 -3.53 14.10 4.09
N SER A 167 -4.40 13.32 3.45
CA SER A 167 -4.20 11.87 3.33
C SER A 167 -3.02 11.58 2.40
N ILE A 168 -3.06 12.22 1.22
CA ILE A 168 -1.96 12.24 0.26
C ILE A 168 -1.27 13.61 0.24
N SER A 169 -0.03 13.62 -0.22
CA SER A 169 0.82 14.79 -0.38
C SER A 169 0.27 15.74 -1.46
N LEU A 170 0.71 16.99 -1.42
CA LEU A 170 0.34 17.98 -2.44
C LEU A 170 0.84 17.55 -3.82
N GLU A 171 2.05 16.99 -3.87
CA GLU A 171 2.71 16.52 -5.09
C GLU A 171 1.88 15.43 -5.77
N ALA A 172 1.46 14.40 -5.02
CA ALA A 172 0.61 13.33 -5.56
C ALA A 172 -0.75 13.87 -6.00
N HIS A 173 -1.38 14.73 -5.20
CA HIS A 173 -2.70 15.28 -5.48
C HIS A 173 -2.73 16.18 -6.73
N THR A 174 -1.75 17.07 -6.88
CA THR A 174 -1.64 17.99 -8.02
C THR A 174 -1.20 17.27 -9.30
N THR A 175 -0.36 16.23 -9.18
CA THR A 175 0.04 15.36 -10.31
C THR A 175 -1.16 14.67 -10.93
N MET A 176 -2.06 14.11 -10.11
CA MET A 176 -3.30 13.50 -10.61
C MET A 176 -4.22 14.53 -11.27
N ALA A 177 -4.40 15.71 -10.65
CA ALA A 177 -5.22 16.76 -11.23
C ALA A 177 -4.71 17.19 -12.61
N LYS A 178 -3.39 17.44 -12.72
CA LYS A 178 -2.74 17.79 -13.97
C LYS A 178 -2.94 16.72 -15.05
N ALA A 179 -2.71 15.45 -14.73
CA ALA A 179 -2.87 14.36 -15.68
C ALA A 179 -4.32 14.26 -16.19
N GLN A 180 -5.30 14.29 -15.29
CA GLN A 180 -6.72 14.20 -15.63
C GLN A 180 -7.18 15.37 -16.51
N ASN A 181 -6.79 16.60 -16.17
CA ASN A 181 -7.14 17.79 -16.93
C ASN A 181 -6.54 17.77 -18.35
N ILE A 182 -5.31 17.26 -18.52
CA ILE A 182 -4.68 17.10 -19.84
C ILE A 182 -5.49 16.13 -20.72
N MET A 183 -6.04 15.06 -20.14
CA MET A 183 -6.83 14.07 -20.89
C MET A 183 -8.30 14.48 -21.11
N GLY A 184 -8.74 15.62 -20.55
CA GLY A 184 -10.16 15.99 -20.51
C GLY A 184 -11.02 15.12 -19.58
N ALA A 185 -10.36 14.36 -18.70
CA ALA A 185 -10.95 13.53 -17.66
C ALA A 185 -11.09 14.33 -16.35
N LYS A 186 -11.37 13.68 -15.21
CA LYS A 186 -11.70 14.39 -13.96
C LYS A 186 -10.92 13.89 -12.75
N SER A 187 -10.45 14.82 -11.92
CA SER A 187 -9.90 14.53 -10.59
C SER A 187 -10.78 15.07 -9.47
N ASN A 188 -10.71 14.42 -8.31
CA ASN A 188 -11.55 14.74 -7.15
C ASN A 188 -10.71 15.15 -5.93
N THR A 189 -11.10 16.25 -5.26
CA THR A 189 -10.38 16.79 -4.09
C THR A 189 -10.36 15.90 -2.86
N GLY A 190 -11.31 14.97 -2.75
CA GLY A 190 -11.65 14.37 -1.46
C GLY A 190 -12.11 15.40 -0.42
N GLU A 191 -12.27 14.95 0.82
CA GLU A 191 -12.79 15.73 1.95
C GLU A 191 -11.82 16.77 2.54
N GLY A 192 -10.70 17.05 1.88
CA GLY A 192 -9.61 17.84 2.45
C GLY A 192 -9.62 19.33 2.14
N GLY A 193 -10.59 19.80 1.35
CA GLY A 193 -10.53 21.10 0.69
C GLY A 193 -9.47 21.12 -0.43
N GLU A 194 -9.25 22.30 -1.00
CA GLU A 194 -8.25 22.53 -2.04
C GLU A 194 -7.54 23.86 -1.79
N GLN A 195 -6.20 23.89 -1.94
CA GLN A 195 -5.44 25.12 -1.78
C GLN A 195 -5.91 26.18 -2.77
N SER A 196 -6.18 27.40 -2.29
CA SER A 196 -6.74 28.49 -3.11
C SER A 196 -5.90 28.83 -4.35
N SER A 197 -4.58 28.72 -4.27
CA SER A 197 -3.67 28.95 -5.41
C SER A 197 -3.93 28.02 -6.61
N ARG A 198 -4.54 26.85 -6.39
CA ARG A 198 -4.92 25.92 -7.47
C ARG A 198 -6.19 26.36 -8.19
N MET A 199 -6.99 27.25 -7.61
CA MET A 199 -8.24 27.75 -8.19
C MET A 199 -8.05 29.12 -8.87
N GLU A 200 -6.87 29.74 -8.71
CA GLU A 200 -6.51 30.95 -9.43
C GLU A 200 -6.22 30.62 -10.91
N PRO A 201 -6.88 31.28 -11.87
CA PRO A 201 -6.59 31.10 -13.28
C PRO A 201 -5.16 31.55 -13.60
N LEU A 202 -4.61 31.00 -14.68
CA LEU A 202 -3.30 31.41 -15.20
C LEU A 202 -3.37 32.86 -15.75
N PRO A 203 -2.23 33.55 -15.94
CA PRO A 203 -2.21 34.93 -16.43
C PRO A 203 -2.91 35.16 -17.78
N ASP A 204 -3.06 34.11 -18.59
CA ASP A 204 -3.79 34.14 -19.86
C ASP A 204 -5.31 33.93 -19.72
N GLY A 205 -5.80 33.75 -18.48
CA GLY A 205 -7.20 33.49 -18.16
C GLY A 205 -7.60 32.01 -18.25
N SER A 206 -6.70 31.12 -18.68
CA SER A 206 -6.98 29.69 -18.74
C SER A 206 -7.05 29.06 -17.35
N MET A 207 -7.77 27.94 -17.25
CA MET A 207 -7.91 27.20 -16.00
C MET A 207 -6.56 26.66 -15.55
N ASN A 208 -6.26 26.79 -14.25
CA ASN A 208 -5.07 26.19 -13.69
C ASN A 208 -5.10 24.66 -13.87
N PRO A 209 -4.11 24.05 -14.55
CA PRO A 209 -4.11 22.61 -14.79
C PRO A 209 -3.97 21.80 -13.50
N LEU A 210 -3.58 22.42 -12.38
CA LEU A 210 -3.52 21.78 -11.09
C LEU A 210 -4.87 21.76 -10.36
N MET A 211 -5.91 22.42 -10.86
CA MET A 211 -7.22 22.45 -10.23
C MET A 211 -7.94 21.10 -10.35
N SER A 212 -8.59 20.64 -9.28
CA SER A 212 -9.47 19.47 -9.35
C SER A 212 -10.85 19.84 -9.90
N ALA A 213 -11.32 19.08 -10.88
CA ALA A 213 -12.62 19.29 -11.54
C ALA A 213 -13.81 18.96 -10.62
N ILE A 214 -13.66 17.91 -9.80
CA ILE A 214 -14.67 17.44 -8.85
C ILE A 214 -14.29 17.89 -7.45
N LYS A 215 -15.24 18.52 -6.75
CA LYS A 215 -15.05 19.02 -5.40
C LYS A 215 -16.02 18.33 -4.44
N GLN A 216 -15.48 17.69 -3.42
CA GLN A 216 -16.25 16.89 -2.48
C GLN A 216 -16.78 17.73 -1.31
N VAL A 217 -18.06 17.54 -1.01
CA VAL A 217 -18.74 18.07 0.17
C VAL A 217 -19.02 16.89 1.10
N ALA A 218 -18.24 16.78 2.17
CA ALA A 218 -18.35 15.72 3.19
C ALA A 218 -18.79 16.29 4.54
N SER A 219 -19.16 15.44 5.50
CA SER A 219 -19.65 15.83 6.84
C SER A 219 -18.72 16.78 7.61
N GLY A 220 -17.41 16.67 7.41
CA GLY A 220 -16.46 17.59 8.03
C GLY A 220 -16.44 19.00 7.42
N ARG A 221 -17.10 19.25 6.28
CA ARG A 221 -17.10 20.54 5.54
C ARG A 221 -15.73 21.23 5.45
N PHE A 222 -14.64 20.47 5.48
CA PHE A 222 -13.30 21.02 5.51
C PHE A 222 -12.98 21.70 4.18
N GLY A 223 -12.60 22.97 4.24
CA GLY A 223 -12.29 23.78 3.06
C GLY A 223 -13.48 24.05 2.14
N VAL A 224 -14.72 23.77 2.58
CA VAL A 224 -15.93 24.04 1.79
C VAL A 224 -16.32 25.51 2.00
N SER A 225 -15.87 26.36 1.07
CA SER A 225 -16.25 27.76 0.96
C SER A 225 -16.98 28.05 -0.35
N ILE A 226 -17.61 29.22 -0.48
CA ILE A 226 -18.23 29.63 -1.75
C ILE A 226 -17.22 29.70 -2.92
N ASP A 227 -15.96 30.08 -2.66
CA ASP A 227 -14.90 30.09 -3.68
C ASP A 227 -14.53 28.67 -4.11
N TYR A 228 -14.46 27.74 -3.15
CA TYR A 228 -14.31 26.32 -3.44
C TYR A 228 -15.46 25.82 -4.32
N LEU A 229 -16.72 26.02 -3.91
CA LEU A 229 -17.89 25.52 -4.63
C LEU A 229 -18.03 26.11 -6.04
N SER A 230 -17.74 27.39 -6.21
CA SER A 230 -17.89 28.11 -7.48
C SER A 230 -16.86 27.69 -8.55
N ASN A 231 -15.75 27.08 -8.14
CA ASN A 231 -14.69 26.63 -9.05
C ASN A 231 -14.75 25.11 -9.33
N ALA A 232 -15.93 24.51 -9.25
CA ALA A 232 -16.15 23.09 -9.53
C ALA A 232 -16.89 22.88 -10.88
N ILE A 233 -16.55 21.79 -11.57
CA ILE A 233 -17.37 21.24 -12.68
C ILE A 233 -18.40 20.25 -12.12
N GLU A 234 -18.06 19.58 -11.02
CA GLU A 234 -18.95 18.67 -10.31
C GLU A 234 -18.76 18.82 -8.80
N LEU A 235 -19.86 18.85 -8.07
CA LEU A 235 -19.89 18.87 -6.61
C LEU A 235 -20.37 17.50 -6.12
N GLN A 236 -19.53 16.78 -5.38
CA GLN A 236 -19.83 15.44 -4.89
C GLN A 236 -20.19 15.44 -3.41
N ILE A 237 -21.45 15.17 -3.08
CA ILE A 237 -21.92 14.88 -1.73
C ILE A 237 -21.42 13.49 -1.34
N LYS A 238 -20.58 13.42 -0.30
CA LYS A 238 -20.02 12.17 0.21
C LYS A 238 -20.87 11.61 1.35
N MET A 239 -21.88 10.80 1.04
CA MET A 239 -22.64 10.10 2.07
C MET A 239 -21.77 9.06 2.78
N ALA A 240 -21.01 8.28 2.01
CA ALA A 240 -20.14 7.24 2.56
C ALA A 240 -18.93 6.94 1.66
N GLN A 241 -18.05 6.06 2.13
CA GLN A 241 -16.96 5.47 1.35
C GLN A 241 -16.85 3.97 1.68
N GLY A 242 -16.50 3.15 0.68
CA GLY A 242 -16.47 1.69 0.82
C GLY A 242 -15.60 1.16 1.96
N ALA A 243 -14.48 1.81 2.25
CA ALA A 243 -13.55 1.37 3.29
C ALA A 243 -14.04 1.56 4.75
N LYS A 244 -15.11 2.36 4.94
CA LYS A 244 -15.70 2.65 6.25
C LYS A 244 -17.09 3.28 6.14
N PRO A 245 -18.10 2.54 5.63
CA PRO A 245 -19.48 3.01 5.61
C PRO A 245 -19.98 3.25 7.03
N GLY A 246 -20.84 4.27 7.19
CA GLY A 246 -21.37 4.69 8.49
C GLY A 246 -20.35 5.37 9.42
N GLU A 247 -19.19 5.76 8.92
CA GLU A 247 -18.15 6.45 9.69
C GLU A 247 -17.63 7.70 8.95
N GLY A 248 -17.11 8.65 9.73
CA GLY A 248 -16.50 9.87 9.20
C GLY A 248 -15.08 9.70 8.66
N GLY A 249 -14.63 10.72 7.94
CA GLY A 249 -13.23 10.95 7.61
C GLY A 249 -12.32 10.96 8.84
N GLU A 250 -11.09 10.48 8.69
CA GLU A 250 -10.10 10.47 9.77
C GLU A 250 -8.75 10.99 9.22
N LEU A 251 -8.22 12.06 9.82
CA LEU A 251 -6.88 12.55 9.55
C LEU A 251 -6.11 12.69 10.87
N PRO A 252 -5.07 11.86 11.10
CA PRO A 252 -4.26 11.93 12.31
C PRO A 252 -3.62 13.31 12.53
N SER A 253 -3.54 13.74 13.79
CA SER A 253 -3.04 15.07 14.20
C SER A 253 -1.67 15.43 13.62
N HIS A 254 -0.75 14.48 13.58
CA HIS A 254 0.61 14.67 13.06
C HIS A 254 0.68 14.83 11.52
N LYS A 255 -0.46 14.70 10.81
CA LYS A 255 -0.61 15.05 9.39
C LYS A 255 -1.33 16.39 9.20
N VAL A 256 -1.91 16.96 10.25
CA VAL A 256 -2.57 18.27 10.22
C VAL A 256 -1.53 19.34 10.54
N ILE A 257 -0.67 19.63 9.57
CA ILE A 257 0.45 20.57 9.73
C ILE A 257 0.52 21.57 8.57
N GLY A 258 1.04 22.77 8.84
CA GLY A 258 1.24 23.82 7.84
C GLY A 258 -0.03 24.10 7.02
N ASP A 259 0.10 24.07 5.70
CA ASP A 259 -0.97 24.39 4.76
C ASP A 259 -2.20 23.47 4.84
N ILE A 260 -2.07 22.26 5.40
CA ILE A 260 -3.21 21.36 5.61
C ILE A 260 -4.20 21.97 6.59
N ALA A 261 -3.71 22.52 7.69
CA ALA A 261 -4.56 23.16 8.71
C ALA A 261 -5.26 24.39 8.12
N ILE A 262 -4.53 25.19 7.34
CA ILE A 262 -5.06 26.39 6.66
C ILE A 262 -6.17 26.01 5.69
N THR A 263 -5.90 25.04 4.79
CA THR A 263 -6.85 24.58 3.76
C THR A 263 -8.15 24.04 4.38
N ARG A 264 -8.06 23.42 5.56
CA ARG A 264 -9.21 22.84 6.26
C ARG A 264 -9.90 23.80 7.23
N HIS A 265 -9.42 25.04 7.36
CA HIS A 265 -9.86 25.97 8.41
C HIS A 265 -9.84 25.31 9.81
N SER A 266 -8.70 24.70 10.13
CA SER A 266 -8.45 23.99 11.39
C SER A 266 -7.13 24.44 12.03
N THR A 267 -6.85 23.93 13.24
CA THR A 267 -5.62 24.21 13.97
C THR A 267 -4.56 23.14 13.68
N ALA A 268 -3.34 23.58 13.39
CA ALA A 268 -2.21 22.67 13.22
C ALA A 268 -1.93 21.86 14.50
N GLY A 269 -1.68 20.55 14.33
CA GLY A 269 -1.40 19.62 15.43
C GLY A 269 -2.64 19.01 16.10
N VAL A 270 -3.85 19.36 15.66
CA VAL A 270 -5.11 18.80 16.18
C VAL A 270 -5.63 17.75 15.18
N GLY A 271 -6.01 16.57 15.69
CA GLY A 271 -6.57 15.51 14.86
C GLY A 271 -7.96 15.87 14.33
N LEU A 272 -8.27 15.47 13.10
CA LEU A 272 -9.57 15.74 12.48
C LEU A 272 -10.34 14.43 12.30
N ILE A 273 -11.40 14.28 13.09
CA ILE A 273 -12.38 13.22 12.92
C ILE A 273 -13.66 13.90 12.46
N SER A 274 -14.11 13.57 11.25
CA SER A 274 -15.37 14.10 10.75
C SER A 274 -16.54 13.43 11.48
N PRO A 275 -17.67 14.12 11.66
CA PRO A 275 -18.91 13.48 12.10
C PRO A 275 -19.26 12.32 11.16
N PRO A 276 -19.82 11.21 11.65
CA PRO A 276 -20.33 10.16 10.76
C PRO A 276 -21.44 10.65 9.82
N PRO A 277 -22.51 11.34 10.28
CA PRO A 277 -23.53 11.86 9.38
C PRO A 277 -23.16 13.25 8.86
N HIS A 278 -23.78 13.63 7.75
CA HIS A 278 -23.96 15.02 7.41
C HIS A 278 -25.05 15.60 8.33
N HIS A 279 -24.74 16.62 9.13
CA HIS A 279 -25.74 17.18 10.05
C HIS A 279 -26.88 17.94 9.35
N ASP A 280 -26.77 18.17 8.06
CA ASP A 280 -27.80 18.71 7.17
C ASP A 280 -28.40 17.65 6.25
N ILE A 281 -28.26 16.36 6.59
CA ILE A 281 -28.88 15.22 5.90
C ILE A 281 -29.31 14.18 6.93
N TYR A 282 -30.54 14.28 7.43
CA TYR A 282 -31.16 13.24 8.27
C TYR A 282 -32.26 12.45 7.57
N SER A 283 -32.68 12.92 6.40
CA SER A 283 -33.63 12.23 5.53
C SER A 283 -33.36 12.51 4.05
N ILE A 284 -34.20 11.94 3.17
CA ILE A 284 -34.03 12.11 1.73
C ILE A 284 -34.39 13.52 1.27
N GLU A 285 -35.35 14.18 1.91
CA GLU A 285 -35.71 15.57 1.67
C GLU A 285 -34.60 16.54 2.12
N ASP A 286 -33.85 16.20 3.17
CA ASP A 286 -32.65 16.97 3.54
C ASP A 286 -31.52 16.81 2.51
N LEU A 287 -31.34 15.59 1.95
CA LEU A 287 -30.41 15.40 0.84
C LEU A 287 -30.83 16.23 -0.38
N ALA A 288 -32.13 16.23 -0.71
CA ALA A 288 -32.66 17.06 -1.78
C ALA A 288 -32.44 18.56 -1.49
N GLN A 289 -32.53 18.98 -0.23
CA GLN A 289 -32.18 20.35 0.17
C GLN A 289 -30.69 20.65 -0.06
N LEU A 290 -29.77 19.76 0.33
CA LEU A 290 -28.35 19.98 0.06
C LEU A 290 -28.03 19.99 -1.43
N ILE A 291 -28.68 19.13 -2.24
CA ILE A 291 -28.54 19.16 -3.71
C ILE A 291 -28.96 20.53 -4.23
N TYR A 292 -30.11 21.04 -3.77
CA TYR A 292 -30.60 22.38 -4.12
C TYR A 292 -29.62 23.47 -3.71
N ASP A 293 -29.09 23.44 -2.48
CA ASP A 293 -28.13 24.42 -1.97
C ASP A 293 -26.83 24.45 -2.81
N LEU A 294 -26.29 23.27 -3.12
CA LEU A 294 -25.06 23.15 -3.90
C LEU A 294 -25.27 23.59 -5.35
N LYS A 295 -26.44 23.30 -5.93
CA LYS A 295 -26.79 23.78 -7.27
C LYS A 295 -26.94 25.31 -7.28
N ASN A 296 -27.50 25.91 -6.23
CA ASN A 296 -27.55 27.37 -6.10
C ASN A 296 -26.16 27.98 -5.87
N ALA A 297 -25.27 27.29 -5.15
CA ALA A 297 -23.89 27.74 -4.93
C ALA A 297 -23.00 27.64 -6.18
N ASN A 298 -23.38 26.80 -7.16
CA ASN A 298 -22.77 26.74 -8.47
C ASN A 298 -23.77 26.19 -9.52
N PRO A 299 -24.52 27.07 -10.22
CA PRO A 299 -25.52 26.66 -11.20
C PRO A 299 -24.97 25.82 -12.36
N GLY A 300 -23.66 25.95 -12.66
CA GLY A 300 -23.00 25.23 -13.74
C GLY A 300 -22.51 23.83 -13.39
N ALA A 301 -22.42 23.47 -12.10
CA ALA A 301 -21.87 22.18 -11.68
C ALA A 301 -22.89 21.04 -11.73
N ARG A 302 -22.45 19.82 -12.06
CA ARG A 302 -23.23 18.60 -11.78
C ARG A 302 -23.23 18.32 -10.28
N ILE A 303 -24.33 17.84 -9.72
CA ILE A 303 -24.40 17.38 -8.33
C ILE A 303 -24.35 15.85 -8.30
N SER A 304 -23.32 15.34 -7.63
CA SER A 304 -22.95 13.94 -7.54
C SER A 304 -23.19 13.43 -6.13
N VAL A 305 -23.77 12.24 -5.95
CA VAL A 305 -23.97 11.63 -4.63
C VAL A 305 -23.20 10.32 -4.57
N LYS A 306 -22.24 10.24 -3.64
CA LYS A 306 -21.42 9.05 -3.40
C LYS A 306 -22.05 8.17 -2.33
N LEU A 307 -22.57 7.01 -2.76
CA LEU A 307 -23.13 5.94 -1.95
C LEU A 307 -22.15 4.76 -1.87
N VAL A 308 -22.48 3.77 -1.03
CA VAL A 308 -21.75 2.51 -0.94
C VAL A 308 -22.72 1.36 -1.23
N SER A 309 -22.22 0.33 -1.90
CA SER A 309 -22.96 -0.90 -2.14
C SER A 309 -23.37 -1.57 -0.83
N GLU A 310 -24.67 -1.78 -0.68
CA GLU A 310 -25.35 -2.58 0.35
C GLU A 310 -26.74 -2.96 -0.18
N ALA A 311 -27.41 -3.95 0.40
CA ALA A 311 -28.80 -4.27 0.03
C ALA A 311 -29.72 -3.06 0.25
N GLY A 312 -30.53 -2.74 -0.76
CA GLY A 312 -31.47 -1.61 -0.72
C GLY A 312 -30.89 -0.29 -1.25
N VAL A 313 -29.62 -0.27 -1.66
CA VAL A 313 -29.00 0.92 -2.26
C VAL A 313 -29.73 1.40 -3.51
N GLY A 314 -30.37 0.50 -4.28
CA GLY A 314 -31.15 0.89 -5.45
C GLY A 314 -32.41 1.71 -5.11
N VAL A 315 -33.02 1.42 -3.96
CA VAL A 315 -34.16 2.20 -3.44
C VAL A 315 -33.69 3.58 -2.99
N VAL A 316 -32.57 3.64 -2.27
CA VAL A 316 -31.93 4.91 -1.89
C VAL A 316 -31.59 5.73 -3.13
N ALA A 317 -30.97 5.13 -4.13
CA ALA A 317 -30.62 5.78 -5.39
C ALA A 317 -31.84 6.38 -6.11
N SER A 318 -32.99 5.68 -6.08
CA SER A 318 -34.24 6.23 -6.63
C SER A 318 -34.69 7.50 -5.90
N GLY A 319 -34.56 7.52 -4.57
CA GLY A 319 -34.76 8.73 -3.77
C GLY A 319 -33.78 9.85 -4.16
N VAL A 320 -32.51 9.52 -4.37
CA VAL A 320 -31.45 10.47 -4.74
C VAL A 320 -31.75 11.13 -6.09
N VAL A 321 -32.18 10.37 -7.10
CA VAL A 321 -32.56 10.92 -8.41
C VAL A 321 -33.79 11.81 -8.31
N LYS A 322 -34.78 11.42 -7.49
CA LYS A 322 -35.97 12.27 -7.21
C LYS A 322 -35.61 13.54 -6.43
N GLY A 323 -34.51 13.52 -5.68
CA GLY A 323 -33.88 14.70 -5.08
C GLY A 323 -33.08 15.57 -6.05
N HIS A 324 -33.19 15.31 -7.36
CA HIS A 324 -32.53 16.03 -8.46
C HIS A 324 -31.02 15.86 -8.58
N ALA A 325 -30.43 14.78 -8.05
CA ALA A 325 -29.02 14.49 -8.32
C ALA A 325 -28.78 14.25 -9.84
N ASP A 326 -27.70 14.82 -10.36
CA ASP A 326 -27.29 14.66 -11.76
C ASP A 326 -26.43 13.38 -11.96
N HIS A 327 -25.78 12.91 -10.89
CA HIS A 327 -24.83 11.82 -10.91
C HIS A 327 -24.86 11.00 -9.61
N ILE A 328 -24.72 9.68 -9.69
CA ILE A 328 -24.62 8.78 -8.52
C ILE A 328 -23.37 7.90 -8.67
N LEU A 329 -22.55 7.85 -7.62
CA LEU A 329 -21.44 6.92 -7.51
C LEU A 329 -21.80 5.80 -6.53
N ILE A 330 -21.73 4.54 -6.97
CA ILE A 330 -21.80 3.36 -6.11
C ILE A 330 -20.38 2.86 -5.84
N SER A 331 -19.91 3.01 -4.60
CA SER A 331 -18.61 2.48 -4.18
C SER A 331 -18.69 1.04 -3.68
N GLY A 332 -17.75 0.20 -4.09
CA GLY A 332 -17.54 -1.13 -3.51
C GLY A 332 -16.83 -1.10 -2.15
N HIS A 333 -17.03 -2.14 -1.34
CA HIS A 333 -16.39 -2.33 -0.03
C HIS A 333 -14.85 -2.27 -0.07
N ASP A 334 -14.28 -2.62 -1.22
CA ASP A 334 -12.85 -2.71 -1.50
C ASP A 334 -12.20 -1.36 -1.84
N GLY A 335 -12.93 -0.25 -1.65
CA GLY A 335 -12.40 1.12 -1.72
C GLY A 335 -11.18 1.36 -0.82
N GLY A 336 -10.23 2.17 -1.29
CA GLY A 336 -9.05 2.54 -0.51
C GLY A 336 -9.33 3.55 0.61
N THR A 337 -8.46 3.61 1.61
CA THR A 337 -8.48 4.66 2.65
C THR A 337 -7.09 5.00 3.17
N GLY A 338 -6.89 6.27 3.53
CA GLY A 338 -5.66 6.73 4.19
C GLY A 338 -5.61 6.40 5.68
N ALA A 339 -6.77 6.35 6.33
CA ALA A 339 -6.93 6.00 7.74
C ALA A 339 -8.36 5.49 8.02
N SER A 340 -8.45 4.32 8.65
CA SER A 340 -9.69 3.71 9.12
C SER A 340 -9.37 2.64 10.15
N ARG A 341 -10.35 2.24 10.93
CA ARG A 341 -10.29 1.04 11.78
C ARG A 341 -10.47 -0.21 10.90
N TRP A 342 -9.81 -1.31 11.28
CA TRP A 342 -9.92 -2.58 10.56
C TRP A 342 -11.36 -3.09 10.43
N THR A 343 -12.19 -2.86 11.46
CA THR A 343 -13.61 -3.23 11.44
C THR A 343 -14.40 -2.55 10.33
N GLY A 344 -14.01 -1.32 9.94
CA GLY A 344 -14.62 -0.63 8.80
C GLY A 344 -14.15 -1.22 7.46
N ILE A 345 -12.85 -1.52 7.36
CA ILE A 345 -12.24 -2.03 6.11
C ILE A 345 -12.69 -3.45 5.77
N LYS A 346 -12.85 -4.31 6.79
CA LYS A 346 -13.07 -5.75 6.60
C LYS A 346 -14.52 -6.20 6.70
N HIS A 347 -15.39 -5.43 7.37
CA HIS A 347 -16.71 -5.90 7.75
C HIS A 347 -17.84 -4.90 7.44
N ALA A 348 -17.62 -3.93 6.54
CA ALA A 348 -18.67 -2.98 6.18
C ALA A 348 -18.63 -2.62 4.68
N GLY A 349 -19.82 -2.52 4.08
CA GLY A 349 -20.02 -2.38 2.64
C GLY A 349 -19.96 -3.72 1.92
N LEU A 350 -20.43 -3.75 0.66
CA LEU A 350 -20.44 -4.93 -0.20
C LEU A 350 -19.78 -4.72 -1.58
N PRO A 351 -19.57 -5.80 -2.37
CA PRO A 351 -19.05 -5.71 -3.73
C PRO A 351 -19.85 -4.72 -4.58
N TRP A 352 -19.17 -3.92 -5.39
CA TRP A 352 -19.85 -2.94 -6.23
C TRP A 352 -20.69 -3.62 -7.32
N GLU A 353 -20.35 -4.85 -7.72
CA GLU A 353 -21.11 -5.64 -8.71
C GLU A 353 -22.58 -5.77 -8.29
N LEU A 354 -22.83 -6.00 -6.99
CA LEU A 354 -24.18 -6.11 -6.42
C LEU A 354 -24.90 -4.77 -6.40
N GLY A 355 -24.29 -3.76 -5.78
CA GLY A 355 -24.93 -2.46 -5.59
C GLY A 355 -25.14 -1.69 -6.90
N LEU A 356 -24.22 -1.85 -7.87
CA LEU A 356 -24.33 -1.24 -9.18
C LEU A 356 -25.48 -1.86 -9.98
N ALA A 357 -25.54 -3.18 -10.06
CA ALA A 357 -26.62 -3.88 -10.76
C ALA A 357 -27.98 -3.56 -10.14
N GLU A 358 -28.10 -3.64 -8.81
CA GLU A 358 -29.34 -3.27 -8.10
C GLU A 358 -29.76 -1.83 -8.39
N THR A 359 -28.81 -0.89 -8.35
CA THR A 359 -29.07 0.52 -8.63
C THR A 359 -29.56 0.71 -10.07
N HIS A 360 -28.87 0.12 -11.04
CA HIS A 360 -29.25 0.22 -12.44
C HIS A 360 -30.65 -0.35 -12.69
N GLN A 361 -30.90 -1.58 -12.23
CA GLN A 361 -32.17 -2.27 -12.37
C GLN A 361 -33.32 -1.49 -11.72
N THR A 362 -33.12 -0.99 -10.49
CA THR A 362 -34.16 -0.25 -9.76
C THR A 362 -34.49 1.07 -10.44
N LEU A 363 -33.48 1.81 -10.91
CA LEU A 363 -33.71 3.08 -11.60
C LEU A 363 -34.43 2.89 -12.94
N VAL A 364 -34.12 1.82 -13.68
CA VAL A 364 -34.82 1.45 -14.92
C VAL A 364 -36.27 1.08 -14.61
N ALA A 365 -36.50 0.24 -13.60
CA ALA A 365 -37.83 -0.17 -13.18
C ALA A 365 -38.74 1.00 -12.77
N ASN A 366 -38.16 2.10 -12.27
CA ASN A 366 -38.88 3.30 -11.85
C ASN A 366 -38.91 4.41 -12.93
N GLY A 367 -38.37 4.19 -14.12
CA GLY A 367 -38.31 5.21 -15.18
C GLY A 367 -37.44 6.43 -14.83
N LEU A 368 -36.46 6.25 -13.94
CA LEU A 368 -35.57 7.32 -13.44
C LEU A 368 -34.17 7.28 -14.06
N ARG A 369 -33.79 6.16 -14.69
CA ARG A 369 -32.42 5.93 -15.21
C ARG A 369 -31.96 6.96 -16.24
N ALA A 370 -32.88 7.53 -17.01
CA ALA A 370 -32.60 8.52 -18.06
C ALA A 370 -32.01 9.85 -17.52
N ARG A 371 -32.17 10.15 -16.23
CA ARG A 371 -31.89 11.47 -15.63
C ARG A 371 -30.58 11.56 -14.87
N VAL A 372 -29.86 10.45 -14.75
CA VAL A 372 -28.69 10.35 -13.87
C VAL A 372 -27.57 9.58 -14.56
N VAL A 373 -26.34 10.05 -14.39
CA VAL A 373 -25.14 9.28 -14.77
C VAL A 373 -24.77 8.37 -13.60
N LEU A 374 -24.60 7.07 -13.86
CA LEU A 374 -24.09 6.12 -12.87
C LEU A 374 -22.58 5.95 -12.99
N GLN A 375 -21.87 6.05 -11.86
CA GLN A 375 -20.46 5.73 -11.73
C GLN A 375 -20.27 4.60 -10.74
N THR A 376 -19.20 3.81 -10.92
CA THR A 376 -18.73 2.88 -9.91
C THR A 376 -17.24 3.07 -9.61
N ASP A 377 -16.84 2.78 -8.38
CA ASP A 377 -15.44 2.63 -7.96
C ASP A 377 -15.29 1.43 -7.00
N GLY A 378 -14.06 0.95 -6.81
CA GLY A 378 -13.76 -0.23 -6.00
C GLY A 378 -12.86 -1.20 -6.74
N GLN A 379 -11.55 -1.09 -6.48
CA GLN A 379 -10.47 -1.86 -7.14
C GLN A 379 -10.67 -2.14 -8.65
N LEU A 380 -11.18 -1.17 -9.41
CA LEU A 380 -11.12 -1.19 -10.88
C LEU A 380 -9.65 -1.05 -11.29
N LYS A 381 -9.12 -2.03 -12.02
CA LYS A 381 -7.68 -2.21 -12.23
C LYS A 381 -7.30 -2.44 -13.69
N ILE A 382 -8.16 -3.11 -14.45
CA ILE A 382 -7.92 -3.51 -15.85
C ILE A 382 -9.14 -3.20 -16.72
N GLY A 383 -8.98 -3.19 -18.05
CA GLY A 383 -10.03 -2.81 -19.00
C GLY A 383 -11.24 -3.75 -18.91
N ARG A 384 -10.99 -5.02 -18.58
CA ARG A 384 -12.05 -5.98 -18.27
C ARG A 384 -12.94 -5.55 -17.10
N ASP A 385 -12.38 -5.00 -16.01
CA ASP A 385 -13.19 -4.53 -14.88
C ASP A 385 -14.13 -3.39 -15.31
N VAL A 386 -13.62 -2.48 -16.14
CA VAL A 386 -14.37 -1.34 -16.71
C VAL A 386 -15.52 -1.84 -17.59
N VAL A 387 -15.26 -2.80 -18.47
CA VAL A 387 -16.29 -3.37 -19.34
C VAL A 387 -17.37 -4.08 -18.52
N ILE A 388 -17.00 -4.90 -17.53
CA ILE A 388 -17.99 -5.55 -16.66
C ILE A 388 -18.83 -4.51 -15.92
N ALA A 389 -18.21 -3.48 -15.34
CA ALA A 389 -18.93 -2.38 -14.72
C ALA A 389 -19.91 -1.69 -15.68
N CYS A 390 -19.51 -1.47 -16.94
CA CYS A 390 -20.37 -0.89 -17.96
C CYS A 390 -21.58 -1.79 -18.27
N LEU A 391 -21.34 -3.09 -18.48
CA LEU A 391 -22.39 -4.08 -18.75
C LEU A 391 -23.38 -4.20 -17.58
N LEU A 392 -22.94 -3.95 -16.34
CA LEU A 392 -23.79 -3.89 -15.16
C LEU A 392 -24.49 -2.52 -14.94
N GLY A 393 -24.20 -1.51 -15.78
CA GLY A 393 -24.97 -0.26 -15.84
C GLY A 393 -24.20 1.04 -15.58
N ALA A 394 -22.89 1.00 -15.33
CA ALA A 394 -22.07 2.20 -15.14
C ALA A 394 -21.76 2.92 -16.47
N GLU A 395 -21.67 4.26 -16.41
CA GLU A 395 -21.29 5.15 -17.52
C GLU A 395 -19.94 5.86 -17.31
N GLU A 396 -19.54 6.03 -16.05
CA GLU A 396 -18.26 6.58 -15.62
C GLU A 396 -17.56 5.63 -14.62
N PHE A 397 -16.24 5.73 -14.49
CA PHE A 397 -15.43 4.77 -13.72
C PHE A 397 -14.40 5.47 -12.83
N GLY A 398 -14.42 5.17 -11.54
CA GLY A 398 -13.53 5.78 -10.53
C GLY A 398 -12.33 4.90 -10.19
N PHE A 399 -11.13 5.49 -10.21
CA PHE A 399 -9.86 4.82 -9.92
C PHE A 399 -9.10 5.56 -8.82
N SER A 400 -8.66 4.84 -7.77
CA SER A 400 -7.87 5.45 -6.69
C SER A 400 -6.54 4.72 -6.48
N THR A 401 -6.60 3.44 -6.11
CA THR A 401 -5.40 2.67 -5.76
C THR A 401 -4.45 2.51 -6.95
N ALA A 402 -4.95 2.19 -8.15
CA ALA A 402 -4.12 2.02 -9.35
C ALA A 402 -3.36 3.30 -9.74
N PRO A 403 -3.99 4.49 -9.83
CA PRO A 403 -3.29 5.76 -9.97
C PRO A 403 -2.19 5.99 -8.92
N LEU A 404 -2.44 5.68 -7.64
CA LEU A 404 -1.41 5.80 -6.61
C LEU A 404 -0.24 4.83 -6.82
N ILE A 405 -0.51 3.58 -7.23
CA ILE A 405 0.53 2.59 -7.56
C ILE A 405 1.40 3.10 -8.71
N VAL A 406 0.77 3.61 -9.78
CA VAL A 406 1.44 4.19 -10.95
C VAL A 406 2.35 5.36 -10.55
N LEU A 407 1.92 6.21 -9.61
CA LEU A 407 2.77 7.27 -9.05
C LEU A 407 3.89 6.78 -8.13
N GLY A 408 3.88 5.50 -7.75
CA GLY A 408 4.96 4.86 -6.99
C GLY A 408 4.53 4.20 -5.67
N CYS A 409 3.23 4.10 -5.36
CA CYS A 409 2.77 3.46 -4.12
C CYS A 409 3.17 1.97 -4.10
N LEU A 410 3.69 1.52 -2.95
CA LEU A 410 4.25 0.18 -2.74
C LEU A 410 3.38 -0.68 -1.84
N LEU A 411 2.14 -0.24 -1.57
CA LEU A 411 1.17 -0.87 -0.65
C LEU A 411 1.79 -1.24 0.71
N MET A 412 2.62 -0.34 1.23
CA MET A 412 3.15 -0.44 2.59
C MET A 412 2.05 -0.41 3.66
N ARG A 413 0.87 0.13 3.34
CA ARG A 413 -0.32 0.22 4.21
C ARG A 413 -0.08 0.98 5.54
N GLN A 414 0.89 1.89 5.51
CA GLN A 414 1.21 2.83 6.60
C GLN A 414 0.86 4.28 6.22
N CYS A 415 -0.25 4.47 5.51
CA CYS A 415 -0.69 5.80 5.07
C CYS A 415 -1.05 6.72 6.26
N HIS A 416 -1.49 6.12 7.37
CA HIS A 416 -1.95 6.79 8.58
C HIS A 416 -0.81 7.20 9.53
N THR A 417 0.40 6.64 9.37
CA THR A 417 1.54 6.90 10.26
C THR A 417 2.40 8.09 9.80
N ASN A 418 2.08 8.67 8.64
CA ASN A 418 2.86 9.73 8.00
C ASN A 418 4.29 9.32 7.56
N THR A 419 4.56 8.02 7.46
CA THR A 419 5.90 7.48 7.12
C THR A 419 5.99 6.90 5.71
N CYS A 420 5.15 7.37 4.77
CA CYS A 420 5.19 6.90 3.38
C CYS A 420 6.56 7.19 2.74
N PRO A 421 7.33 6.17 2.32
CA PRO A 421 8.72 6.35 1.87
C PRO A 421 8.82 7.04 0.51
N VAL A 422 7.81 6.92 -0.32
CA VAL A 422 7.77 7.45 -1.70
C VAL A 422 7.06 8.80 -1.81
N GLY A 423 6.87 9.51 -0.69
CA GLY A 423 6.30 10.86 -0.70
C GLY A 423 4.83 10.96 -1.14
N ILE A 424 4.07 9.85 -1.16
CA ILE A 424 2.66 9.85 -1.59
C ILE A 424 1.73 10.12 -0.40
N ALA A 425 1.67 9.22 0.59
CA ALA A 425 0.71 9.31 1.70
C ALA A 425 1.33 9.93 2.96
N THR A 426 2.05 11.04 2.80
CA THR A 426 2.78 11.72 3.88
C THR A 426 2.77 13.24 3.71
N GLN A 427 2.80 13.95 4.82
CA GLN A 427 2.98 15.39 4.95
C GLN A 427 4.38 15.75 5.47
N ASP A 428 5.21 14.75 5.79
CA ASP A 428 6.59 14.98 6.20
C ASP A 428 7.42 15.54 5.03
N PRO A 429 8.08 16.71 5.19
CA PRO A 429 8.84 17.33 4.10
C PRO A 429 9.95 16.44 3.53
N ILE A 430 10.71 15.76 4.40
CA ILE A 430 11.85 14.89 3.98
C ILE A 430 11.33 13.71 3.15
N LEU A 431 10.17 13.17 3.50
CA LEU A 431 9.57 12.07 2.75
C LEU A 431 8.86 12.55 1.49
N ARG A 432 8.25 13.74 1.49
CA ARG A 432 7.64 14.35 0.30
C ARG A 432 8.67 14.62 -0.80
N GLU A 433 9.89 15.01 -0.43
CA GLU A 433 11.01 15.15 -1.38
C GLU A 433 11.35 13.86 -2.14
N LYS A 434 10.93 12.69 -1.65
CA LYS A 434 11.11 11.40 -2.31
C LYS A 434 10.04 11.08 -3.37
N PHE A 435 9.04 11.94 -3.56
CA PHE A 435 8.01 11.74 -4.58
C PHE A 435 8.61 11.85 -5.99
N ALA A 436 8.53 10.75 -6.75
CA ALA A 436 9.06 10.65 -8.12
C ALA A 436 7.98 10.44 -9.19
N GLY A 437 6.69 10.49 -8.80
CA GLY A 437 5.57 10.32 -9.72
C GLY A 437 5.46 11.49 -10.70
N LYS A 438 5.01 11.22 -11.92
CA LYS A 438 4.82 12.24 -12.95
C LYS A 438 3.43 12.12 -13.62
N PRO A 439 2.87 13.21 -14.16
CA PRO A 439 1.58 13.18 -14.84
C PRO A 439 1.56 12.17 -16.00
N GLU A 440 2.67 12.03 -16.73
CA GLU A 440 2.81 11.14 -17.87
C GLU A 440 2.56 9.68 -17.49
N HIS A 441 2.97 9.26 -16.29
CA HIS A 441 2.72 7.88 -15.84
C HIS A 441 1.22 7.58 -15.74
N ILE A 442 0.44 8.54 -15.22
CA ILE A 442 -1.03 8.42 -15.11
C ILE A 442 -1.66 8.40 -16.51
N ILE A 443 -1.20 9.27 -17.40
CA ILE A 443 -1.68 9.36 -18.78
C ILE A 443 -1.46 8.02 -19.49
N ASN A 444 -0.23 7.50 -19.48
CA ASN A 444 0.13 6.22 -20.09
C ASN A 444 -0.77 5.08 -19.57
N PHE A 445 -0.96 5.00 -18.25
CA PHE A 445 -1.85 4.00 -17.65
C PHE A 445 -3.29 4.09 -18.17
N PHE A 446 -3.89 5.28 -18.16
CA PHE A 446 -5.29 5.43 -18.59
C PHE A 446 -5.48 5.19 -20.09
N PHE A 447 -4.51 5.54 -20.93
CA PHE A 447 -4.56 5.21 -22.35
C PHE A 447 -4.40 3.72 -22.61
N MET A 448 -3.49 3.02 -21.92
CA MET A 448 -3.40 1.55 -22.03
C MET A 448 -4.67 0.86 -21.54
N LEU A 449 -5.26 1.34 -20.45
CA LEU A 449 -6.54 0.87 -19.94
C LEU A 449 -7.67 1.08 -20.95
N ALA A 450 -7.76 2.27 -21.55
CA ALA A 450 -8.78 2.58 -22.55
C ALA A 450 -8.60 1.75 -23.83
N GLU A 451 -7.37 1.50 -24.28
CA GLU A 451 -7.13 0.62 -25.43
C GLU A 451 -7.57 -0.83 -25.14
N GLU A 452 -7.33 -1.36 -23.94
CA GLU A 452 -7.86 -2.67 -23.55
C GLU A 452 -9.40 -2.69 -23.56
N VAL A 453 -10.04 -1.61 -23.10
CA VAL A 453 -11.51 -1.47 -23.20
C VAL A 453 -11.96 -1.52 -24.67
N ARG A 454 -11.27 -0.81 -25.58
CA ARG A 454 -11.60 -0.84 -27.02
C ARG A 454 -11.43 -2.22 -27.63
N GLU A 455 -10.35 -2.92 -27.29
CA GLU A 455 -10.10 -4.29 -27.74
C GLU A 455 -11.26 -5.21 -27.35
N ILE A 456 -11.76 -5.09 -26.12
CA ILE A 456 -12.91 -5.88 -25.64
C ILE A 456 -14.22 -5.43 -26.31
N MET A 457 -14.46 -4.13 -26.47
CA MET A 457 -15.64 -3.60 -27.16
C MET A 457 -15.74 -4.12 -28.61
N SER A 458 -14.62 -4.13 -29.33
CA SER A 458 -14.50 -4.71 -30.67
C SER A 458 -14.86 -6.19 -30.69
N GLN A 459 -14.40 -6.95 -29.69
CA GLN A 459 -14.72 -8.37 -29.53
C GLN A 459 -16.19 -8.61 -29.21
N LEU A 460 -16.85 -7.70 -28.49
CA LEU A 460 -18.26 -7.79 -28.12
C LEU A 460 -19.21 -7.17 -29.17
N GLY A 461 -18.68 -6.44 -30.14
CA GLY A 461 -19.46 -5.84 -31.22
C GLY A 461 -20.05 -4.45 -30.91
N PHE A 462 -19.53 -3.74 -29.90
CA PHE A 462 -20.01 -2.40 -29.49
C PHE A 462 -19.11 -1.29 -30.05
N ARG A 463 -19.71 -0.27 -30.67
CA ARG A 463 -18.97 0.89 -31.21
C ARG A 463 -18.73 1.97 -30.17
N THR A 464 -19.65 2.11 -29.22
CA THR A 464 -19.59 3.12 -28.16
C THR A 464 -19.91 2.54 -26.80
N ILE A 465 -19.40 3.16 -25.73
CA ILE A 465 -19.70 2.81 -24.33
C ILE A 465 -21.21 2.85 -24.09
N ASN A 466 -21.92 3.83 -24.65
CA ASN A 466 -23.38 3.97 -24.46
C ASN A 466 -24.16 2.76 -24.98
N GLU A 467 -23.72 2.12 -26.07
CA GLU A 467 -24.35 0.89 -26.59
C GLU A 467 -24.16 -0.31 -25.65
N MET A 468 -23.14 -0.26 -24.81
CA MET A 468 -22.73 -1.33 -23.89
C MET A 468 -23.36 -1.19 -22.48
N VAL A 469 -23.78 0.02 -22.09
CA VAL A 469 -24.36 0.28 -20.75
C VAL A 469 -25.57 -0.62 -20.50
N GLY A 470 -25.51 -1.40 -19.41
CA GLY A 470 -26.64 -2.23 -18.98
C GLY A 470 -26.84 -3.53 -19.76
N ARG A 471 -25.93 -3.88 -20.69
CA ARG A 471 -25.97 -5.11 -21.48
C ARG A 471 -25.48 -6.34 -20.71
N SER A 472 -26.05 -6.58 -19.53
CA SER A 472 -25.69 -7.74 -18.68
C SER A 472 -25.93 -9.09 -19.36
N ASP A 473 -26.74 -9.12 -20.44
CA ASP A 473 -26.94 -10.28 -21.32
C ASP A 473 -25.67 -10.74 -22.06
N MET A 474 -24.62 -9.89 -22.10
CA MET A 474 -23.30 -10.22 -22.63
C MET A 474 -22.36 -10.84 -21.59
N LEU A 475 -22.82 -11.01 -20.35
CA LEU A 475 -22.10 -11.69 -19.28
C LEU A 475 -22.76 -13.05 -19.00
N GLU A 476 -21.93 -14.04 -18.74
CA GLU A 476 -22.35 -15.33 -18.23
C GLU A 476 -21.41 -15.82 -17.13
N VAL A 477 -21.87 -16.76 -16.32
CA VAL A 477 -21.06 -17.35 -15.26
C VAL A 477 -19.96 -18.22 -15.86
N ASP A 478 -18.73 -18.07 -15.37
CA ASP A 478 -17.60 -18.89 -15.76
C ASP A 478 -17.63 -20.23 -15.04
N SER A 479 -18.19 -21.24 -15.72
CA SER A 479 -18.35 -22.59 -15.17
C SER A 479 -17.02 -23.27 -14.82
N ASP A 480 -15.90 -22.88 -15.44
CA ASP A 480 -14.60 -23.46 -15.12
C ASP A 480 -14.08 -22.92 -13.77
N VAL A 481 -14.35 -21.66 -13.46
CA VAL A 481 -14.02 -21.04 -12.16
C VAL A 481 -14.85 -21.67 -11.05
N LEU A 482 -16.18 -21.80 -11.24
CA LEU A 482 -17.06 -22.38 -10.23
C LEU A 482 -16.74 -23.85 -9.93
N LYS A 483 -16.37 -24.64 -10.95
CA LYS A 483 -15.95 -26.05 -10.75
C LYS A 483 -14.59 -26.18 -10.06
N GLY A 484 -13.75 -25.16 -10.14
CA GLY A 484 -12.41 -25.16 -9.55
C GLY A 484 -12.40 -25.09 -8.02
N ASN A 485 -13.50 -24.66 -7.39
CA ASN A 485 -13.60 -24.49 -5.94
C ASN A 485 -14.97 -24.95 -5.43
N GLU A 486 -14.98 -25.93 -4.53
CA GLU A 486 -16.20 -26.51 -3.94
C GLU A 486 -17.12 -25.46 -3.30
N LYS A 487 -16.55 -24.45 -2.62
CA LYS A 487 -17.33 -23.37 -2.00
C LYS A 487 -18.09 -22.49 -2.99
N LEU A 488 -17.69 -22.51 -4.27
CA LEU A 488 -18.33 -21.71 -5.32
C LEU A 488 -19.48 -22.46 -6.02
N GLN A 489 -19.67 -23.75 -5.77
CA GLN A 489 -20.63 -24.58 -6.50
C GLN A 489 -22.09 -24.09 -6.37
N ASN A 490 -22.43 -23.50 -5.22
CA ASN A 490 -23.78 -23.02 -4.93
C ASN A 490 -23.94 -21.51 -5.16
N ILE A 491 -22.92 -20.82 -5.69
CA ILE A 491 -23.01 -19.39 -5.98
C ILE A 491 -24.05 -19.16 -7.07
N ASP A 492 -25.04 -18.32 -6.79
CA ASP A 492 -26.02 -17.84 -7.77
C ASP A 492 -25.82 -16.35 -8.06
N LEU A 493 -25.55 -16.01 -9.33
CA LEU A 493 -25.37 -14.64 -9.82
C LEU A 493 -26.52 -14.18 -10.74
N SER A 494 -27.61 -14.96 -10.83
CA SER A 494 -28.75 -14.69 -11.73
C SER A 494 -29.36 -13.31 -11.51
N LEU A 495 -29.44 -12.85 -10.25
CA LEU A 495 -29.97 -11.52 -9.90
C LEU A 495 -29.12 -10.38 -10.46
N ILE A 496 -27.79 -10.53 -10.46
CA ILE A 496 -26.85 -9.53 -10.99
C ILE A 496 -26.92 -9.52 -12.53
N LEU A 497 -27.06 -10.70 -13.14
CA LEU A 497 -27.02 -10.86 -14.59
C LEU A 497 -28.34 -10.53 -15.30
N LYS A 498 -29.45 -10.40 -14.55
CA LYS A 498 -30.76 -10.08 -15.12
C LYS A 498 -30.75 -8.73 -15.85
N PRO A 499 -30.98 -8.70 -17.18
CA PRO A 499 -30.98 -7.45 -17.94
C PRO A 499 -32.10 -6.52 -17.50
N ALA A 500 -31.77 -5.25 -17.22
CA ALA A 500 -32.75 -4.26 -16.81
C ALA A 500 -33.78 -3.96 -17.92
N ALA A 501 -33.40 -4.13 -19.19
CA ALA A 501 -34.32 -4.04 -20.33
C ALA A 501 -35.44 -5.09 -20.30
N GLU A 502 -35.26 -6.25 -19.67
CA GLU A 502 -36.35 -7.22 -19.48
C GLU A 502 -37.35 -6.76 -18.41
N ILE A 503 -36.89 -5.93 -17.46
CA ILE A 503 -37.73 -5.39 -16.38
C ILE A 503 -38.65 -4.29 -16.93
N SER A 504 -38.10 -3.40 -17.75
CA SER A 504 -38.86 -2.32 -18.40
C SER A 504 -38.34 -2.07 -19.83
N PRO A 505 -38.88 -2.74 -20.86
CA PRO A 505 -38.36 -2.71 -22.23
C PRO A 505 -38.28 -1.33 -22.89
N GLU A 506 -39.21 -0.43 -22.54
CA GLU A 506 -39.26 0.93 -23.11
C GLU A 506 -38.38 1.93 -22.36
N ALA A 507 -37.82 1.55 -21.20
CA ALA A 507 -37.04 2.47 -20.39
C ALA A 507 -35.61 2.63 -20.93
N VAL A 508 -35.14 3.89 -20.95
CA VAL A 508 -33.77 4.22 -21.34
C VAL A 508 -32.79 3.66 -20.30
N GLN A 509 -31.69 3.09 -20.77
CA GLN A 509 -30.71 2.37 -19.94
C GLN A 509 -29.56 3.26 -19.44
N TYR A 510 -29.37 4.44 -20.02
CA TYR A 510 -28.29 5.38 -19.71
C TYR A 510 -28.81 6.83 -19.67
N CYS A 511 -27.97 7.78 -19.23
CA CYS A 511 -28.38 9.17 -19.07
C CYS A 511 -28.59 9.88 -20.42
N VAL A 512 -29.80 10.41 -20.66
CA VAL A 512 -30.15 11.18 -21.87
C VAL A 512 -30.91 12.47 -21.56
N GLU A 513 -31.43 12.62 -20.34
CA GLU A 513 -32.20 13.75 -19.86
C GLU A 513 -31.39 14.50 -18.79
N LYS A 514 -31.40 15.85 -18.82
CA LYS A 514 -30.83 16.67 -17.75
C LYS A 514 -31.89 16.91 -16.68
N GLN A 515 -31.46 16.98 -15.41
CA GLN A 515 -32.33 17.40 -14.32
C GLN A 515 -32.75 18.87 -14.47
N ASP A 516 -34.03 19.15 -14.23
CA ASP A 516 -34.50 20.50 -13.94
C ASP A 516 -34.42 20.74 -12.43
N HIS A 517 -33.63 21.72 -12.03
CA HIS A 517 -33.41 22.09 -10.62
C HIS A 517 -34.32 23.25 -10.16
N GLY A 518 -35.18 23.79 -11.03
CA GLY A 518 -36.09 24.89 -10.71
C GLY A 518 -35.39 26.19 -10.30
N LEU A 519 -34.19 26.43 -10.82
CA LEU A 519 -33.36 27.58 -10.45
C LEU A 519 -33.93 28.91 -10.94
N ASP A 520 -34.73 28.89 -12.01
CA ASP A 520 -35.44 30.05 -12.56
C ASP A 520 -36.45 30.65 -11.58
N MET A 521 -37.04 29.81 -10.72
CA MET A 521 -37.98 30.24 -9.68
C MET A 521 -37.30 30.78 -8.42
N ALA A 522 -35.98 30.68 -8.27
CA ALA A 522 -35.27 31.12 -7.07
C ALA A 522 -35.35 32.66 -6.89
N LEU A 523 -35.60 33.09 -5.65
CA LEU A 523 -35.65 34.51 -5.29
C LEU A 523 -34.35 35.26 -5.66
N ASP A 524 -33.22 34.55 -5.61
CA ASP A 524 -31.90 35.08 -5.93
C ASP A 524 -31.80 35.67 -7.34
N ASN A 525 -32.58 35.20 -8.32
CA ASN A 525 -32.59 35.81 -9.65
C ASN A 525 -32.98 37.29 -9.60
N LYS A 526 -33.95 37.63 -8.73
CA LYS A 526 -34.34 39.02 -8.50
C LYS A 526 -33.26 39.78 -7.73
N LEU A 527 -32.66 39.15 -6.72
CA LEU A 527 -31.59 39.77 -5.93
C LEU A 527 -30.35 40.09 -6.78
N ILE A 528 -29.96 39.20 -7.69
CA ILE A 528 -28.86 39.38 -8.65
C ILE A 528 -29.17 40.52 -9.61
N ALA A 529 -30.38 40.53 -10.20
CA ALA A 529 -30.81 41.60 -11.10
C ALA A 529 -30.77 42.98 -10.40
N SER A 530 -31.24 43.05 -9.16
CA SER A 530 -31.19 44.28 -8.34
C SER A 530 -29.77 44.65 -7.88
N SER A 531 -28.84 43.71 -7.83
CA SER A 531 -27.44 43.92 -7.40
C SER A 531 -26.49 44.30 -8.54
N ARG A 532 -26.98 44.47 -9.77
CA ARG A 532 -26.15 44.72 -10.96
C ARG A 532 -25.16 45.89 -10.81
N ALA A 533 -25.58 46.99 -10.18
CA ALA A 533 -24.71 48.13 -9.91
C ALA A 533 -23.54 47.80 -8.97
N ALA A 534 -23.73 46.90 -8.01
CA ALA A 534 -22.66 46.39 -7.14
C ALA A 534 -21.73 45.45 -7.90
N LEU A 535 -22.27 44.56 -8.73
CA LEU A 535 -21.49 43.59 -9.50
C LEU A 535 -20.63 44.25 -10.59
N GLU A 536 -21.13 45.29 -11.25
CA GLU A 536 -20.42 45.97 -12.35
C GLU A 536 -19.51 47.11 -11.84
N LYS A 537 -19.95 47.88 -10.85
CA LYS A 537 -19.27 49.13 -10.42
C LYS A 537 -18.87 49.16 -8.96
N ARG A 538 -19.14 48.11 -8.18
CA ARG A 538 -18.88 48.03 -6.72
C ARG A 538 -19.60 49.13 -5.91
N PHE A 539 -20.71 49.65 -6.41
CA PHE A 539 -21.54 50.58 -5.66
C PHE A 539 -22.32 49.87 -4.57
N ARG A 540 -22.59 50.59 -3.47
CA ARG A 540 -23.47 50.08 -2.41
C ARG A 540 -24.91 50.01 -2.91
N VAL A 541 -25.57 48.89 -2.68
CA VAL A 541 -26.96 48.62 -3.06
C VAL A 541 -27.73 48.15 -1.83
N PHE A 542 -28.91 48.73 -1.63
CA PHE A 542 -29.89 48.29 -0.62
C PHE A 542 -31.12 47.75 -1.33
N ILE A 543 -31.58 46.56 -0.92
CA ILE A 543 -32.73 45.86 -1.50
C ILE A 543 -33.67 45.50 -0.36
N GLU A 544 -34.96 45.77 -0.51
CA GLU A 544 -35.99 45.31 0.42
C GLU A 544 -37.00 44.43 -0.33
N ALA A 545 -37.29 43.22 0.19
CA ALA A 545 -38.20 42.28 -0.44
C ALA A 545 -38.94 41.38 0.58
N PRO A 546 -40.11 40.83 0.25
CA PRO A 546 -40.75 39.80 1.05
C PRO A 546 -40.03 38.44 0.90
N VAL A 547 -40.09 37.60 1.93
CA VAL A 547 -39.63 36.20 1.88
C VAL A 547 -40.66 35.25 2.47
N LYS A 548 -40.74 34.03 1.93
CA LYS A 548 -41.63 32.95 2.39
C LYS A 548 -40.83 31.68 2.66
N ASN A 549 -41.43 30.76 3.40
CA ASN A 549 -40.77 29.49 3.76
C ASN A 549 -40.46 28.60 2.54
N THR A 550 -41.13 28.85 1.40
CA THR A 550 -40.86 28.21 0.11
C THR A 550 -39.62 28.77 -0.59
N ASP A 551 -39.17 29.98 -0.21
CA ASP A 551 -37.96 30.60 -0.74
C ASP A 551 -36.75 30.05 0.03
N ARG A 552 -36.05 29.10 -0.59
CA ARG A 552 -34.93 28.34 0.00
C ARG A 552 -33.60 28.83 -0.55
N ALA A 553 -32.52 28.60 0.20
CA ALA A 553 -31.15 28.95 -0.21
C ALA A 553 -30.94 30.44 -0.58
N VAL A 554 -31.75 31.35 -0.03
CA VAL A 554 -31.72 32.78 -0.39
C VAL A 554 -30.35 33.40 -0.09
N GLY A 555 -29.78 34.10 -1.07
CA GLY A 555 -28.46 34.73 -1.08
C GLY A 555 -27.31 33.85 -1.57
N THR A 556 -27.55 32.55 -1.78
CA THR A 556 -26.51 31.59 -2.16
C THR A 556 -26.03 31.80 -3.61
N MET A 557 -26.97 31.95 -4.54
CA MET A 557 -26.64 32.14 -5.96
C MET A 557 -26.13 33.56 -6.22
N LEU A 558 -26.60 34.56 -5.47
CA LEU A 558 -25.97 35.88 -5.42
C LEU A 558 -24.50 35.78 -4.99
N SER A 559 -24.21 34.96 -3.98
CA SER A 559 -22.85 34.76 -3.48
C SER A 559 -21.95 34.08 -4.51
N HIS A 560 -22.49 33.15 -5.31
CA HIS A 560 -21.79 32.57 -6.46
C HIS A 560 -21.37 33.66 -7.47
N GLU A 561 -22.29 34.51 -7.89
CA GLU A 561 -22.01 35.57 -8.88
C GLU A 561 -20.97 36.58 -8.37
N VAL A 562 -21.07 37.00 -7.11
CA VAL A 562 -20.06 37.86 -6.48
C VAL A 562 -18.70 37.15 -6.46
N THR A 563 -18.65 35.89 -6.03
CA THR A 563 -17.40 35.14 -5.90
C THR A 563 -16.76 34.85 -7.25
N LYS A 564 -17.54 34.60 -8.29
CA LYS A 564 -17.04 34.38 -9.66
C LYS A 564 -16.29 35.61 -10.18
N LEU A 565 -16.79 36.82 -9.86
CA LEU A 565 -16.20 38.09 -10.28
C LEU A 565 -15.05 38.56 -9.39
N PHE A 566 -15.18 38.41 -8.06
CA PHE A 566 -14.28 39.02 -7.08
C PHE A 566 -13.45 38.03 -6.27
N ARG A 567 -13.69 36.72 -6.42
CA ARG A 567 -12.99 35.62 -5.73
C ARG A 567 -13.05 35.75 -4.21
N MET A 568 -12.12 35.09 -3.53
CA MET A 568 -11.93 35.10 -2.08
C MET A 568 -12.04 36.47 -1.38
N PRO A 569 -11.43 37.57 -1.90
CA PRO A 569 -11.57 38.89 -1.28
C PRO A 569 -13.01 39.41 -1.22
N GLY A 570 -13.85 39.01 -2.18
CA GLY A 570 -15.24 39.44 -2.28
C GLY A 570 -15.40 40.95 -2.47
N LEU A 571 -16.55 41.46 -2.02
CA LEU A 571 -16.85 42.90 -1.98
C LEU A 571 -16.53 43.49 -0.61
N PRO A 572 -16.31 44.82 -0.51
CA PRO A 572 -16.27 45.50 0.78
C PRO A 572 -17.52 45.21 1.63
N PRO A 573 -17.43 45.25 2.97
CA PRO A 573 -18.57 45.02 3.84
C PRO A 573 -19.78 45.92 3.52
N ASP A 574 -20.98 45.33 3.60
CA ASP A 574 -22.27 45.97 3.35
C ASP A 574 -22.38 46.63 1.96
N THR A 575 -21.66 46.13 0.95
CA THR A 575 -21.83 46.56 -0.44
C THR A 575 -23.18 46.14 -1.01
N ILE A 576 -23.65 44.92 -0.70
CA ILE A 576 -25.01 44.51 -1.03
C ILE A 576 -25.71 44.20 0.28
N ARG A 577 -26.71 45.00 0.66
CA ARG A 577 -27.54 44.77 1.84
C ARG A 577 -28.97 44.45 1.41
N VAL A 578 -29.44 43.26 1.77
CA VAL A 578 -30.79 42.79 1.47
C VAL A 578 -31.57 42.66 2.76
N LYS A 579 -32.61 43.48 2.92
CA LYS A 579 -33.60 43.36 4.00
C LYS A 579 -34.78 42.53 3.53
N LEU A 580 -35.10 41.48 4.25
CA LEU A 580 -36.20 40.56 3.97
C LEU A 580 -37.20 40.60 5.12
N ASN A 581 -38.48 40.56 4.77
CA ASN A 581 -39.58 40.55 5.75
C ASN A 581 -40.42 39.28 5.55
N GLY A 582 -40.59 38.48 6.59
CA GLY A 582 -41.36 37.23 6.56
C GLY A 582 -40.60 36.04 7.16
N SER A 583 -40.97 34.82 6.76
CA SER A 583 -40.35 33.59 7.26
C SER A 583 -39.48 32.97 6.17
N ALA A 584 -38.17 32.88 6.33
CA ALA A 584 -37.29 32.33 5.32
C ALA A 584 -37.26 30.79 5.34
N GLY A 585 -37.20 30.16 4.16
CA GLY A 585 -37.07 28.70 4.04
C GLY A 585 -35.71 28.17 4.50
N GLN A 586 -35.49 26.88 4.25
CA GLN A 586 -34.22 26.21 4.57
C GLN A 586 -33.02 26.89 3.91
N SER A 587 -31.88 26.86 4.58
CA SER A 587 -30.58 27.32 4.06
C SER A 587 -30.51 28.82 3.76
N PHE A 588 -31.22 29.64 4.54
CA PHE A 588 -31.15 31.10 4.44
C PHE A 588 -29.70 31.59 4.62
N GLY A 589 -29.15 32.29 3.61
CA GLY A 589 -27.77 32.77 3.63
C GLY A 589 -26.71 31.67 3.57
N ALA A 590 -27.02 30.50 3.01
CA ALA A 590 -26.02 29.47 2.80
C ALA A 590 -24.87 29.97 1.91
N PHE A 591 -23.64 29.65 2.32
CA PHE A 591 -22.40 30.02 1.63
C PHE A 591 -22.24 31.53 1.35
N LEU A 592 -22.83 32.39 2.19
CA LEU A 592 -22.82 33.84 1.96
C LEU A 592 -21.39 34.41 1.88
N CYS A 593 -21.06 35.09 0.79
CA CYS A 593 -19.73 35.61 0.51
C CYS A 593 -19.45 36.97 1.18
N PRO A 594 -18.19 37.42 1.28
CA PRO A 594 -17.86 38.74 1.80
C PRO A 594 -18.52 39.87 1.02
N GLY A 595 -19.02 40.87 1.76
CA GLY A 595 -19.65 42.08 1.24
C GLY A 595 -21.15 42.00 1.01
N VAL A 596 -21.75 40.82 1.20
CA VAL A 596 -23.21 40.63 1.20
C VAL A 596 -23.70 40.54 2.65
N THR A 597 -24.74 41.32 2.96
CA THR A 597 -25.44 41.32 4.24
C THR A 597 -26.90 40.96 4.01
N LEU A 598 -27.36 39.89 4.65
CA LEU A 598 -28.76 39.48 4.69
C LEU A 598 -29.35 39.82 6.05
N GLU A 599 -30.41 40.63 6.04
CA GLU A 599 -31.16 41.04 7.22
C GLU A 599 -32.58 40.51 7.11
N LEU A 600 -33.06 39.80 8.12
CA LEU A 600 -34.39 39.18 8.15
C LEU A 600 -35.17 39.67 9.37
N GLU A 601 -36.21 40.46 9.11
CA GLU A 601 -37.23 40.82 10.09
C GLU A 601 -38.34 39.75 10.03
N GLY A 602 -38.30 38.81 10.98
CA GLY A 602 -39.11 37.59 10.93
C GLY A 602 -38.44 36.41 11.64
N ASP A 603 -38.51 35.25 10.99
CA ASP A 603 -37.91 33.98 11.45
C ASP A 603 -37.34 33.20 10.26
N SER A 604 -36.52 32.17 10.53
CA SER A 604 -36.02 31.26 9.51
C SER A 604 -36.04 29.82 9.98
N ASN A 605 -36.13 28.89 9.03
CA ASN A 605 -36.08 27.46 9.30
C ASN A 605 -34.62 26.99 9.54
N ASP A 606 -34.32 25.72 9.25
CA ASP A 606 -33.01 25.10 9.47
C ASP A 606 -31.93 25.64 8.53
N TYR A 607 -30.67 25.36 8.90
CA TYR A 607 -29.48 25.59 8.07
C TYR A 607 -29.14 27.06 7.79
N VAL A 608 -29.65 28.00 8.61
CA VAL A 608 -29.30 29.43 8.51
C VAL A 608 -27.78 29.61 8.51
N GLY A 609 -27.24 30.27 7.49
CA GLY A 609 -25.81 30.51 7.35
C GLY A 609 -24.97 29.24 7.20
N LYS A 610 -25.55 28.13 6.72
CA LYS A 610 -24.81 26.91 6.37
C LYS A 610 -23.61 27.24 5.48
N GLY A 611 -22.42 26.85 5.92
CA GLY A 611 -21.17 27.11 5.21
C GLY A 611 -20.83 28.61 5.05
N LEU A 612 -21.27 29.47 5.98
CA LEU A 612 -21.01 30.92 5.93
C LEU A 612 -19.53 31.19 5.58
N SER A 613 -19.32 32.00 4.55
CA SER A 613 -18.02 32.18 3.89
C SER A 613 -17.55 33.63 3.89
N GLY A 614 -17.96 34.42 4.88
CA GLY A 614 -17.52 35.80 5.10
C GLY A 614 -18.61 36.86 5.00
N GLY A 615 -19.84 36.49 4.60
CA GLY A 615 -20.99 37.39 4.64
C GLY A 615 -21.50 37.67 6.06
N LYS A 616 -22.51 38.53 6.15
CA LYS A 616 -23.18 38.89 7.41
C LYS A 616 -24.66 38.47 7.38
N ILE A 617 -25.12 37.78 8.42
CA ILE A 617 -26.53 37.36 8.57
C ILE A 617 -27.11 37.94 9.86
N ILE A 618 -28.28 38.55 9.75
CA ILE A 618 -28.99 39.18 10.86
C ILE A 618 -30.42 38.65 10.85
N VAL A 619 -30.90 38.08 11.95
CA VAL A 619 -32.30 37.65 12.11
C VAL A 619 -32.86 38.17 13.42
N TYR A 620 -34.01 38.83 13.36
CA TYR A 620 -34.71 39.34 14.54
C TYR A 620 -36.23 39.30 14.31
N PRO A 621 -37.03 39.14 15.40
CA PRO A 621 -38.48 39.09 15.28
C PRO A 621 -39.04 40.43 14.80
N PRO A 622 -40.22 40.44 14.14
CA PRO A 622 -40.86 41.66 13.70
C PRO A 622 -41.00 42.68 14.84
N LYS A 623 -40.80 43.97 14.57
CA LYS A 623 -40.74 45.01 15.63
C LYS A 623 -41.99 45.07 16.53
N ASN A 624 -43.13 44.59 16.02
CA ASN A 624 -44.41 44.57 16.72
C ASN A 624 -44.69 43.27 17.49
N SER A 625 -43.70 42.37 17.58
CA SER A 625 -43.82 41.09 18.30
C SER A 625 -43.95 41.32 19.80
N ARG A 626 -44.84 40.56 20.44
CA ARG A 626 -45.13 40.68 21.90
C ARG A 626 -44.45 39.63 22.77
N PHE A 627 -43.89 38.59 22.15
CA PHE A 627 -43.16 37.55 22.87
C PHE A 627 -41.74 38.02 23.22
N ILE A 628 -41.14 37.37 24.21
CA ILE A 628 -39.78 37.64 24.67
C ILE A 628 -38.81 36.87 23.75
N PRO A 629 -37.93 37.53 22.97
CA PRO A 629 -37.11 36.85 21.97
C PRO A 629 -36.24 35.74 22.55
N GLN A 630 -35.57 35.96 23.68
CA GLN A 630 -34.66 34.98 24.30
C GLN A 630 -35.33 33.69 24.81
N ASP A 631 -36.67 33.64 24.83
CA ASP A 631 -37.45 32.45 25.21
C ASP A 631 -38.12 31.76 23.99
N ASN A 632 -37.87 32.26 22.77
CA ASN A 632 -38.55 31.80 21.56
C ASN A 632 -37.56 31.49 20.43
N ILE A 633 -37.84 30.43 19.68
CA ILE A 633 -37.03 30.02 18.53
C ILE A 633 -37.24 31.02 17.39
N VAL A 634 -36.14 31.58 16.88
CA VAL A 634 -36.13 32.49 15.71
C VAL A 634 -35.41 31.87 14.50
N ILE A 635 -34.51 30.91 14.73
CA ILE A 635 -33.85 30.12 13.69
C ILE A 635 -33.88 28.63 14.02
N GLY A 636 -33.99 27.79 12.98
CA GLY A 636 -34.04 26.34 13.10
C GLY A 636 -32.72 25.67 13.47
N ASN A 637 -32.64 24.37 13.18
CA ASN A 637 -31.53 23.50 13.55
C ASN A 637 -30.31 23.74 12.66
N VAL A 638 -29.13 23.33 13.14
CA VAL A 638 -27.91 23.17 12.33
C VAL A 638 -27.49 24.49 11.66
N ALA A 639 -27.85 25.62 12.27
CA ALA A 639 -27.41 26.93 11.84
C ALA A 639 -25.88 27.05 11.94
N LEU A 640 -25.27 27.69 10.93
CA LEU A 640 -23.83 27.90 10.79
C LEU A 640 -23.01 26.61 10.64
N TYR A 641 -23.61 25.55 10.11
CA TYR A 641 -22.91 24.30 9.87
C TYR A 641 -21.75 24.46 8.91
N GLY A 642 -20.53 24.13 9.35
CA GLY A 642 -19.35 24.15 8.48
C GLY A 642 -18.86 25.55 8.12
N SER A 643 -19.34 26.60 8.80
CA SER A 643 -18.98 27.99 8.49
C SER A 643 -17.49 28.23 8.62
N THR A 644 -16.89 28.91 7.63
CA THR A 644 -15.45 29.15 7.55
C THR A 644 -15.06 30.56 7.96
N LYS A 645 -15.95 31.55 7.74
CA LYS A 645 -15.77 32.95 8.10
C LYS A 645 -17.13 33.67 8.06
N GLY A 646 -17.23 34.84 8.66
CA GLY A 646 -18.43 35.71 8.58
C GLY A 646 -19.01 36.00 9.94
N GLU A 647 -20.09 36.79 9.95
CA GLU A 647 -20.73 37.27 11.17
C GLU A 647 -22.22 36.94 11.16
N ALA A 648 -22.75 36.53 12.31
CA ALA A 648 -24.16 36.17 12.47
C ALA A 648 -24.73 36.69 13.79
N TYR A 649 -25.89 37.35 13.73
CA TYR A 649 -26.55 37.97 14.89
C TYR A 649 -28.02 37.57 14.93
N PHE A 650 -28.42 36.85 15.98
CA PHE A 650 -29.76 36.24 16.10
C PHE A 650 -30.46 36.69 17.39
N ASN A 651 -31.46 37.56 17.26
CA ASN A 651 -32.27 38.04 18.40
C ASN A 651 -33.38 37.03 18.69
N GLY A 652 -33.00 35.98 19.42
CA GLY A 652 -33.87 34.89 19.84
C GLY A 652 -33.08 33.59 20.03
N MET A 653 -33.79 32.49 20.26
CA MET A 653 -33.19 31.17 20.38
C MET A 653 -32.92 30.52 19.02
N ALA A 654 -31.80 29.81 18.90
CA ALA A 654 -31.61 28.80 17.86
C ALA A 654 -32.07 27.43 18.36
N ALA A 655 -32.47 26.55 17.44
CA ALA A 655 -32.79 25.17 17.79
C ALA A 655 -31.51 24.32 17.99
N GLU A 656 -31.54 23.05 17.62
CA GLU A 656 -30.50 22.06 17.89
C GLU A 656 -29.23 22.28 17.05
N ARG A 657 -28.07 21.85 17.55
CA ARG A 657 -26.80 21.76 16.79
C ARG A 657 -26.30 23.10 16.25
N PHE A 658 -26.59 24.18 16.96
CA PHE A 658 -26.11 25.52 16.60
C PHE A 658 -24.58 25.55 16.52
N CYS A 659 -24.03 26.13 15.45
CA CYS A 659 -22.58 26.20 15.18
C CYS A 659 -21.88 24.84 15.14
N VAL A 660 -22.60 23.77 14.79
CA VAL A 660 -21.97 22.47 14.55
C VAL A 660 -20.90 22.63 13.47
N ARG A 661 -19.67 22.18 13.75
CA ARG A 661 -18.55 22.33 12.82
C ARG A 661 -18.34 23.80 12.41
N ASN A 662 -18.47 24.78 13.32
CA ASN A 662 -18.02 26.15 13.03
C ASN A 662 -16.48 26.23 13.01
N SER A 663 -15.89 26.63 11.87
CA SER A 663 -14.46 26.72 11.61
C SER A 663 -13.90 28.15 11.67
N GLY A 664 -14.74 29.17 11.81
CA GLY A 664 -14.25 30.55 11.77
C GLY A 664 -15.28 31.66 11.76
N ALA A 665 -16.58 31.36 11.75
CA ALA A 665 -17.61 32.38 11.89
C ALA A 665 -17.70 32.92 13.32
N GLN A 666 -18.07 34.18 13.42
CA GLN A 666 -18.42 34.86 14.66
C GLN A 666 -19.95 34.91 14.78
N ALA A 667 -20.49 34.47 15.92
CA ALA A 667 -21.94 34.41 16.09
C ALA A 667 -22.38 34.88 17.49
N VAL A 668 -23.50 35.59 17.54
CA VAL A 668 -24.20 35.94 18.80
C VAL A 668 -25.66 35.48 18.71
N VAL A 669 -26.12 34.77 19.73
CA VAL A 669 -27.48 34.23 19.82
C VAL A 669 -28.00 34.32 21.27
N GLU A 670 -29.32 34.38 21.47
CA GLU A 670 -29.93 34.61 22.80
C GLU A 670 -30.35 33.33 23.53
N GLY A 671 -30.07 32.16 22.95
CA GLY A 671 -30.26 30.84 23.54
C GLY A 671 -30.16 29.76 22.47
N ILE A 672 -29.91 28.50 22.86
CA ILE A 672 -29.77 27.39 21.92
C ILE A 672 -30.35 26.08 22.46
N GLY A 673 -30.68 25.14 21.57
CA GLY A 673 -31.00 23.74 21.89
C GLY A 673 -29.78 22.89 22.29
N ASP A 674 -29.89 21.56 22.18
CA ASP A 674 -28.81 20.63 22.48
C ASP A 674 -27.70 20.67 21.42
N HIS A 675 -26.54 20.09 21.76
CA HIS A 675 -25.42 19.87 20.83
C HIS A 675 -24.82 21.16 20.24
N GLY A 676 -24.93 22.27 20.96
CA GLY A 676 -24.29 23.53 20.57
C GLY A 676 -22.78 23.41 20.46
N CYS A 677 -22.19 24.04 19.44
CA CYS A 677 -20.75 24.05 19.15
C CYS A 677 -20.13 22.65 18.98
N GLU A 678 -20.94 21.63 18.65
CA GLU A 678 -20.42 20.29 18.43
C GLU A 678 -19.43 20.27 17.26
N TYR A 679 -18.29 19.59 17.40
CA TYR A 679 -17.22 19.55 16.40
C TYR A 679 -16.66 20.93 15.97
N MET A 680 -16.90 22.01 16.71
CA MET A 680 -16.33 23.32 16.39
C MET A 680 -14.79 23.26 16.39
N THR A 681 -14.15 23.83 15.36
CA THR A 681 -12.67 23.87 15.21
C THR A 681 -12.11 25.29 15.13
N GLY A 682 -12.96 26.31 15.08
CA GLY A 682 -12.54 27.70 14.99
C GLY A 682 -13.72 28.67 15.09
N GLY A 683 -13.43 29.96 15.15
CA GLY A 683 -14.44 31.01 15.32
C GLY A 683 -14.74 31.33 16.77
N THR A 684 -15.69 32.24 16.97
CA THR A 684 -16.08 32.74 18.29
C THR A 684 -17.59 32.77 18.40
N VAL A 685 -18.15 32.16 19.44
CA VAL A 685 -19.60 32.07 19.63
C VAL A 685 -19.96 32.69 20.98
N VAL A 686 -20.95 33.57 21.01
CA VAL A 686 -21.49 34.15 22.24
C VAL A 686 -22.94 33.72 22.38
N ILE A 687 -23.31 33.16 23.53
CA ILE A 687 -24.68 32.74 23.84
C ILE A 687 -25.16 33.53 25.05
N LEU A 688 -26.18 34.36 24.85
CA LEU A 688 -26.73 35.28 25.84
C LEU A 688 -27.87 34.67 26.68
N GLY A 689 -28.09 33.37 26.57
CA GLY A 689 -29.15 32.67 27.32
C GLY A 689 -28.85 31.19 27.52
N LYS A 690 -29.90 30.40 27.74
CA LYS A 690 -29.77 28.97 28.08
C LYS A 690 -29.19 28.16 26.92
N THR A 691 -28.39 27.15 27.28
CA THR A 691 -27.93 26.09 26.37
C THR A 691 -28.65 24.77 26.66
N GLY A 692 -28.78 23.91 25.65
CA GLY A 692 -29.15 22.50 25.83
C GLY A 692 -27.98 21.60 26.25
N ARG A 693 -28.21 20.28 26.30
CA ARG A 693 -27.22 19.27 26.75
C ARG A 693 -26.14 19.00 25.71
N ASN A 694 -25.07 18.35 26.15
CA ASN A 694 -23.94 17.90 25.34
C ASN A 694 -23.27 19.05 24.55
N PHE A 695 -23.27 20.26 25.12
CA PHE A 695 -22.59 21.41 24.54
C PHE A 695 -21.09 21.13 24.38
N ALA A 696 -20.48 21.60 23.28
CA ALA A 696 -19.07 21.46 22.96
C ALA A 696 -18.56 20.02 22.78
N ALA A 697 -19.44 19.03 22.57
CA ALA A 697 -19.01 17.68 22.24
C ALA A 697 -18.14 17.66 20.97
N GLY A 698 -16.95 17.06 21.05
CA GLY A 698 -16.00 17.06 19.92
C GLY A 698 -15.42 18.44 19.56
N MET A 699 -15.67 19.50 20.34
CA MET A 699 -15.11 20.83 20.09
C MET A 699 -13.59 20.81 20.29
N SER A 700 -12.85 20.96 19.20
CA SER A 700 -11.39 20.82 19.18
C SER A 700 -10.66 22.14 18.86
N GLY A 701 -11.40 23.22 18.61
CA GLY A 701 -10.86 24.56 18.42
C GLY A 701 -11.93 25.66 18.43
N GLY A 702 -11.49 26.91 18.52
CA GLY A 702 -12.39 28.07 18.71
C GLY A 702 -12.68 28.37 20.17
N ILE A 703 -13.49 29.41 20.42
CA ILE A 703 -13.86 29.88 21.76
C ILE A 703 -15.37 30.11 21.82
N ALA A 704 -16.02 29.69 22.89
CA ALA A 704 -17.41 30.06 23.18
C ALA A 704 -17.53 30.79 24.53
N TYR A 705 -18.37 31.82 24.58
CA TYR A 705 -18.72 32.56 25.79
C TYR A 705 -20.20 32.38 26.09
N ILE A 706 -20.50 31.82 27.26
CA ILE A 706 -21.87 31.46 27.64
C ILE A 706 -22.29 32.31 28.83
N TYR A 707 -23.41 33.02 28.70
CA TYR A 707 -24.05 33.64 29.85
C TYR A 707 -24.80 32.57 30.64
N ASP A 708 -24.22 32.10 31.76
CA ASP A 708 -24.80 31.03 32.58
C ASP A 708 -25.91 31.59 33.49
N VAL A 709 -27.06 31.85 32.86
CA VAL A 709 -28.23 32.48 33.50
C VAL A 709 -28.80 31.71 34.69
N ASP A 710 -28.68 30.38 34.71
CA ASP A 710 -29.22 29.50 35.76
C ASP A 710 -28.15 28.77 36.59
N GLY A 711 -26.86 29.02 36.33
CA GLY A 711 -25.75 28.37 37.04
C GLY A 711 -25.59 26.88 36.72
N MET A 712 -26.27 26.38 35.67
CA MET A 712 -26.34 24.95 35.35
C MET A 712 -25.52 24.58 34.11
N PHE A 713 -24.89 25.54 33.43
CA PHE A 713 -24.17 25.30 32.17
C PHE A 713 -23.13 24.16 32.28
N SER A 714 -22.39 24.08 33.39
CA SER A 714 -21.38 23.04 33.60
C SER A 714 -21.92 21.61 33.49
N THR A 715 -23.16 21.37 33.92
CA THR A 715 -23.81 20.04 33.82
C THR A 715 -24.29 19.69 32.42
N ARG A 716 -24.45 20.70 31.57
CA ARG A 716 -24.88 20.56 30.17
C ARG A 716 -23.69 20.50 29.20
N CYS A 717 -22.50 20.88 29.64
CA CYS A 717 -21.27 20.84 28.85
C CYS A 717 -20.64 19.44 28.82
N ASN A 718 -20.11 19.03 27.67
CA ASN A 718 -19.31 17.83 27.52
C ASN A 718 -17.82 18.14 27.75
N HIS A 719 -17.26 17.64 28.85
CA HIS A 719 -15.89 17.92 29.29
C HIS A 719 -14.80 17.04 28.66
N GLU A 720 -15.12 16.22 27.64
CA GLU A 720 -14.16 15.30 27.03
C GLU A 720 -12.93 16.04 26.48
N LEU A 721 -13.14 17.12 25.72
CA LEU A 721 -12.07 17.88 25.04
C LEU A 721 -11.91 19.32 25.52
N VAL A 722 -12.88 19.86 26.26
CA VAL A 722 -12.91 21.27 26.67
C VAL A 722 -12.86 21.42 28.19
N ASP A 723 -12.37 22.57 28.63
CA ASP A 723 -12.46 23.04 30.00
C ASP A 723 -13.23 24.36 30.08
N LEU A 724 -13.76 24.64 31.25
CA LEU A 724 -14.51 25.86 31.57
C LEU A 724 -13.64 26.83 32.38
N TYR A 725 -13.66 28.10 32.00
CA TYR A 725 -12.90 29.17 32.66
C TYR A 725 -13.79 30.39 32.92
N SER A 726 -13.41 31.21 33.90
CA SER A 726 -13.90 32.58 34.05
C SER A 726 -13.37 33.49 32.93
N VAL A 727 -14.09 34.57 32.63
CA VAL A 727 -13.71 35.56 31.62
C VAL A 727 -12.90 36.69 32.28
N ASP A 728 -11.65 36.39 32.62
CA ASP A 728 -10.79 37.33 33.37
C ASP A 728 -9.71 38.00 32.51
N GLU A 729 -9.34 37.40 31.37
CA GLU A 729 -8.33 38.01 30.48
C GLU A 729 -8.91 39.21 29.71
N GLU A 730 -8.15 40.30 29.66
CA GLU A 730 -8.58 41.58 29.06
C GLU A 730 -8.96 41.45 27.57
N ASP A 731 -8.24 40.60 26.83
CA ASP A 731 -8.54 40.26 25.42
C ASP A 731 -9.90 39.55 25.28
N ASP A 732 -10.23 38.65 26.20
CA ASP A 732 -11.51 37.92 26.20
C ASP A 732 -12.66 38.86 26.56
N ILE A 733 -12.49 39.69 27.60
CA ILE A 733 -13.49 40.70 28.03
C ILE A 733 -13.81 41.66 26.88
N THR A 734 -12.76 42.15 26.21
CA THR A 734 -12.91 43.07 25.06
C THR A 734 -13.65 42.39 23.92
N THR A 735 -13.26 41.16 23.57
CA THR A 735 -13.90 40.39 22.49
C THR A 735 -15.38 40.18 22.78
N LEU A 736 -15.72 39.73 24.00
CA LEU A 736 -17.09 39.51 24.44
C LEU A 736 -17.92 40.81 24.35
N ARG A 737 -17.41 41.92 24.90
CA ARG A 737 -18.12 43.21 24.89
C ARG A 737 -18.37 43.71 23.47
N VAL A 738 -17.39 43.60 22.58
CA VAL A 738 -17.53 44.01 21.17
C VAL A 738 -18.58 43.17 20.46
N MET A 739 -18.58 41.86 20.64
CA MET A 739 -19.57 40.98 20.00
C MET A 739 -20.99 41.28 20.47
N ILE A 740 -21.20 41.52 21.77
CA ILE A 740 -22.53 41.88 22.30
C ILE A 740 -22.97 43.26 21.81
N GLU A 741 -22.05 44.23 21.71
CA GLU A 741 -22.37 45.55 21.13
C GLU A 741 -22.74 45.44 19.65
N GLN A 742 -22.04 44.62 18.87
CA GLN A 742 -22.44 44.34 17.48
C GLN A 742 -23.81 43.68 17.41
N HIS A 743 -24.12 42.74 18.31
CA HIS A 743 -25.45 42.13 18.37
C HIS A 743 -26.53 43.18 18.65
N ARG A 744 -26.31 44.08 19.61
CA ARG A 744 -27.22 45.20 19.91
C ARG A 744 -27.42 46.13 18.71
N LEU A 745 -26.34 46.49 18.02
CA LEU A 745 -26.37 47.39 16.86
C LEU A 745 -27.12 46.79 15.67
N ASN A 746 -26.97 45.48 15.43
CA ASN A 746 -27.58 44.82 14.27
C ASN A 746 -29.01 44.34 14.52
N THR A 747 -29.41 44.08 15.78
CA THR A 747 -30.72 43.45 16.07
C THR A 747 -31.65 44.27 16.97
N GLU A 748 -31.19 45.42 17.48
CA GLU A 748 -31.90 46.21 18.50
C GLU A 748 -32.27 45.42 19.77
N SER A 749 -31.55 44.32 20.06
CA SER A 749 -31.83 43.42 21.19
C SER A 749 -31.90 44.14 22.54
N VAL A 750 -33.03 43.94 23.23
CA VAL A 750 -33.27 44.45 24.59
C VAL A 750 -32.35 43.75 25.59
N LEU A 751 -32.13 42.44 25.43
CA LEU A 751 -31.26 41.64 26.30
C LEU A 751 -29.80 42.08 26.16
N ALA A 752 -29.31 42.26 24.94
CA ALA A 752 -27.95 42.75 24.70
C ALA A 752 -27.74 44.13 25.34
N LYS A 753 -28.71 45.03 25.17
CA LYS A 753 -28.68 46.37 25.79
C LYS A 753 -28.65 46.29 27.31
N TYR A 754 -29.42 45.37 27.91
CA TYR A 754 -29.42 45.14 29.35
C TYR A 754 -28.06 44.62 29.84
N ILE A 755 -27.48 43.63 29.15
CA ILE A 755 -26.17 43.06 29.50
C ILE A 755 -25.07 44.13 29.43
N LEU A 756 -25.05 44.93 28.36
CA LEU A 756 -24.05 46.00 28.19
C LEU A 756 -24.18 47.12 29.22
N SER A 757 -25.41 47.42 29.65
CA SER A 757 -25.66 48.46 30.67
C SER A 757 -25.24 48.02 32.08
N ASN A 758 -25.18 46.71 32.33
CA ASN A 758 -24.81 46.10 33.62
C ASN A 758 -23.60 45.16 33.45
N PHE A 759 -22.69 45.49 32.54
CA PHE A 759 -21.68 44.55 32.05
C PHE A 759 -20.73 44.07 33.16
N GLU A 760 -20.28 44.98 34.03
CA GLU A 760 -19.40 44.66 35.16
C GLU A 760 -20.04 43.67 36.15
N ASP A 761 -21.35 43.81 36.41
CA ASP A 761 -22.08 42.94 37.34
C ASP A 761 -22.44 41.57 36.73
N ILE A 762 -22.58 41.51 35.41
CA ILE A 762 -22.96 40.30 34.68
C ILE A 762 -21.73 39.50 34.22
N LEU A 763 -20.59 40.14 33.99
CA LEU A 763 -19.35 39.49 33.52
C LEU A 763 -18.96 38.25 34.34
N PRO A 764 -19.05 38.22 35.69
CA PRO A 764 -18.74 37.02 36.49
C PRO A 764 -19.66 35.81 36.22
N LYS A 765 -20.80 36.01 35.56
CA LYS A 765 -21.72 34.94 35.15
C LYS A 765 -21.44 34.40 33.76
N PHE A 766 -20.48 34.98 33.03
CA PHE A 766 -20.02 34.43 31.77
C PHE A 766 -18.99 33.33 32.00
N VAL A 767 -19.14 32.24 31.25
CA VAL A 767 -18.21 31.10 31.22
C VAL A 767 -17.55 31.04 29.85
N LYS A 768 -16.21 30.97 29.84
CA LYS A 768 -15.41 30.69 28.65
C LYS A 768 -15.22 29.19 28.48
N VAL A 769 -15.57 28.67 27.30
CA VAL A 769 -15.33 27.27 26.90
C VAL A 769 -14.11 27.24 25.99
N PHE A 770 -13.09 26.47 26.38
CA PHE A 770 -11.80 26.45 25.69
C PHE A 770 -11.27 25.01 25.55
N PRO A 771 -11.07 24.50 24.31
CA PRO A 771 -10.51 23.16 24.10
C PRO A 771 -9.06 23.03 24.58
N ARG A 772 -8.75 21.95 25.31
CA ARG A 772 -7.42 21.69 25.91
C ARG A 772 -6.30 21.65 24.89
N ASP A 773 -6.49 20.89 23.82
CA ASP A 773 -5.49 20.73 22.76
C ASP A 773 -5.26 22.05 22.02
N TYR A 774 -6.33 22.81 21.75
CA TYR A 774 -6.24 24.13 21.12
C TYR A 774 -5.47 25.12 22.01
N ARG A 775 -5.78 25.15 23.31
CA ARG A 775 -5.08 25.97 24.30
C ARG A 775 -3.59 25.64 24.33
N ARG A 776 -3.23 24.35 24.44
CA ARG A 776 -1.84 23.88 24.42
C ARG A 776 -1.09 24.34 23.16
N VAL A 777 -1.73 24.24 21.99
CA VAL A 777 -1.13 24.71 20.73
C VAL A 777 -0.93 26.23 20.73
N LEU A 778 -1.91 27.01 21.17
CA LEU A 778 -1.80 28.47 21.25
C LEU A 778 -0.72 28.93 22.25
N GLU A 779 -0.61 28.27 23.40
CA GLU A 779 0.45 28.50 24.38
C GLU A 779 1.83 28.19 23.79
N ASN A 780 1.97 27.06 23.10
CA ASN A 780 3.21 26.71 22.41
C ASN A 780 3.56 27.72 21.30
N MET A 781 2.57 28.18 20.53
CA MET A 781 2.77 29.22 19.50
C MET A 781 3.17 30.57 20.11
N LYS A 782 2.54 31.00 21.22
CA LYS A 782 2.95 32.20 21.97
C LYS A 782 4.39 32.04 22.46
N ALA A 783 4.74 30.89 23.05
CA ALA A 783 6.08 30.60 23.54
C ALA A 783 7.13 30.60 22.42
N GLU A 784 6.87 29.95 21.28
CA GLU A 784 7.74 29.97 20.10
C GLU A 784 7.89 31.38 19.52
N LYS A 785 6.82 32.17 19.47
CA LYS A 785 6.87 33.56 18.98
C LYS A 785 7.71 34.43 19.91
N VAL A 786 7.52 34.32 21.23
CA VAL A 786 8.36 34.99 22.24
C VAL A 786 9.82 34.54 22.12
N ALA A 787 10.08 33.25 21.90
CA ALA A 787 11.43 32.72 21.70
C ALA A 787 12.08 33.28 20.41
N LYS A 788 11.36 33.30 19.28
CA LYS A 788 11.82 33.89 18.02
C LYS A 788 12.03 35.40 18.12
N GLU A 789 11.16 36.12 18.81
CA GLU A 789 11.31 37.56 19.06
C GLU A 789 12.48 37.85 20.00
N ALA A 790 12.70 37.02 21.03
CA ALA A 790 13.86 37.10 21.92
C ALA A 790 15.16 36.79 21.18
N GLU A 791 15.15 35.83 20.26
CA GLU A 791 16.28 35.48 19.40
C GLU A 791 16.55 36.56 18.34
N GLN A 792 15.52 37.15 17.72
CA GLN A 792 15.65 38.33 16.87
C GLN A 792 16.14 39.55 17.65
N LYS A 793 15.67 39.77 18.89
CA LYS A 793 16.18 40.82 19.78
C LYS A 793 17.62 40.54 20.19
N ARG A 794 18.04 39.29 20.41
CA ARG A 794 19.45 38.92 20.62
C ARG A 794 20.29 39.15 19.39
N ARG A 795 19.80 38.79 18.19
CA ARG A 795 20.46 39.09 16.90
C ARG A 795 20.56 40.59 16.62
N LYS A 796 19.55 41.39 16.98
CA LYS A 796 19.58 42.87 16.86
C LYS A 796 20.46 43.53 17.94
N LYS A 797 20.48 43.03 19.18
CA LYS A 797 21.39 43.52 20.24
C LYS A 797 22.85 43.07 20.05
N GLY A 798 23.09 42.06 19.21
CA GLY A 798 24.43 41.63 18.81
C GLY A 798 25.11 42.53 17.77
N TRP A 799 24.44 43.57 17.25
CA TRP A 799 24.99 44.44 16.20
C TRP A 799 25.64 45.74 16.71
N ASP A 800 25.71 46.00 18.02
CA ASP A 800 26.31 47.24 18.57
C ASP A 800 27.60 47.04 19.37
N LYS A 801 28.19 45.84 19.40
CA LYS A 801 29.53 45.61 19.96
C LYS A 801 30.27 44.52 19.19
N LYS A 802 30.90 44.90 18.07
CA LYS A 802 32.21 44.41 17.62
C LYS A 802 32.66 45.17 16.36
N ALA A 803 33.18 46.38 16.59
CA ALA A 803 34.25 46.93 15.76
C ALA A 803 35.56 46.35 16.32
N GLY A 804 36.29 45.58 15.52
CA GLY A 804 37.59 45.03 15.89
C GLY A 804 37.68 43.51 15.71
N GLU A 805 37.95 43.11 14.46
CA GLU A 805 38.98 42.13 14.04
C GLU A 805 38.57 41.50 12.70
N MET A 806 38.92 42.19 11.61
CA MET A 806 39.07 41.57 10.30
C MET A 806 40.46 40.93 10.26
N ILE A 807 40.51 39.60 10.40
CA ILE A 807 41.70 38.83 10.06
C ILE A 807 41.76 38.72 8.53
N LYS A 808 42.76 39.40 7.97
CA LYS A 808 43.27 39.18 6.61
C LYS A 808 43.84 37.75 6.54
N ALA A 809 43.36 36.93 5.62
CA ALA A 809 44.08 35.77 5.15
C ALA A 809 44.70 36.11 3.78
N PRO A 810 46.05 36.13 3.64
CA PRO A 810 46.69 36.09 2.35
C PRO A 810 47.17 34.67 2.02
N ASN A 811 46.97 34.33 0.74
CA ASN A 811 47.77 33.40 -0.06
C ASN A 811 47.62 31.89 0.16
N GLY A 812 46.95 31.29 -0.83
CA GLY A 812 47.59 30.25 -1.63
C GLY A 812 47.09 28.83 -1.39
N VAL A 813 46.12 28.36 -2.19
CA VAL A 813 46.04 26.93 -2.53
C VAL A 813 45.58 26.79 -3.98
N SER A 814 46.32 25.95 -4.69
CA SER A 814 46.19 25.57 -6.09
C SER A 814 44.88 24.83 -6.40
N VAL A 815 44.45 25.00 -7.64
CA VAL A 815 43.44 24.15 -8.28
C VAL A 815 44.07 22.78 -8.52
N ILE A 816 43.67 21.79 -7.72
CA ILE A 816 43.88 20.37 -8.04
C ILE A 816 42.51 19.75 -8.31
N THR A 817 42.21 19.64 -9.60
CA THR A 817 41.28 18.66 -10.16
C THR A 817 41.92 17.28 -10.09
N LYS A 818 41.36 16.37 -9.27
CA LYS A 818 41.28 14.90 -9.52
C LYS A 818 40.89 14.16 -8.24
N GLU A 819 39.65 13.71 -8.20
CA GLU A 819 39.22 12.30 -8.09
C GLU A 819 37.79 12.25 -7.56
N VAL A 820 36.88 11.82 -8.42
CA VAL A 820 35.47 11.62 -8.10
C VAL A 820 35.36 10.38 -7.19
N GLN A 821 35.59 10.57 -5.89
CA GLN A 821 35.08 9.68 -4.86
C GLN A 821 33.66 10.11 -4.51
N ASN A 822 32.71 9.58 -5.25
CA ASN A 822 31.28 9.75 -4.95
C ASN A 822 30.88 8.81 -3.81
N LYS A 823 31.24 9.16 -2.56
CA LYS A 823 30.56 8.73 -1.33
C LYS A 823 30.67 9.85 -0.30
N LYS A 824 29.64 10.71 -0.23
CA LYS A 824 29.41 11.50 0.98
C LYS A 824 29.21 10.51 2.13
N SER A 825 30.11 10.51 3.12
CA SER A 825 29.84 9.81 4.36
C SER A 825 28.56 10.42 4.97
N SER A 826 27.56 9.56 5.19
CA SER A 826 26.31 9.95 5.83
C SER A 826 26.60 10.42 7.25
N SER A 827 26.03 11.56 7.66
CA SER A 827 26.14 12.06 9.03
C SER A 827 25.26 11.30 10.03
N ARG A 828 24.44 10.35 9.56
CA ARG A 828 23.48 9.60 10.38
C ARG A 828 24.17 8.46 11.14
N PRO A 829 23.80 8.19 12.40
CA PRO A 829 24.38 7.09 13.16
C PRO A 829 23.91 5.73 12.61
N THR A 830 24.79 4.72 12.68
CA THR A 830 24.49 3.33 12.32
C THR A 830 24.02 2.48 13.52
N GLN A 831 24.33 2.93 14.73
CA GLN A 831 24.01 2.27 15.99
C GLN A 831 23.58 3.30 17.04
N VAL A 832 22.48 3.03 17.73
CA VAL A 832 22.01 3.76 18.91
C VAL A 832 21.46 2.79 19.96
N LEU A 833 21.51 3.17 21.24
CA LEU A 833 21.01 2.34 22.35
C LEU A 833 19.50 2.08 22.25
N ASN A 834 18.71 3.13 22.00
CA ASN A 834 17.26 3.07 21.91
C ASN A 834 16.82 3.55 20.53
N ALA A 835 16.87 2.65 19.55
CA ALA A 835 16.44 2.98 18.20
C ALA A 835 14.93 3.25 18.16
N GLU A 836 14.52 4.22 17.35
CA GLU A 836 13.12 4.46 17.04
C GLU A 836 12.78 3.82 15.70
N LYS A 837 11.77 2.94 15.69
CA LYS A 837 11.32 2.31 14.44
C LYS A 837 10.52 3.25 13.52
N PRO A 838 9.56 4.06 14.00
CA PRO A 838 8.89 5.02 13.14
C PRO A 838 9.93 5.98 12.54
N ARG A 839 10.16 5.87 11.22
CA ARG A 839 11.22 6.57 10.47
C ARG A 839 12.66 6.14 10.76
N GLY A 840 12.90 4.95 11.31
CA GLY A 840 14.26 4.44 11.51
C GLY A 840 15.09 4.45 10.22
N PHE A 841 14.45 4.21 9.06
CA PHE A 841 15.09 4.29 7.74
C PHE A 841 15.52 5.70 7.31
N VAL A 842 14.93 6.74 7.89
CA VAL A 842 15.35 8.13 7.68
C VAL A 842 16.44 8.51 8.69
N LYS A 843 16.31 8.05 9.94
CA LYS A 843 17.20 8.42 11.05
C LYS A 843 18.55 7.73 11.03
N TYR A 844 18.62 6.48 10.54
CA TYR A 844 19.79 5.62 10.68
C TYR A 844 20.39 5.22 9.34
N GLU A 845 21.72 5.24 9.27
CA GLU A 845 22.46 4.75 8.11
C GLU A 845 22.57 3.22 8.13
N ARG A 846 22.70 2.61 6.94
CA ARG A 846 22.93 1.18 6.84
C ARG A 846 24.32 0.82 7.35
N GLU A 847 24.39 -0.18 8.21
CA GLU A 847 25.60 -0.95 8.49
C GLU A 847 25.30 -2.43 8.26
N GLY A 848 26.07 -3.03 7.35
CA GLY A 848 25.90 -4.42 6.92
C GLY A 848 26.83 -5.38 7.67
N ILE A 849 27.07 -6.55 7.07
CA ILE A 849 28.11 -7.46 7.56
C ILE A 849 29.47 -6.78 7.43
N SER A 850 30.19 -6.64 8.54
CA SER A 850 31.59 -6.21 8.53
C SER A 850 32.50 -7.42 8.38
N TYR A 851 33.39 -7.36 7.39
CA TYR A 851 34.46 -8.32 7.25
C TYR A 851 35.63 -7.96 8.19
N ARG A 852 36.40 -8.98 8.61
CA ARG A 852 37.72 -8.79 9.24
C ARG A 852 38.63 -8.00 8.30
N HIS A 853 39.66 -7.36 8.83
CA HIS A 853 40.57 -6.55 8.02
C HIS A 853 41.25 -7.41 6.92
N GLU A 854 41.40 -6.92 5.68
CA GLU A 854 41.93 -7.72 4.55
C GLU A 854 43.27 -8.39 4.89
N ASN A 855 44.19 -7.60 5.46
CA ASN A 855 45.53 -8.06 5.87
C ASN A 855 45.56 -9.17 6.94
N GLU A 856 44.47 -9.36 7.68
CA GLU A 856 44.31 -10.46 8.63
C GLU A 856 43.73 -11.68 7.89
N ARG A 857 42.65 -11.47 7.13
CA ARG A 857 41.93 -12.51 6.40
C ARG A 857 42.81 -13.34 5.46
N ILE A 858 43.81 -12.72 4.83
CA ILE A 858 44.71 -13.41 3.89
C ILE A 858 45.66 -14.43 4.56
N LYS A 859 45.77 -14.43 5.89
CA LYS A 859 46.75 -15.24 6.64
C LYS A 859 46.18 -16.51 7.25
N ASP A 860 44.86 -16.64 7.30
CA ASP A 860 44.17 -17.76 7.95
C ASP A 860 42.98 -18.25 7.11
N TRP A 861 42.32 -19.29 7.60
CA TRP A 861 41.16 -19.91 6.97
C TRP A 861 39.87 -19.73 7.80
N ASP A 862 39.89 -18.82 8.79
CA ASP A 862 38.74 -18.54 9.65
C ASP A 862 37.70 -17.69 8.89
N GLU A 863 36.45 -17.65 9.39
CA GLU A 863 35.39 -16.88 8.73
C GLU A 863 35.82 -15.42 8.47
N VAL A 864 35.58 -14.93 7.25
CA VAL A 864 35.90 -13.55 6.86
C VAL A 864 34.99 -12.53 7.55
N ILE A 865 33.86 -12.98 8.11
CA ILE A 865 32.84 -12.17 8.77
C ILE A 865 33.21 -11.99 10.24
N ASN A 866 33.09 -10.76 10.76
CA ASN A 866 33.17 -10.53 12.21
C ASN A 866 31.96 -11.15 12.93
N GLU A 867 32.17 -11.69 14.14
CA GLU A 867 31.06 -12.17 14.98
C GLU A 867 30.05 -11.03 15.20
N LEU A 868 28.79 -11.31 14.84
CA LEU A 868 27.70 -10.34 14.97
C LEU A 868 27.21 -10.31 16.42
N VAL A 869 27.61 -9.29 17.17
CA VAL A 869 27.16 -9.10 18.54
C VAL A 869 25.71 -8.61 18.55
N CYS A 870 24.82 -9.42 19.11
CA CYS A 870 23.42 -9.04 19.32
C CYS A 870 23.35 -7.85 20.29
N GLY A 871 22.57 -6.82 19.94
CA GLY A 871 22.48 -5.61 20.73
C GLY A 871 22.20 -4.37 19.88
N PRO A 872 22.63 -3.17 20.33
CA PRO A 872 22.20 -1.89 19.76
C PRO A 872 22.36 -1.77 18.24
N LEU A 873 23.43 -2.33 17.66
CA LEU A 873 23.63 -2.32 16.21
C LEU A 873 22.49 -3.05 15.47
N ILE A 874 22.25 -4.32 15.82
CA ILE A 874 21.24 -5.15 15.16
C ILE A 874 19.83 -4.60 15.44
N ASN A 875 19.56 -4.12 16.65
CA ASN A 875 18.31 -3.43 16.97
C ASN A 875 18.11 -2.18 16.10
N THR A 876 19.15 -1.35 15.93
CA THR A 876 19.10 -0.15 15.07
C THR A 876 18.87 -0.51 13.60
N GLN A 877 19.58 -1.52 13.09
CA GLN A 877 19.42 -1.96 11.70
C GLN A 877 18.04 -2.59 11.45
N SER A 878 17.49 -3.33 12.42
CA SER A 878 16.13 -3.87 12.34
C SER A 878 15.04 -2.77 12.37
N ALA A 879 15.29 -1.66 13.07
CA ALA A 879 14.42 -0.49 13.11
C ALA A 879 14.35 0.26 11.77
N ARG A 880 15.31 0.03 10.86
CA ARG A 880 15.24 0.54 9.48
C ARG A 880 14.19 -0.18 8.64
N CYS A 881 13.73 -1.36 9.05
CA CYS A 881 12.65 -2.05 8.35
C CYS A 881 11.36 -1.23 8.41
N MET A 882 10.80 -0.96 7.23
CA MET A 882 9.59 -0.17 7.09
C MET A 882 8.32 -0.92 7.54
N GLY A 883 8.33 -2.24 7.68
CA GLY A 883 7.13 -3.01 8.03
C GLY A 883 6.07 -2.99 6.91
N CYS A 884 6.48 -3.29 5.67
CA CYS A 884 5.62 -3.21 4.50
C CYS A 884 4.44 -4.19 4.57
N GLY A 885 3.22 -3.69 4.30
CA GLY A 885 2.02 -4.50 4.14
C GLY A 885 2.07 -5.45 2.93
N THR A 886 2.80 -5.09 1.87
CA THR A 886 3.11 -5.96 0.72
C THR A 886 4.64 -6.12 0.61
N PRO A 887 5.26 -7.03 1.38
CA PRO A 887 6.72 -7.15 1.47
C PRO A 887 7.36 -7.84 0.24
N PHE A 888 7.90 -7.05 -0.68
CA PHE A 888 8.66 -7.54 -1.85
C PHE A 888 9.87 -8.43 -1.49
N CYS A 889 10.45 -8.24 -0.30
CA CYS A 889 11.53 -9.08 0.18
C CYS A 889 11.13 -10.54 0.45
N HIS A 890 9.83 -10.84 0.57
CA HIS A 890 9.28 -12.20 0.78
C HIS A 890 9.01 -12.95 -0.51
N GLN A 891 9.07 -12.29 -1.66
CA GLN A 891 8.54 -12.87 -2.89
C GLN A 891 9.55 -13.84 -3.55
N GLU A 892 9.08 -15.02 -3.91
CA GLU A 892 9.87 -15.99 -4.69
C GLU A 892 9.73 -15.78 -6.20
N ASN A 893 8.51 -15.48 -6.65
CA ASN A 893 8.17 -15.40 -8.07
C ASN A 893 9.02 -14.34 -8.79
N PHE A 894 9.61 -14.74 -9.92
CA PHE A 894 10.48 -13.94 -10.81
C PHE A 894 11.83 -13.51 -10.23
N GLY A 895 12.30 -14.13 -9.13
CA GLY A 895 13.64 -13.90 -8.60
C GLY A 895 13.85 -12.51 -7.99
N ALA A 896 12.77 -11.88 -7.54
CA ALA A 896 12.81 -10.58 -6.89
C ALA A 896 13.30 -10.72 -5.43
N GLY A 897 12.56 -11.43 -4.56
CA GLY A 897 12.80 -11.50 -3.12
C GLY A 897 13.46 -12.81 -2.64
N CYS A 898 13.20 -13.19 -1.39
CA CYS A 898 13.68 -14.44 -0.80
C CYS A 898 12.94 -15.65 -1.39
N PRO A 899 13.63 -16.63 -2.03
CA PRO A 899 12.97 -17.84 -2.54
C PRO A 899 12.24 -18.65 -1.47
N LEU A 900 12.81 -18.74 -0.25
CA LEU A 900 12.18 -19.41 0.88
C LEU A 900 10.92 -18.70 1.39
N GLY A 901 10.69 -17.44 1.01
CA GLY A 901 9.59 -16.65 1.53
C GLY A 901 9.73 -16.30 3.01
N ASN A 902 10.96 -16.13 3.50
CA ASN A 902 11.22 -15.80 4.91
C ASN A 902 10.39 -14.61 5.39
N LYS A 903 9.81 -14.72 6.59
CA LYS A 903 8.94 -13.72 7.22
C LYS A 903 9.69 -12.49 7.77
N ILE A 904 10.53 -11.87 6.93
CA ILE A 904 11.43 -10.74 7.19
C ILE A 904 10.87 -9.57 8.05
N PRO A 905 9.75 -8.88 7.73
CA PRO A 905 9.23 -7.84 8.61
C PRO A 905 8.87 -8.34 10.01
N GLU A 906 8.46 -9.60 10.15
CA GLU A 906 8.04 -10.16 11.45
C GLU A 906 9.26 -10.43 12.33
N PHE A 907 10.28 -11.14 11.82
CA PHE A 907 11.49 -11.34 12.62
C PHE A 907 12.24 -10.01 12.86
N ASN A 908 12.20 -9.06 11.93
CA ASN A 908 12.79 -7.73 12.16
C ASN A 908 12.05 -6.95 13.26
N GLU A 909 10.73 -7.08 13.34
CA GLU A 909 9.94 -6.50 14.44
C GLU A 909 10.31 -7.15 15.77
N LEU A 910 10.40 -8.48 15.81
CA LEU A 910 10.75 -9.21 17.03
C LEU A 910 12.17 -8.89 17.51
N VAL A 911 13.14 -8.80 16.60
CA VAL A 911 14.51 -8.36 16.93
C VAL A 911 14.53 -6.93 17.46
N TYR A 912 13.81 -6.00 16.83
CA TYR A 912 13.67 -4.62 17.30
C TYR A 912 13.11 -4.57 18.74
N GLN A 913 12.12 -5.41 19.04
CA GLN A 913 11.51 -5.56 20.36
C GLN A 913 12.34 -6.38 21.37
N ASN A 914 13.57 -6.80 21.02
CA ASN A 914 14.40 -7.71 21.82
C ASN A 914 13.80 -9.10 22.10
N ARG A 915 12.86 -9.57 21.26
CA ARG A 915 12.20 -10.88 21.34
C ARG A 915 12.91 -11.92 20.46
N TRP A 916 14.19 -12.16 20.76
CA TRP A 916 15.10 -12.94 19.91
C TRP A 916 14.69 -14.41 19.71
N ARG A 917 14.21 -15.09 20.74
CA ARG A 917 13.79 -16.49 20.64
C ARG A 917 12.58 -16.67 19.71
N GLU A 918 11.65 -15.74 19.76
CA GLU A 918 10.50 -15.73 18.85
C GLU A 918 10.92 -15.35 17.43
N ALA A 919 11.89 -14.44 17.27
CA ALA A 919 12.47 -14.14 15.96
C ALA A 919 13.11 -15.38 15.32
N LEU A 920 13.79 -16.21 16.12
CA LEU A 920 14.34 -17.50 15.68
C LEU A 920 13.23 -18.44 15.21
N TYR A 921 12.15 -18.60 15.99
CA TYR A 921 11.02 -19.44 15.58
C TYR A 921 10.41 -18.98 14.25
N ARG A 922 10.17 -17.67 14.09
CA ARG A 922 9.65 -17.11 12.84
C ARG A 922 10.56 -17.33 11.63
N LEU A 923 11.87 -17.39 11.85
CA LEU A 923 12.85 -17.64 10.80
C LEU A 923 12.93 -19.13 10.42
N LEU A 924 12.87 -20.02 11.42
CA LEU A 924 12.94 -21.48 11.21
C LEU A 924 11.67 -22.07 10.55
N GLU A 925 10.52 -21.42 10.69
CA GLU A 925 9.29 -21.82 9.98
C GLU A 925 9.49 -21.94 8.47
N THR A 926 10.31 -21.06 7.87
CA THR A 926 10.51 -20.98 6.42
C THR A 926 11.90 -21.41 5.98
N ASN A 927 12.89 -21.37 6.86
CA ASN A 927 14.29 -21.67 6.52
C ASN A 927 14.88 -22.74 7.43
N ASN A 928 15.27 -23.87 6.84
CA ASN A 928 15.91 -24.97 7.55
C ASN A 928 17.30 -24.58 8.08
N PHE A 929 18.05 -23.79 7.30
CA PHE A 929 19.47 -23.52 7.54
C PHE A 929 19.81 -22.02 7.47
N PRO A 930 19.27 -21.18 8.37
CA PRO A 930 19.61 -19.76 8.39
C PRO A 930 21.11 -19.49 8.58
N GLU A 931 21.83 -20.41 9.20
CA GLU A 931 23.28 -20.34 9.35
C GLU A 931 24.03 -20.46 8.01
N PHE A 932 23.44 -21.12 7.00
CA PHE A 932 24.00 -21.20 5.65
C PHE A 932 23.63 -19.95 4.87
N THR A 933 22.34 -19.62 4.79
CA THR A 933 21.85 -18.47 4.01
C THR A 933 22.38 -17.15 4.57
N GLY A 934 22.49 -16.99 5.89
CA GLY A 934 23.10 -15.83 6.54
C GLY A 934 24.56 -15.58 6.16
N ARG A 935 25.28 -16.60 5.65
CA ARG A 935 26.70 -16.52 5.26
C ARG A 935 26.89 -16.48 3.75
N VAL A 936 26.30 -17.42 3.02
CA VAL A 936 26.60 -17.62 1.59
C VAL A 936 25.56 -17.04 0.63
N CYS A 937 24.34 -16.74 1.10
CA CYS A 937 23.32 -16.19 0.20
C CYS A 937 23.73 -14.77 -0.26
N PRO A 938 23.53 -14.43 -1.55
CA PRO A 938 23.72 -13.05 -2.03
C PRO A 938 22.61 -12.11 -1.54
N ALA A 939 21.60 -12.61 -0.81
CA ALA A 939 20.49 -11.86 -0.24
C ALA A 939 19.60 -11.16 -1.28
N PRO A 940 18.92 -11.91 -2.18
CA PRO A 940 17.97 -11.34 -3.14
C PRO A 940 16.87 -10.49 -2.47
N CYS A 941 16.50 -10.87 -1.24
CA CYS A 941 15.59 -10.10 -0.39
C CYS A 941 16.03 -8.65 -0.13
N GLU A 942 17.34 -8.37 -0.05
CA GLU A 942 17.85 -7.00 0.09
C GLU A 942 17.74 -6.22 -1.22
N GLY A 943 17.96 -6.88 -2.37
CA GLY A 943 17.79 -6.29 -3.71
C GLY A 943 16.33 -5.92 -4.02
N SER A 944 15.38 -6.64 -3.44
CA SER A 944 13.94 -6.37 -3.49
C SER A 944 13.40 -5.54 -2.33
N CYS A 945 14.24 -5.18 -1.36
CA CYS A 945 13.77 -4.39 -0.25
C CYS A 945 13.19 -3.07 -0.77
N VAL A 946 11.95 -2.78 -0.39
CA VAL A 946 11.21 -1.57 -0.76
C VAL A 946 12.00 -0.30 -0.39
N LEU A 947 12.78 -0.36 0.69
CA LEU A 947 13.64 0.75 1.11
C LEU A 947 14.72 1.06 0.07
N GLY A 948 15.19 0.02 -0.65
CA GLY A 948 16.17 0.07 -1.74
C GLY A 948 15.81 1.01 -2.89
N ILE A 949 14.55 1.45 -2.99
CA ILE A 949 14.09 2.39 -4.02
C ILE A 949 14.54 3.83 -3.70
N ILE A 950 14.54 4.20 -2.42
CA ILE A 950 14.76 5.59 -1.98
C ILE A 950 16.03 5.76 -1.14
N GLU A 951 16.61 4.65 -0.66
CA GLU A 951 17.71 4.59 0.28
C GLU A 951 18.37 3.18 0.30
N ASN A 952 19.48 2.99 1.02
CA ASN A 952 20.10 1.69 1.20
C ASN A 952 19.14 0.66 1.85
N PRO A 953 19.08 -0.60 1.38
CA PRO A 953 18.17 -1.61 1.91
C PRO A 953 18.45 -1.96 3.38
N VAL A 954 17.51 -2.66 4.03
CA VAL A 954 17.72 -3.24 5.37
C VAL A 954 18.80 -4.33 5.27
N SER A 955 19.68 -4.44 6.26
CA SER A 955 20.70 -5.51 6.36
C SER A 955 20.10 -6.83 6.82
N ILE A 956 19.17 -7.37 6.01
CA ILE A 956 18.40 -8.58 6.29
C ILE A 956 19.32 -9.78 6.53
N LYS A 957 20.36 -9.95 5.71
CA LYS A 957 21.30 -11.06 5.83
C LYS A 957 22.05 -11.03 7.18
N SER A 958 22.45 -9.83 7.62
CA SER A 958 23.11 -9.63 8.91
C SER A 958 22.19 -9.98 10.08
N ILE A 959 20.94 -9.54 10.01
CA ILE A 959 19.95 -9.81 11.06
C ILE A 959 19.64 -11.31 11.12
N GLU A 960 19.47 -11.96 9.97
CA GLU A 960 19.26 -13.41 9.87
C GLU A 960 20.41 -14.21 10.52
N CYS A 961 21.66 -13.86 10.18
CA CYS A 961 22.84 -14.48 10.75
C CYS A 961 22.93 -14.28 12.27
N ALA A 962 22.65 -13.06 12.75
CA ALA A 962 22.66 -12.76 14.19
C ALA A 962 21.59 -13.55 14.97
N ILE A 963 20.40 -13.74 14.40
CA ILE A 963 19.32 -14.52 15.04
C ILE A 963 19.76 -15.97 15.27
N ILE A 964 20.29 -16.63 14.23
CA ILE A 964 20.65 -18.06 14.33
C ILE A 964 21.88 -18.29 15.18
N ASP A 965 22.90 -17.43 15.09
CA ASP A 965 24.10 -17.57 15.92
C ASP A 965 23.78 -17.33 17.39
N LYS A 966 22.88 -16.39 17.71
CA LYS A 966 22.33 -16.27 19.07
C LYS A 966 21.55 -17.51 19.47
N GLY A 967 20.73 -18.06 18.58
CA GLY A 967 19.97 -19.29 18.83
C GLY A 967 20.85 -20.47 19.27
N PHE A 968 21.98 -20.68 18.59
CA PHE A 968 22.95 -21.71 18.99
C PHE A 968 23.68 -21.33 20.28
N LYS A 969 24.12 -20.07 20.43
CA LYS A 969 24.85 -19.59 21.61
C LYS A 969 24.05 -19.70 22.91
N GLU A 970 22.75 -19.43 22.85
CA GLU A 970 21.82 -19.52 23.98
C GLU A 970 21.24 -20.93 24.18
N GLY A 971 21.63 -21.90 23.34
CA GLY A 971 21.15 -23.28 23.43
C GLY A 971 19.68 -23.48 23.05
N TRP A 972 19.10 -22.60 22.23
CA TRP A 972 17.71 -22.72 21.77
C TRP A 972 17.55 -23.69 20.60
N MET A 973 18.63 -23.94 19.85
CA MET A 973 18.69 -24.94 18.79
C MET A 973 18.91 -26.33 19.40
N VAL A 974 17.80 -27.05 19.67
CA VAL A 974 17.81 -28.38 20.28
C VAL A 974 17.19 -29.42 19.34
N PRO A 975 17.66 -30.67 19.34
CA PRO A 975 17.06 -31.73 18.51
C PRO A 975 15.58 -31.91 18.83
N CYS A 976 14.73 -31.87 17.81
CA CYS A 976 13.28 -32.06 17.92
C CYS A 976 12.83 -33.28 17.07
N PRO A 977 13.15 -34.53 17.46
CA PRO A 977 12.74 -35.71 16.70
C PRO A 977 11.22 -35.83 16.62
N PRO A 978 10.67 -36.41 15.52
CA PRO A 978 9.23 -36.60 15.38
C PRO A 978 8.69 -37.52 16.48
N LEU A 979 7.53 -37.17 17.04
CA LEU A 979 6.89 -37.96 18.10
C LEU A 979 6.36 -39.31 17.60
N HIS A 980 5.96 -39.37 16.33
CA HIS A 980 5.41 -40.55 15.68
C HIS A 980 6.11 -40.80 14.35
N ARG A 981 6.46 -42.06 14.08
CA ARG A 981 7.08 -42.48 12.82
C ARG A 981 6.03 -43.07 11.88
N THR A 982 6.00 -42.63 10.63
CA THR A 982 5.00 -43.07 9.64
C THR A 982 5.20 -44.51 9.18
N GLY A 983 6.41 -45.05 9.36
CA GLY A 983 6.84 -46.35 8.84
C GLY A 983 7.39 -46.30 7.42
N MET A 984 7.16 -45.21 6.68
CA MET A 984 7.65 -45.07 5.31
C MET A 984 9.14 -44.72 5.29
N THR A 985 9.85 -45.23 4.30
CA THR A 985 11.29 -45.01 4.08
C THR A 985 11.54 -44.19 2.82
N VAL A 986 12.41 -43.18 2.93
CA VAL A 986 12.80 -42.31 1.83
C VAL A 986 14.32 -42.29 1.69
N ALA A 987 14.80 -42.60 0.48
CA ALA A 987 16.20 -42.44 0.12
C ALA A 987 16.43 -41.09 -0.56
N ILE A 988 17.40 -40.31 -0.09
CA ILE A 988 17.78 -39.02 -0.68
C ILE A 988 19.20 -39.11 -1.20
N ILE A 989 19.38 -38.86 -2.50
CA ILE A 989 20.68 -38.99 -3.17
C ILE A 989 21.33 -37.61 -3.27
N GLY A 990 22.37 -37.39 -2.48
CA GLY A 990 23.11 -36.13 -2.37
C GLY A 990 22.78 -35.37 -1.08
N SER A 991 23.81 -34.90 -0.38
CA SER A 991 23.66 -34.14 0.88
C SER A 991 23.90 -32.63 0.72
N GLY A 992 23.73 -32.10 -0.49
CA GLY A 992 23.69 -30.65 -0.70
C GLY A 992 22.49 -29.99 -0.01
N PRO A 993 22.38 -28.66 -0.05
CA PRO A 993 21.30 -27.93 0.63
C PRO A 993 19.88 -28.42 0.31
N ALA A 994 19.62 -28.83 -0.94
CA ALA A 994 18.33 -29.41 -1.32
C ALA A 994 18.06 -30.76 -0.63
N GLY A 995 19.03 -31.68 -0.66
CA GLY A 995 18.90 -32.98 -0.04
C GLY A 995 18.76 -32.91 1.48
N LEU A 996 19.54 -32.03 2.13
CA LEU A 996 19.39 -31.79 3.57
C LEU A 996 18.06 -31.15 3.92
N ALA A 997 17.59 -30.17 3.14
CA ALA A 997 16.29 -29.54 3.39
C ALA A 997 15.15 -30.55 3.25
N ALA A 998 15.20 -31.39 2.21
CA ALA A 998 14.24 -32.47 2.01
C ALA A 998 14.29 -33.47 3.18
N ALA A 999 15.49 -33.85 3.63
CA ALA A 999 15.67 -34.76 4.75
C ALA A 999 15.10 -34.23 6.06
N ASP A 1000 15.39 -32.96 6.38
CA ASP A 1000 14.87 -32.28 7.57
C ASP A 1000 13.33 -32.25 7.56
N GLN A 1001 12.73 -31.88 6.43
CA GLN A 1001 11.27 -31.80 6.32
C GLN A 1001 10.59 -33.18 6.39
N LEU A 1002 11.08 -34.18 5.65
CA LEU A 1002 10.51 -35.53 5.69
C LEU A 1002 10.68 -36.21 7.05
N ASN A 1003 11.81 -35.97 7.73
CA ASN A 1003 12.03 -36.47 9.09
C ASN A 1003 11.04 -35.82 10.07
N LYS A 1004 10.81 -34.50 9.98
CA LYS A 1004 9.79 -33.81 10.78
C LYS A 1004 8.37 -34.32 10.52
N MET A 1005 8.08 -34.75 9.29
CA MET A 1005 6.83 -35.40 8.90
C MET A 1005 6.69 -36.84 9.42
N GLY A 1006 7.75 -37.40 10.03
CA GLY A 1006 7.76 -38.71 10.66
C GLY A 1006 8.28 -39.85 9.79
N HIS A 1007 8.70 -39.59 8.55
CA HIS A 1007 9.29 -40.60 7.67
C HIS A 1007 10.70 -40.97 8.13
N TYR A 1008 11.12 -42.19 7.83
CA TYR A 1008 12.52 -42.60 7.99
C TYR A 1008 13.31 -42.15 6.77
N VAL A 1009 14.36 -41.36 6.98
CA VAL A 1009 15.13 -40.78 5.88
C VAL A 1009 16.57 -41.26 5.94
N VAL A 1010 17.07 -41.74 4.80
CA VAL A 1010 18.49 -42.05 4.61
C VAL A 1010 19.06 -41.16 3.51
N VAL A 1011 20.06 -40.36 3.84
CA VAL A 1011 20.77 -39.50 2.90
C VAL A 1011 22.07 -40.19 2.47
N PHE A 1012 22.23 -40.40 1.17
CA PHE A 1012 23.41 -40.99 0.56
C PHE A 1012 24.30 -39.88 -0.01
N GLU A 1013 25.51 -39.76 0.51
CA GLU A 1013 26.52 -38.80 0.08
C GLU A 1013 27.70 -39.55 -0.54
N ARG A 1014 28.16 -39.09 -1.70
CA ARG A 1014 29.30 -39.69 -2.41
C ARG A 1014 30.62 -39.36 -1.74
N ASP A 1015 30.71 -38.19 -1.11
CA ASP A 1015 31.91 -37.76 -0.40
C ASP A 1015 31.94 -38.34 1.03
N ASP A 1016 33.05 -38.14 1.74
CA ASP A 1016 33.31 -38.68 3.08
C ASP A 1016 32.66 -37.87 4.22
N ARG A 1017 32.06 -36.72 3.91
CA ARG A 1017 31.37 -35.83 4.86
C ARG A 1017 30.09 -35.27 4.25
N ILE A 1018 29.11 -35.01 5.11
CA ILE A 1018 27.78 -34.49 4.76
C ILE A 1018 27.82 -32.97 4.55
N GLY A 1019 27.04 -32.47 3.58
CA GLY A 1019 26.88 -31.05 3.28
C GLY A 1019 27.05 -30.69 1.80
N GLY A 1020 27.48 -31.64 0.97
CA GLY A 1020 27.74 -31.44 -0.46
C GLY A 1020 28.59 -30.18 -0.73
N LEU A 1021 28.09 -29.29 -1.58
CA LEU A 1021 28.68 -27.97 -1.85
C LEU A 1021 29.04 -27.19 -0.57
N MET A 1022 28.20 -27.21 0.47
CA MET A 1022 28.49 -26.43 1.69
C MET A 1022 29.70 -26.97 2.45
N MET A 1023 29.98 -28.27 2.32
CA MET A 1023 31.14 -28.91 2.93
C MET A 1023 32.41 -28.71 2.09
N TYR A 1024 32.37 -28.98 0.79
CA TYR A 1024 33.58 -29.00 -0.05
C TYR A 1024 33.65 -27.97 -1.18
N GLY A 1025 32.54 -27.37 -1.58
CA GLY A 1025 32.52 -26.36 -2.65
C GLY A 1025 32.72 -24.94 -2.15
N VAL A 1026 32.04 -24.57 -1.07
CA VAL A 1026 32.23 -23.29 -0.39
C VAL A 1026 33.48 -23.39 0.47
N PRO A 1027 34.46 -22.47 0.39
CA PRO A 1027 35.66 -22.51 1.22
C PRO A 1027 35.37 -22.34 2.72
N ASN A 1028 36.30 -22.79 3.59
CA ASN A 1028 36.14 -22.65 5.05
C ASN A 1028 36.00 -21.20 5.50
N MET A 1029 36.79 -20.27 4.93
CA MET A 1029 36.75 -18.86 5.32
C MET A 1029 35.44 -18.14 4.98
N LYS A 1030 34.56 -18.73 4.16
CA LYS A 1030 33.24 -18.14 3.82
C LYS A 1030 32.12 -18.69 4.70
N ALA A 1031 32.23 -19.95 5.09
CA ALA A 1031 31.36 -20.61 6.04
C ALA A 1031 32.14 -21.74 6.72
N ASP A 1032 32.34 -21.65 8.03
CA ASP A 1032 33.17 -22.61 8.75
C ASP A 1032 32.57 -24.03 8.75
N LYS A 1033 33.36 -25.05 8.38
CA LYS A 1033 32.85 -26.41 8.22
C LYS A 1033 32.67 -27.13 9.54
N ALA A 1034 33.63 -26.98 10.45
CA ALA A 1034 33.71 -27.72 11.70
C ALA A 1034 32.65 -27.26 12.72
N THR A 1035 32.31 -25.98 12.72
CA THR A 1035 31.41 -25.37 13.71
C THR A 1035 30.06 -25.00 13.13
N ILE A 1036 29.95 -24.60 11.86
CA ILE A 1036 28.67 -24.15 11.28
C ILE A 1036 27.98 -25.25 10.47
N VAL A 1037 28.69 -25.93 9.57
CA VAL A 1037 28.08 -27.02 8.77
C VAL A 1037 27.87 -28.25 9.64
N GLN A 1038 28.90 -28.69 10.37
CA GLN A 1038 28.84 -29.90 11.17
C GLN A 1038 27.77 -29.82 12.28
N ARG A 1039 27.63 -28.68 12.98
CA ARG A 1039 26.61 -28.55 14.05
C ARG A 1039 25.18 -28.79 13.55
N ARG A 1040 24.88 -28.48 12.29
CA ARG A 1040 23.57 -28.73 11.67
C ARG A 1040 23.40 -30.20 11.33
N VAL A 1041 24.43 -30.82 10.76
CA VAL A 1041 24.43 -32.26 10.47
C VAL A 1041 24.22 -33.05 11.76
N ASP A 1042 24.95 -32.71 12.82
CA ASP A 1042 24.84 -33.33 14.14
C ASP A 1042 23.44 -33.15 14.74
N LEU A 1043 22.81 -31.99 14.53
CA LEU A 1043 21.44 -31.73 14.98
C LEU A 1043 20.44 -32.65 14.26
N MET A 1044 20.54 -32.77 12.93
CA MET A 1044 19.68 -33.64 12.13
C MET A 1044 19.89 -35.14 12.41
N ASP A 1045 21.14 -35.55 12.64
CA ASP A 1045 21.48 -36.93 13.04
C ASP A 1045 20.81 -37.27 14.37
N LYS A 1046 20.90 -36.37 15.36
CA LYS A 1046 20.21 -36.50 16.66
C LYS A 1046 18.68 -36.48 16.54
N GLU A 1047 18.12 -35.89 15.49
CA GLU A 1047 16.68 -35.92 15.18
C GLU A 1047 16.25 -37.21 14.46
N GLY A 1048 17.21 -38.06 14.06
CA GLY A 1048 17.00 -39.38 13.48
C GLY A 1048 17.16 -39.46 11.96
N VAL A 1049 17.76 -38.45 11.31
CA VAL A 1049 18.17 -38.55 9.90
C VAL A 1049 19.42 -39.42 9.81
N LYS A 1050 19.39 -40.49 9.02
CA LYS A 1050 20.56 -41.36 8.83
C LYS A 1050 21.40 -40.88 7.65
N PHE A 1051 22.70 -40.77 7.89
CA PHE A 1051 23.67 -40.40 6.85
C PHE A 1051 24.55 -41.58 6.45
N ILE A 1052 24.73 -41.79 5.14
CA ILE A 1052 25.66 -42.77 4.57
C ILE A 1052 26.60 -42.04 3.63
N VAL A 1053 27.88 -41.99 4.01
CA VAL A 1053 28.96 -41.36 3.25
C VAL A 1053 29.68 -42.36 2.35
N ASN A 1054 30.49 -41.88 1.40
CA ASN A 1054 31.19 -42.68 0.40
C ASN A 1054 30.24 -43.57 -0.44
N ALA A 1055 28.99 -43.13 -0.61
CA ALA A 1055 27.94 -43.82 -1.34
C ALA A 1055 27.81 -43.25 -2.76
N HIS A 1056 28.56 -43.82 -3.70
CA HIS A 1056 28.53 -43.41 -5.11
C HIS A 1056 27.33 -44.04 -5.85
N VAL A 1057 26.16 -43.47 -5.63
CA VAL A 1057 24.91 -43.92 -6.27
C VAL A 1057 25.00 -43.70 -7.79
N GLY A 1058 24.82 -44.79 -8.54
CA GLY A 1058 24.96 -44.81 -10.00
C GLY A 1058 26.20 -45.56 -10.50
N THR A 1059 27.29 -45.61 -9.74
CA THR A 1059 28.53 -46.32 -10.14
C THR A 1059 28.91 -47.44 -9.19
N ASP A 1060 28.68 -47.30 -7.89
CA ASP A 1060 28.95 -48.35 -6.90
C ASP A 1060 27.78 -49.36 -6.84
N PRO A 1061 28.01 -50.65 -7.15
CA PRO A 1061 26.97 -51.68 -7.08
C PRO A 1061 26.35 -51.84 -5.69
N ARG A 1062 27.06 -51.48 -4.61
CA ARG A 1062 26.52 -51.55 -3.24
C ARG A 1062 25.35 -50.61 -3.02
N TYR A 1063 25.32 -49.51 -3.78
CA TYR A 1063 24.32 -48.44 -3.71
C TYR A 1063 23.67 -48.24 -5.09
N SER A 1064 23.32 -49.33 -5.77
CA SER A 1064 22.67 -49.23 -7.08
C SER A 1064 21.30 -48.53 -6.94
N ILE A 1065 20.96 -47.69 -7.91
CA ILE A 1065 19.75 -46.87 -7.83
C ILE A 1065 18.48 -47.71 -7.90
N GLU A 1066 18.53 -48.83 -8.63
CA GLU A 1066 17.44 -49.80 -8.77
C GLU A 1066 17.15 -50.47 -7.43
N ARG A 1067 18.21 -50.79 -6.67
CA ARG A 1067 18.07 -51.31 -5.31
C ARG A 1067 17.47 -50.27 -4.37
N LEU A 1068 17.95 -49.03 -4.42
CA LEU A 1068 17.42 -47.96 -3.57
C LEU A 1068 15.94 -47.70 -3.86
N GLN A 1069 15.53 -47.77 -5.13
CA GLN A 1069 14.12 -47.69 -5.52
C GLN A 1069 13.30 -48.87 -5.00
N ALA A 1070 13.84 -50.10 -4.99
CA ALA A 1070 13.13 -51.27 -4.49
C ALA A 1070 13.05 -51.36 -2.95
N GLU A 1071 14.03 -50.78 -2.24
CA GLU A 1071 14.12 -50.83 -0.78
C GLU A 1071 13.44 -49.64 -0.06
N ASN A 1072 13.01 -48.62 -0.79
CA ASN A 1072 12.42 -47.40 -0.22
C ASN A 1072 11.11 -47.04 -0.92
N ASP A 1073 10.16 -46.51 -0.16
CA ASP A 1073 8.84 -46.12 -0.70
C ASP A 1073 8.93 -44.88 -1.62
N ALA A 1074 9.97 -44.06 -1.44
CA ALA A 1074 10.28 -42.96 -2.36
C ALA A 1074 11.79 -42.68 -2.46
N VAL A 1075 12.21 -42.12 -3.59
CA VAL A 1075 13.59 -41.67 -3.84
C VAL A 1075 13.58 -40.20 -4.28
N ILE A 1076 14.39 -39.35 -3.62
CA ILE A 1076 14.63 -37.97 -4.05
C ILE A 1076 16.06 -37.86 -4.61
N LEU A 1077 16.16 -37.44 -5.86
CA LEU A 1077 17.41 -37.07 -6.51
C LEU A 1077 17.74 -35.61 -6.21
N ALA A 1078 18.80 -35.39 -5.44
CA ALA A 1078 19.32 -34.07 -5.03
C ALA A 1078 20.85 -33.98 -5.24
N CYS A 1079 21.37 -34.68 -6.26
CA CYS A 1079 22.81 -34.86 -6.50
C CYS A 1079 23.51 -33.60 -7.04
N GLY A 1080 22.76 -32.54 -7.36
CA GLY A 1080 23.28 -31.26 -7.84
C GLY A 1080 23.72 -31.27 -9.31
N ALA A 1081 24.18 -30.12 -9.81
CA ALA A 1081 24.72 -29.98 -11.16
C ALA A 1081 26.25 -30.19 -11.13
N THR A 1082 26.71 -31.44 -11.17
CA THR A 1082 28.12 -31.78 -10.93
C THR A 1082 29.01 -31.71 -12.17
N ARG A 1083 28.46 -31.70 -13.39
CA ARG A 1083 29.25 -31.68 -14.64
C ARG A 1083 29.76 -30.26 -14.93
N PRO A 1084 31.06 -29.97 -14.78
CA PRO A 1084 31.58 -28.62 -15.03
C PRO A 1084 31.51 -28.28 -16.53
N ARG A 1085 31.42 -27.00 -16.84
CA ARG A 1085 31.58 -26.49 -18.20
C ARG A 1085 33.07 -26.45 -18.53
N ASP A 1086 33.44 -27.15 -19.59
CA ASP A 1086 34.82 -27.18 -20.06
C ASP A 1086 35.09 -26.15 -21.16
N LEU A 1087 36.37 -25.81 -21.32
CA LEU A 1087 36.86 -24.91 -22.36
C LEU A 1087 37.75 -25.69 -23.32
N SER A 1088 37.13 -26.33 -24.32
CA SER A 1088 37.79 -27.18 -25.31
C SER A 1088 38.50 -26.38 -26.40
N ILE A 1089 39.55 -25.65 -26.02
CA ILE A 1089 40.44 -24.89 -26.90
C ILE A 1089 41.83 -25.55 -26.95
N PRO A 1090 42.68 -25.25 -27.95
CA PRO A 1090 44.01 -25.85 -28.05
C PRO A 1090 44.84 -25.66 -26.76
N GLY A 1091 45.52 -26.72 -26.32
CA GLY A 1091 46.33 -26.74 -25.10
C GLY A 1091 45.56 -27.05 -23.81
N ARG A 1092 44.26 -27.36 -23.87
CA ARG A 1092 43.44 -27.70 -22.70
C ARG A 1092 43.96 -28.91 -21.91
N GLU A 1093 44.66 -29.81 -22.59
CA GLU A 1093 45.30 -31.02 -22.07
C GLU A 1093 46.57 -30.77 -21.23
N LEU A 1094 47.11 -29.55 -21.24
CA LEU A 1094 48.31 -29.20 -20.49
C LEU A 1094 48.09 -29.34 -18.97
N SER A 1095 49.12 -29.79 -18.27
CA SER A 1095 49.09 -29.86 -16.81
C SER A 1095 49.04 -28.46 -16.17
N GLY A 1096 48.35 -28.33 -15.04
CA GLY A 1096 48.12 -27.05 -14.37
C GLY A 1096 46.83 -26.32 -14.79
N ILE A 1097 45.99 -26.93 -15.63
CA ILE A 1097 44.65 -26.43 -15.97
C ILE A 1097 43.62 -27.30 -15.25
N HIS A 1098 42.95 -26.74 -14.25
CA HIS A 1098 42.02 -27.46 -13.38
C HIS A 1098 40.62 -26.84 -13.42
N PHE A 1099 39.58 -27.62 -13.18
CA PHE A 1099 38.28 -27.05 -12.87
C PHE A 1099 38.33 -26.37 -11.49
N ALA A 1100 37.54 -25.32 -11.31
CA ALA A 1100 37.48 -24.61 -10.04
C ALA A 1100 37.12 -25.54 -8.86
N MET A 1101 36.20 -26.49 -9.07
CA MET A 1101 35.80 -27.44 -8.03
C MET A 1101 36.91 -28.42 -7.64
N ASP A 1102 37.77 -28.84 -8.57
CA ASP A 1102 38.91 -29.71 -8.22
C ASP A 1102 39.83 -28.98 -7.24
N PHE A 1103 40.06 -27.69 -7.50
CA PHE A 1103 40.88 -26.84 -6.65
C PHE A 1103 40.23 -26.59 -5.29
N LEU A 1104 38.97 -26.14 -5.25
CA LEU A 1104 38.29 -25.79 -3.99
C LEU A 1104 38.02 -27.01 -3.10
N HIS A 1105 37.60 -28.13 -3.70
CA HIS A 1105 37.31 -29.37 -2.96
C HIS A 1105 38.60 -29.92 -2.34
N ALA A 1106 39.65 -30.13 -3.13
CA ALA A 1106 40.89 -30.72 -2.62
C ALA A 1106 41.52 -29.86 -1.53
N ASN A 1107 41.48 -28.53 -1.67
CA ASN A 1107 41.98 -27.61 -0.65
C ASN A 1107 41.17 -27.68 0.64
N THR A 1108 39.83 -27.64 0.55
CA THR A 1108 38.98 -27.70 1.74
C THR A 1108 39.13 -29.03 2.46
N LYS A 1109 39.19 -30.14 1.72
CA LYS A 1109 39.40 -31.47 2.28
C LYS A 1109 40.75 -31.59 3.00
N SER A 1110 41.84 -31.23 2.34
CA SER A 1110 43.18 -31.28 2.92
C SER A 1110 43.32 -30.34 4.13
N LEU A 1111 42.64 -29.19 4.11
CA LEU A 1111 42.55 -28.29 5.27
C LEU A 1111 41.86 -28.97 6.46
N LEU A 1112 40.73 -29.64 6.24
CA LEU A 1112 40.00 -30.32 7.32
C LEU A 1112 40.71 -31.57 7.83
N ASP A 1113 41.38 -32.31 6.95
CA ASP A 1113 42.03 -33.58 7.29
C ASP A 1113 43.38 -33.39 7.97
N SER A 1114 44.13 -32.35 7.58
CA SER A 1114 45.54 -32.20 7.96
C SER A 1114 46.02 -30.75 8.06
N ASN A 1115 45.12 -29.76 7.99
CA ASN A 1115 45.51 -28.35 7.90
C ASN A 1115 46.50 -28.06 6.75
N LEU A 1116 46.30 -28.73 5.60
CA LEU A 1116 47.16 -28.68 4.41
C LEU A 1116 48.56 -29.32 4.56
N GLU A 1117 48.84 -30.03 5.65
CA GLU A 1117 50.16 -30.67 5.87
C GLU A 1117 50.37 -31.92 5.01
N ASP A 1118 49.29 -32.58 4.56
CA ASP A 1118 49.38 -33.81 3.75
C ASP A 1118 49.78 -33.59 2.28
N GLY A 1119 49.80 -32.35 1.81
CA GLY A 1119 50.09 -31.99 0.43
C GLY A 1119 49.04 -32.45 -0.60
N LYS A 1120 47.90 -33.00 -0.17
CA LYS A 1120 46.83 -33.53 -1.05
C LYS A 1120 45.88 -32.44 -1.52
N TYR A 1121 46.44 -31.34 -2.01
CA TYR A 1121 45.69 -30.20 -2.53
C TYR A 1121 46.40 -29.60 -3.74
N ILE A 1122 45.64 -28.89 -4.57
CA ILE A 1122 46.22 -28.14 -5.69
C ILE A 1122 46.76 -26.83 -5.11
N SER A 1123 48.09 -26.73 -4.99
CA SER A 1123 48.77 -25.54 -4.45
C SER A 1123 48.84 -24.40 -5.46
N ALA A 1124 48.51 -23.19 -5.01
CA ALA A 1124 48.72 -21.93 -5.76
C ALA A 1124 49.97 -21.15 -5.29
N LYS A 1125 50.74 -21.68 -4.34
CA LYS A 1125 51.88 -21.00 -3.73
C LYS A 1125 52.94 -20.63 -4.76
N GLY A 1126 53.30 -19.35 -4.80
CA GLY A 1126 54.29 -18.79 -5.71
C GLY A 1126 53.91 -18.80 -7.20
N LYS A 1127 52.71 -19.28 -7.57
CA LYS A 1127 52.26 -19.42 -8.97
C LYS A 1127 51.57 -18.15 -9.49
N LYS A 1128 51.68 -17.91 -10.79
CA LYS A 1128 50.84 -16.97 -11.54
C LYS A 1128 49.50 -17.64 -11.84
N VAL A 1129 48.44 -17.20 -11.18
CA VAL A 1129 47.12 -17.83 -11.25
C VAL A 1129 46.22 -17.06 -12.21
N VAL A 1130 45.54 -17.79 -13.09
CA VAL A 1130 44.49 -17.22 -13.95
C VAL A 1130 43.17 -17.94 -13.71
N VAL A 1131 42.15 -17.20 -13.33
CA VAL A 1131 40.79 -17.71 -13.15
C VAL A 1131 39.97 -17.32 -14.37
N ILE A 1132 39.41 -18.29 -15.10
CA ILE A 1132 38.56 -18.05 -16.28
C ILE A 1132 37.10 -18.25 -15.90
N GLY A 1133 36.28 -17.23 -16.08
CA GLY A 1133 34.90 -17.18 -15.60
C GLY A 1133 34.78 -16.47 -14.25
N GLY A 1134 33.56 -16.18 -13.84
CA GLY A 1134 33.28 -15.29 -12.70
C GLY A 1134 32.34 -15.87 -11.64
N GLY A 1135 31.61 -14.97 -10.99
CA GLY A 1135 30.66 -15.32 -9.93
C GLY A 1135 31.31 -15.74 -8.61
N ASP A 1136 30.51 -16.39 -7.75
CA ASP A 1136 30.96 -16.80 -6.42
C ASP A 1136 32.11 -17.80 -6.49
N THR A 1137 32.03 -18.79 -7.39
CA THR A 1137 33.09 -19.79 -7.58
C THR A 1137 34.42 -19.14 -8.01
N GLY A 1138 34.38 -18.17 -8.92
CA GLY A 1138 35.58 -17.41 -9.31
C GLY A 1138 36.16 -16.63 -8.12
N THR A 1139 35.31 -15.95 -7.35
CA THR A 1139 35.71 -15.22 -6.13
C THR A 1139 36.34 -16.15 -5.08
N ASP A 1140 35.77 -17.34 -4.92
CA ASP A 1140 36.21 -18.34 -3.96
C ASP A 1140 37.58 -18.93 -4.37
N CYS A 1141 37.81 -19.15 -5.67
CA CYS A 1141 39.13 -19.49 -6.22
C CYS A 1141 40.16 -18.38 -5.95
N ILE A 1142 39.77 -17.11 -6.14
CA ILE A 1142 40.64 -15.95 -5.88
C ILE A 1142 41.07 -15.92 -4.41
N GLY A 1143 40.11 -15.95 -3.48
CA GLY A 1143 40.40 -15.91 -2.04
C GLY A 1143 41.23 -17.10 -1.55
N THR A 1144 41.01 -18.29 -2.11
CA THR A 1144 41.79 -19.50 -1.81
C THR A 1144 43.22 -19.37 -2.35
N ALA A 1145 43.40 -18.93 -3.60
CA ALA A 1145 44.73 -18.76 -4.20
C ALA A 1145 45.58 -17.71 -3.48
N ILE A 1146 44.96 -16.63 -2.99
CA ILE A 1146 45.64 -15.57 -2.22
C ILE A 1146 46.20 -16.12 -0.91
N ARG A 1147 45.44 -16.94 -0.18
CA ARG A 1147 45.85 -17.58 1.09
C ARG A 1147 47.01 -18.57 0.91
N HIS A 1148 47.12 -19.20 -0.26
CA HIS A 1148 48.30 -20.00 -0.63
C HIS A 1148 49.55 -19.18 -0.94
N ASP A 1149 49.44 -17.86 -0.95
CA ASP A 1149 50.49 -16.94 -1.35
C ASP A 1149 50.87 -17.04 -2.84
N CYS A 1150 49.88 -16.95 -3.74
CA CYS A 1150 50.15 -16.83 -5.19
C CYS A 1150 50.93 -15.55 -5.53
N SER A 1151 51.77 -15.60 -6.57
CA SER A 1151 52.67 -14.50 -6.96
C SER A 1151 52.00 -13.46 -7.87
N ASN A 1152 50.99 -13.87 -8.63
CA ASN A 1152 50.14 -13.00 -9.43
C ASN A 1152 48.75 -13.63 -9.58
N LEU A 1153 47.73 -12.82 -9.80
CA LEU A 1153 46.37 -13.28 -9.96
C LEU A 1153 45.58 -12.41 -10.95
N VAL A 1154 45.01 -13.05 -11.98
CA VAL A 1154 44.15 -12.42 -12.98
C VAL A 1154 42.86 -13.22 -13.10
N ASN A 1155 41.72 -12.54 -13.20
CA ASN A 1155 40.43 -13.15 -13.45
C ASN A 1155 39.84 -12.64 -14.78
N LEU A 1156 39.53 -13.55 -15.70
CA LEU A 1156 39.04 -13.22 -17.04
C LEU A 1156 37.53 -13.48 -17.14
N GLU A 1157 36.79 -12.43 -17.47
CA GLU A 1157 35.33 -12.43 -17.65
C GLU A 1157 34.99 -12.20 -19.12
N LEU A 1158 34.21 -13.11 -19.70
CA LEU A 1158 33.83 -13.02 -21.11
C LEU A 1158 32.82 -11.88 -21.36
N LEU A 1159 31.92 -11.64 -20.40
CA LEU A 1159 30.84 -10.66 -20.51
C LEU A 1159 31.34 -9.23 -20.24
N PRO A 1160 30.57 -8.20 -20.64
CA PRO A 1160 30.84 -6.82 -20.29
C PRO A 1160 30.82 -6.56 -18.78
N GLU A 1161 31.57 -5.55 -18.34
CA GLU A 1161 31.52 -5.07 -16.96
C GLU A 1161 30.08 -4.64 -16.62
N PRO A 1162 29.50 -5.17 -15.53
CA PRO A 1162 28.19 -4.71 -15.06
C PRO A 1162 28.21 -3.22 -14.72
N SER A 1163 27.10 -2.53 -14.93
CA SER A 1163 27.00 -1.10 -14.61
C SER A 1163 27.16 -0.83 -13.10
N LYS A 1164 27.64 0.36 -12.75
CA LYS A 1164 27.73 0.79 -11.33
C LYS A 1164 26.37 1.02 -10.68
N GLU A 1165 25.38 1.38 -11.49
CA GLU A 1165 23.99 1.66 -11.08
C GLU A 1165 23.02 0.77 -11.87
N ARG A 1166 21.81 0.61 -11.36
CA ARG A 1166 20.78 -0.21 -12.00
C ARG A 1166 20.38 0.39 -13.36
N ALA A 1167 20.51 -0.39 -14.42
CA ALA A 1167 20.13 0.02 -15.78
C ALA A 1167 18.59 0.07 -15.95
N PRO A 1168 18.05 0.90 -16.87
CA PRO A 1168 16.60 0.99 -17.13
C PRO A 1168 15.94 -0.33 -17.52
N ASP A 1169 16.67 -1.24 -18.18
CA ASP A 1169 16.20 -2.56 -18.61
C ASP A 1169 16.30 -3.64 -17.51
N ASN A 1170 16.73 -3.26 -16.30
CA ASN A 1170 16.69 -4.10 -15.11
C ASN A 1170 15.86 -3.43 -14.00
N PRO A 1171 14.53 -3.27 -14.20
CA PRO A 1171 13.69 -2.52 -13.27
C PRO A 1171 13.59 -3.20 -11.90
N TRP A 1172 13.44 -2.39 -10.86
CA TRP A 1172 13.03 -2.88 -9.54
C TRP A 1172 11.64 -3.53 -9.66
N PRO A 1173 11.36 -4.68 -9.02
CA PRO A 1173 12.10 -5.32 -7.92
C PRO A 1173 13.10 -6.41 -8.33
N GLN A 1174 13.44 -6.55 -9.62
CA GLN A 1174 14.37 -7.60 -10.05
C GLN A 1174 15.73 -7.47 -9.36
N TRP A 1175 16.48 -8.57 -9.26
CA TRP A 1175 17.85 -8.54 -8.74
C TRP A 1175 18.70 -7.50 -9.52
N PRO A 1176 19.36 -6.54 -8.83
CA PRO A 1176 20.15 -5.53 -9.50
C PRO A 1176 21.40 -6.15 -10.14
N ARG A 1177 21.52 -6.01 -11.45
CA ARG A 1177 22.69 -6.45 -12.25
C ARG A 1177 23.77 -5.36 -12.26
N ILE A 1178 24.31 -5.08 -11.07
CA ILE A 1178 25.34 -4.05 -10.87
C ILE A 1178 26.69 -4.66 -10.50
N PHE A 1179 27.76 -3.89 -10.69
CA PHE A 1179 29.10 -4.25 -10.29
C PHE A 1179 29.18 -4.44 -8.77
N ARG A 1180 29.72 -5.58 -8.34
CA ARG A 1180 29.89 -5.92 -6.92
C ARG A 1180 31.34 -6.27 -6.62
N ILE A 1181 31.76 -5.93 -5.42
CA ILE A 1181 33.05 -6.31 -4.83
C ILE A 1181 32.72 -7.23 -3.66
N ASP A 1182 33.44 -8.33 -3.55
CA ASP A 1182 33.30 -9.32 -2.48
C ASP A 1182 34.68 -9.60 -1.87
N TYR A 1183 34.76 -10.46 -0.85
CA TYR A 1183 35.95 -10.65 -0.02
C TYR A 1183 37.21 -10.96 -0.84
N GLY A 1184 37.14 -11.90 -1.80
CA GLY A 1184 38.28 -12.28 -2.63
C GLY A 1184 38.76 -11.13 -3.53
N HIS A 1185 37.84 -10.30 -4.01
CA HIS A 1185 38.19 -9.10 -4.79
C HIS A 1185 38.90 -8.05 -3.91
N GLN A 1186 38.44 -7.83 -2.68
CA GLN A 1186 39.09 -6.92 -1.72
C GLN A 1186 40.49 -7.41 -1.33
N GLU A 1187 40.61 -8.71 -1.04
CA GLU A 1187 41.89 -9.34 -0.72
C GLU A 1187 42.88 -9.24 -1.89
N ALA A 1188 42.41 -9.42 -3.13
CA ALA A 1188 43.22 -9.25 -4.33
C ALA A 1188 43.71 -7.81 -4.51
N VAL A 1189 42.84 -6.81 -4.29
CA VAL A 1189 43.21 -5.39 -4.33
C VAL A 1189 44.23 -5.07 -3.23
N SER A 1190 44.02 -5.60 -2.02
CA SER A 1190 44.94 -5.39 -0.89
C SER A 1190 46.33 -5.98 -1.17
N LYS A 1191 46.39 -7.18 -1.75
CA LYS A 1191 47.66 -7.86 -2.04
C LYS A 1191 48.38 -7.34 -3.28
N PHE A 1192 47.66 -7.08 -4.37
CA PHE A 1192 48.22 -6.77 -5.69
C PHE A 1192 47.99 -5.33 -6.16
N GLY A 1193 47.25 -4.52 -5.42
CA GLY A 1193 47.01 -3.10 -5.71
C GLY A 1193 45.94 -2.82 -6.77
N LYS A 1194 45.26 -3.83 -7.32
CA LYS A 1194 44.21 -3.68 -8.34
C LYS A 1194 43.14 -4.76 -8.27
N ASP A 1195 41.96 -4.48 -8.82
CA ASP A 1195 40.92 -5.49 -9.00
C ASP A 1195 41.43 -6.57 -9.98
N PRO A 1196 41.26 -7.86 -9.67
CA PRO A 1196 41.81 -8.92 -10.49
C PRO A 1196 41.04 -9.12 -11.80
N ARG A 1197 39.82 -8.59 -11.92
CA ARG A 1197 38.92 -8.87 -13.04
C ARG A 1197 39.27 -8.05 -14.27
N THR A 1198 39.25 -8.72 -15.41
CA THR A 1198 39.30 -8.12 -16.74
C THR A 1198 38.13 -8.63 -17.55
N TYR A 1199 37.26 -7.71 -17.97
CA TYR A 1199 36.04 -8.01 -18.72
C TYR A 1199 36.28 -8.03 -20.22
N GLN A 1200 35.33 -8.63 -20.95
CA GLN A 1200 35.35 -8.68 -22.41
C GLN A 1200 36.59 -9.40 -22.97
N ILE A 1201 37.02 -10.45 -22.30
CA ILE A 1201 38.18 -11.25 -22.71
C ILE A 1201 37.74 -12.66 -23.11
N LEU A 1202 38.19 -13.12 -24.27
CA LEU A 1202 38.02 -14.48 -24.77
C LEU A 1202 39.38 -15.18 -24.82
N THR A 1203 39.49 -16.38 -24.23
CA THR A 1203 40.71 -17.20 -24.30
C THR A 1203 40.74 -18.01 -25.61
N LYS A 1204 41.83 -17.89 -26.38
CA LYS A 1204 42.00 -18.54 -27.70
C LYS A 1204 42.71 -19.88 -27.61
N ARG A 1205 43.77 -19.97 -26.80
CA ARG A 1205 44.52 -21.22 -26.55
C ARG A 1205 45.37 -21.13 -25.27
N PHE A 1206 45.75 -22.29 -24.75
CA PHE A 1206 46.77 -22.42 -23.71
C PHE A 1206 48.13 -22.73 -24.34
N ILE A 1207 49.20 -22.21 -23.75
CA ILE A 1207 50.58 -22.34 -24.21
C ILE A 1207 51.37 -23.11 -23.16
N GLY A 1208 51.92 -24.26 -23.57
CA GLY A 1208 52.70 -25.13 -22.71
C GLY A 1208 54.20 -24.77 -22.68
N ASP A 1209 54.88 -25.25 -21.65
CA ASP A 1209 56.33 -25.41 -21.64
C ASP A 1209 56.75 -26.75 -22.26
N GLU A 1210 58.06 -26.98 -22.27
CA GLU A 1210 58.68 -28.20 -22.78
C GLU A 1210 58.36 -29.47 -21.96
N ASN A 1211 57.76 -29.33 -20.78
CA ASN A 1211 57.32 -30.44 -19.92
C ASN A 1211 55.81 -30.70 -20.01
N GLY A 1212 55.09 -30.02 -20.91
CA GLY A 1212 53.64 -30.16 -21.05
C GLY A 1212 52.84 -29.50 -19.92
N LYS A 1213 53.41 -28.51 -19.24
CA LYS A 1213 52.73 -27.69 -18.23
C LYS A 1213 52.35 -26.33 -18.80
N VAL A 1214 51.20 -25.80 -18.42
CA VAL A 1214 50.80 -24.45 -18.84
C VAL A 1214 51.82 -23.42 -18.35
N ARG A 1215 52.26 -22.54 -19.26
CA ARG A 1215 53.13 -21.38 -18.96
C ARG A 1215 52.43 -20.04 -19.24
N ALA A 1216 51.47 -20.03 -20.16
CA ALA A 1216 50.74 -18.85 -20.56
C ALA A 1216 49.43 -19.22 -21.29
N LEU A 1217 48.60 -18.22 -21.56
CA LEU A 1217 47.42 -18.32 -22.40
C LEU A 1217 47.35 -17.13 -23.36
N GLU A 1218 46.87 -17.38 -24.58
CA GLU A 1218 46.58 -16.34 -25.55
C GLU A 1218 45.12 -15.92 -25.42
N VAL A 1219 44.88 -14.62 -25.30
CA VAL A 1219 43.56 -14.02 -25.18
C VAL A 1219 43.32 -12.96 -26.24
N VAL A 1220 42.06 -12.67 -26.53
CA VAL A 1220 41.63 -11.59 -27.41
C VAL A 1220 40.51 -10.80 -26.75
N ARG A 1221 40.43 -9.49 -27.00
CA ARG A 1221 39.28 -8.69 -26.55
C ARG A 1221 38.08 -8.93 -27.45
N VAL A 1222 36.88 -8.91 -26.87
CA VAL A 1222 35.62 -9.06 -27.59
C VAL A 1222 34.67 -7.91 -27.30
N GLU A 1223 33.92 -7.47 -28.30
CA GLU A 1223 32.84 -6.51 -28.11
C GLU A 1223 31.49 -7.23 -28.21
N TRP A 1224 30.58 -6.92 -27.29
CA TRP A 1224 29.24 -7.52 -27.27
C TRP A 1224 28.23 -6.51 -27.81
N SER A 1225 27.45 -6.92 -28.81
CA SER A 1225 26.33 -6.13 -29.34
C SER A 1225 25.05 -6.96 -29.34
N LYS A 1226 23.90 -6.28 -29.17
CA LYS A 1226 22.58 -6.88 -29.39
C LYS A 1226 22.22 -6.72 -30.86
N VAL A 1227 22.16 -7.83 -31.59
CA VAL A 1227 21.64 -7.91 -32.97
C VAL A 1227 20.38 -8.76 -32.91
N ASP A 1228 19.24 -8.21 -33.34
CA ASP A 1228 17.92 -8.86 -33.29
C ASP A 1228 17.55 -9.42 -31.89
N GLY A 1229 17.90 -8.67 -30.84
CA GLY A 1229 17.65 -9.07 -29.46
C GLY A 1229 18.55 -10.20 -28.93
N ARG A 1230 19.44 -10.77 -29.75
CA ARG A 1230 20.43 -11.77 -29.34
C ARG A 1230 21.79 -11.11 -29.13
N PHE A 1231 22.47 -11.49 -28.06
CA PHE A 1231 23.84 -11.07 -27.80
C PHE A 1231 24.79 -11.82 -28.74
N GLN A 1232 25.57 -11.08 -29.51
CA GLN A 1232 26.67 -11.61 -30.31
C GLN A 1232 27.97 -10.93 -29.89
N SER A 1233 29.04 -11.73 -29.78
CA SER A 1233 30.39 -11.26 -29.50
C SER A 1233 31.19 -11.17 -30.80
N LYS A 1234 31.91 -10.06 -31.01
CA LYS A 1234 32.85 -9.87 -32.12
C LYS A 1234 34.26 -9.71 -31.56
N GLU A 1235 35.23 -10.45 -32.10
CA GLU A 1235 36.65 -10.27 -31.73
C GLU A 1235 37.17 -8.92 -32.22
N ILE A 1236 37.91 -8.21 -31.36
CA ILE A 1236 38.59 -6.96 -31.71
C ILE A 1236 39.92 -7.33 -32.36
N GLU A 1237 40.03 -7.08 -33.66
CA GLU A 1237 41.23 -7.39 -34.44
C GLU A 1237 42.47 -6.66 -33.87
N GLY A 1238 43.60 -7.35 -33.76
CA GLY A 1238 44.84 -6.80 -33.19
C GLY A 1238 44.90 -6.71 -31.66
N SER A 1239 43.85 -7.12 -30.94
CA SER A 1239 43.81 -7.09 -29.46
C SER A 1239 44.35 -8.35 -28.77
N GLN A 1240 45.12 -9.16 -29.50
CA GLN A 1240 45.68 -10.41 -29.01
C GLN A 1240 46.77 -10.12 -27.96
N GLU A 1241 46.71 -10.81 -26.83
CA GLU A 1241 47.65 -10.66 -25.72
C GLU A 1241 48.02 -12.04 -25.17
N ILE A 1242 49.25 -12.18 -24.68
CA ILE A 1242 49.71 -13.37 -23.96
C ILE A 1242 49.76 -13.04 -22.47
N ILE A 1243 49.02 -13.78 -21.67
CA ILE A 1243 49.03 -13.68 -20.20
C ILE A 1243 49.78 -14.90 -19.64
N GLU A 1244 50.81 -14.67 -18.84
CA GLU A 1244 51.56 -15.74 -18.18
C GLU A 1244 50.73 -16.41 -17.07
N ALA A 1245 50.78 -17.75 -17.01
CA ALA A 1245 50.01 -18.54 -16.06
C ALA A 1245 50.72 -19.87 -15.76
N ASP A 1246 50.93 -20.17 -14.48
CA ASP A 1246 51.43 -21.47 -14.00
C ASP A 1246 50.29 -22.37 -13.47
N LEU A 1247 49.12 -21.77 -13.22
CA LEU A 1247 47.89 -22.42 -12.76
C LEU A 1247 46.69 -21.71 -13.39
N VAL A 1248 45.87 -22.45 -14.12
CA VAL A 1248 44.61 -21.97 -14.68
C VAL A 1248 43.44 -22.67 -14.00
N LEU A 1249 42.47 -21.90 -13.53
CA LEU A 1249 41.26 -22.37 -12.86
C LEU A 1249 40.03 -22.04 -13.71
N LEU A 1250 39.32 -23.06 -14.18
CA LEU A 1250 38.09 -22.90 -14.99
C LEU A 1250 36.87 -22.78 -14.07
N ALA A 1251 36.41 -21.56 -13.86
CA ALA A 1251 35.24 -21.16 -13.06
C ALA A 1251 34.05 -20.75 -13.96
N MET A 1252 33.73 -21.56 -14.97
CA MET A 1252 32.75 -21.24 -16.03
C MET A 1252 31.33 -21.77 -15.75
N GLY A 1253 31.09 -22.28 -14.54
CA GLY A 1253 29.83 -22.91 -14.14
C GLY A 1253 29.72 -24.38 -14.55
N PHE A 1254 28.50 -24.91 -14.46
CA PHE A 1254 28.12 -26.31 -14.61
C PHE A 1254 27.02 -26.47 -15.67
N LEU A 1255 27.00 -27.64 -16.29
CA LEU A 1255 26.05 -27.97 -17.35
C LEU A 1255 24.81 -28.66 -16.81
N GLY A 1256 24.96 -29.59 -15.86
CA GLY A 1256 23.88 -30.40 -15.31
C GLY A 1256 24.41 -31.55 -14.46
N PRO A 1257 23.54 -32.47 -13.99
CA PRO A 1257 23.94 -33.67 -13.24
C PRO A 1257 24.72 -34.67 -14.11
N GLU A 1258 25.42 -35.60 -13.46
CA GLU A 1258 26.02 -36.78 -14.10
C GLU A 1258 24.94 -37.68 -14.74
N ALA A 1259 25.25 -38.26 -15.90
CA ALA A 1259 24.27 -38.96 -16.72
C ALA A 1259 23.95 -40.39 -16.24
N ASP A 1260 24.76 -40.98 -15.36
CA ASP A 1260 24.66 -42.41 -15.02
C ASP A 1260 23.35 -42.75 -14.32
N ILE A 1261 22.89 -41.90 -13.39
CA ILE A 1261 21.60 -42.07 -12.70
C ILE A 1261 20.44 -41.97 -13.71
N ALA A 1262 20.45 -40.95 -14.57
CA ALA A 1262 19.41 -40.77 -15.58
C ALA A 1262 19.35 -41.94 -16.57
N LYS A 1263 20.50 -42.44 -17.03
CA LYS A 1263 20.54 -43.59 -17.94
C LYS A 1263 20.02 -44.86 -17.29
N LYS A 1264 20.37 -45.12 -16.04
CA LYS A 1264 19.98 -46.34 -15.31
C LYS A 1264 18.48 -46.38 -15.00
N LEU A 1265 17.91 -45.25 -14.57
CA LEU A 1265 16.49 -45.13 -14.27
C LEU A 1265 15.62 -44.85 -15.51
N GLY A 1266 16.22 -44.54 -16.67
CA GLY A 1266 15.46 -44.09 -17.84
C GLY A 1266 14.77 -42.74 -17.63
N LEU A 1267 15.43 -41.81 -16.92
CA LEU A 1267 14.88 -40.49 -16.64
C LEU A 1267 14.90 -39.60 -17.87
N GLU A 1268 13.80 -38.90 -18.11
CA GLU A 1268 13.76 -37.80 -19.08
C GLU A 1268 14.64 -36.64 -18.60
N GLN A 1269 15.33 -35.99 -19.54
CA GLN A 1269 16.15 -34.81 -19.29
C GLN A 1269 15.63 -33.61 -20.09
N ASP A 1270 15.79 -32.41 -19.54
CA ASP A 1270 15.51 -31.18 -20.27
C ASP A 1270 16.59 -30.87 -21.34
N SER A 1271 16.41 -29.80 -22.11
CA SER A 1271 17.37 -29.37 -23.14
C SER A 1271 18.75 -28.96 -22.60
N ARG A 1272 18.87 -28.78 -21.28
CA ARG A 1272 20.11 -28.48 -20.56
C ARG A 1272 20.70 -29.71 -19.87
N SER A 1273 20.14 -30.90 -20.10
CA SER A 1273 20.51 -32.16 -19.44
C SER A 1273 20.18 -32.23 -17.95
N ASN A 1274 19.34 -31.35 -17.41
CA ASN A 1274 18.83 -31.50 -16.03
C ASN A 1274 17.76 -32.59 -16.00
N PHE A 1275 17.57 -33.23 -14.85
CA PHE A 1275 16.49 -34.20 -14.67
C PHE A 1275 15.14 -33.50 -14.80
N LYS A 1276 14.32 -33.95 -15.74
CA LYS A 1276 13.00 -33.38 -15.97
C LYS A 1276 12.06 -33.88 -14.89
N ALA A 1277 11.46 -32.93 -14.18
CA ALA A 1277 10.43 -33.19 -13.19
C ALA A 1277 9.30 -32.16 -13.32
N GLU A 1278 8.08 -32.57 -13.01
CA GLU A 1278 6.90 -31.70 -13.10
C GLU A 1278 7.04 -30.49 -12.17
N PHE A 1279 6.69 -29.31 -12.68
CA PHE A 1279 6.70 -28.09 -11.88
C PHE A 1279 5.64 -28.17 -10.76
N GLY A 1280 6.05 -27.93 -9.52
CA GLY A 1280 5.19 -28.01 -8.34
C GLY A 1280 5.05 -29.42 -7.74
N ASN A 1281 5.11 -30.49 -8.54
CA ASN A 1281 5.02 -31.87 -8.06
C ASN A 1281 6.39 -32.53 -7.84
N PHE A 1282 7.45 -32.05 -8.51
CA PHE A 1282 8.82 -32.60 -8.43
C PHE A 1282 8.96 -34.08 -8.84
N ALA A 1283 7.86 -34.72 -9.27
CA ALA A 1283 7.83 -36.07 -9.77
C ALA A 1283 8.53 -36.15 -11.12
N THR A 1284 9.34 -37.20 -11.30
CA THR A 1284 9.96 -37.52 -12.59
C THR A 1284 9.03 -38.41 -13.41
N ASN A 1285 9.49 -38.85 -14.59
CA ASN A 1285 8.77 -39.85 -15.39
C ASN A 1285 8.81 -41.27 -14.78
N VAL A 1286 9.54 -41.48 -13.69
CA VAL A 1286 9.63 -42.76 -12.98
C VAL A 1286 8.85 -42.65 -11.68
N GLU A 1287 7.90 -43.57 -11.48
CA GLU A 1287 7.05 -43.62 -10.28
C GLU A 1287 7.88 -43.78 -9.00
N GLY A 1288 7.47 -43.09 -7.94
CA GLY A 1288 8.20 -43.02 -6.66
C GLY A 1288 9.52 -42.23 -6.70
N VAL A 1289 9.94 -41.72 -7.87
CA VAL A 1289 11.20 -40.98 -8.02
C VAL A 1289 10.94 -39.50 -8.28
N PHE A 1290 11.55 -38.65 -7.44
CA PHE A 1290 11.45 -37.20 -7.47
C PHE A 1290 12.82 -36.58 -7.70
N ALA A 1291 12.88 -35.37 -8.26
CA ALA A 1291 14.13 -34.63 -8.45
C ALA A 1291 14.00 -33.19 -7.99
N ALA A 1292 14.99 -32.69 -7.23
CA ALA A 1292 14.93 -31.36 -6.61
C ALA A 1292 16.30 -30.67 -6.55
N GLY A 1293 16.30 -29.33 -6.58
CA GLY A 1293 17.51 -28.53 -6.51
C GLY A 1293 18.27 -28.50 -7.84
N ASP A 1294 19.58 -28.31 -7.78
CA ASP A 1294 20.40 -27.99 -8.95
C ASP A 1294 20.43 -29.09 -10.03
N CYS A 1295 20.17 -30.36 -9.69
CA CYS A 1295 20.07 -31.43 -10.69
C CYS A 1295 18.80 -31.34 -11.55
N ARG A 1296 17.77 -30.63 -11.07
CA ARG A 1296 16.48 -30.40 -11.75
C ARG A 1296 16.41 -29.00 -12.36
N ARG A 1297 16.80 -27.98 -11.58
CA ARG A 1297 16.75 -26.55 -11.95
C ARG A 1297 17.93 -26.12 -12.84
N GLY A 1298 19.05 -26.82 -12.73
CA GLY A 1298 20.37 -26.33 -13.12
C GLY A 1298 21.00 -25.45 -12.03
N GLN A 1299 22.27 -25.08 -12.23
CA GLN A 1299 23.06 -24.30 -11.27
C GLN A 1299 22.31 -23.08 -10.71
N SER A 1300 22.19 -22.98 -9.38
CA SER A 1300 21.48 -21.89 -8.73
C SER A 1300 22.05 -21.53 -7.36
N LEU A 1301 21.31 -20.71 -6.60
CA LEU A 1301 21.72 -20.27 -5.27
C LEU A 1301 21.32 -21.31 -4.22
N VAL A 1302 22.08 -21.39 -3.12
CA VAL A 1302 21.78 -22.25 -1.96
C VAL A 1302 20.33 -22.07 -1.47
N VAL A 1303 19.82 -20.83 -1.45
CA VAL A 1303 18.45 -20.54 -1.02
C VAL A 1303 17.38 -21.15 -1.94
N TRP A 1304 17.64 -21.29 -3.24
CA TRP A 1304 16.76 -21.98 -4.18
C TRP A 1304 16.80 -23.49 -3.97
N ALA A 1305 17.99 -24.04 -3.72
CA ALA A 1305 18.14 -25.46 -3.41
C ALA A 1305 17.37 -25.85 -2.14
N ILE A 1306 17.45 -25.03 -1.08
CA ILE A 1306 16.65 -25.27 0.15
C ILE A 1306 15.16 -25.19 -0.15
N ALA A 1307 14.70 -24.18 -0.93
CA ALA A 1307 13.30 -24.03 -1.28
C ALA A 1307 12.76 -25.26 -2.04
N GLU A 1308 13.43 -25.67 -3.11
CA GLU A 1308 13.03 -26.87 -3.88
C GLU A 1308 13.11 -28.16 -3.05
N GLY A 1309 14.08 -28.27 -2.14
CA GLY A 1309 14.16 -29.41 -1.20
C GLY A 1309 12.94 -29.50 -0.28
N ARG A 1310 12.45 -28.37 0.24
CA ARG A 1310 11.22 -28.33 1.06
C ARG A 1310 9.98 -28.67 0.25
N GLU A 1311 9.87 -28.13 -0.97
CA GLU A 1311 8.73 -28.38 -1.85
C GLU A 1311 8.67 -29.84 -2.31
N ALA A 1312 9.82 -30.42 -2.66
CA ALA A 1312 9.92 -31.83 -2.99
C ALA A 1312 9.57 -32.74 -1.80
N ALA A 1313 10.00 -32.39 -0.57
CA ALA A 1313 9.59 -33.12 0.62
C ALA A 1313 8.06 -33.10 0.83
N ALA A 1314 7.42 -31.95 0.63
CA ALA A 1314 5.96 -31.85 0.71
C ALA A 1314 5.26 -32.69 -0.38
N ALA A 1315 5.80 -32.70 -1.60
CA ALA A 1315 5.26 -33.52 -2.69
C ALA A 1315 5.41 -35.02 -2.42
N VAL A 1316 6.57 -35.45 -1.91
CA VAL A 1316 6.82 -36.84 -1.51
C VAL A 1316 5.92 -37.27 -0.36
N ASP A 1317 5.76 -36.43 0.66
CA ASP A 1317 4.86 -36.73 1.77
C ASP A 1317 3.41 -36.94 1.31
N LYS A 1318 2.94 -36.09 0.40
CA LYS A 1318 1.63 -36.23 -0.24
C LYS A 1318 1.51 -37.52 -1.06
N TYR A 1319 2.57 -37.92 -1.76
CA TYR A 1319 2.61 -39.19 -2.49
C TYR A 1319 2.49 -40.38 -1.53
N LEU A 1320 3.31 -40.42 -0.47
CA LEU A 1320 3.36 -41.53 0.49
C LEU A 1320 2.10 -41.66 1.36
N THR A 1321 1.42 -40.55 1.65
CA THR A 1321 0.17 -40.56 2.43
C THR A 1321 -1.03 -41.06 1.62
N ARG A 1322 -1.09 -40.80 0.32
CA ARG A 1322 -2.19 -41.27 -0.55
C ARG A 1322 -2.29 -42.79 -0.62
N GLU A 1323 -1.16 -43.47 -0.67
CA GLU A 1323 -1.15 -44.94 -0.71
C GLU A 1323 -1.66 -45.56 0.60
N LYS A 1324 -1.45 -44.90 1.74
CA LYS A 1324 -1.96 -45.36 3.02
C LYS A 1324 -3.48 -45.26 3.12
N THR A 1325 -4.07 -44.16 2.66
CA THR A 1325 -5.54 -44.02 2.62
C THR A 1325 -6.18 -45.04 1.66
N ASN A 1326 -5.57 -45.32 0.51
CA ASN A 1326 -6.10 -46.34 -0.41
C ASN A 1326 -5.99 -47.77 0.14
N ALA A 1327 -5.04 -48.05 1.05
CA ALA A 1327 -4.87 -49.37 1.67
C ALA A 1327 -5.84 -49.61 2.85
N ASP A 1328 -6.30 -48.55 3.52
CA ASP A 1328 -7.27 -48.63 4.63
C ASP A 1328 -8.74 -48.42 4.16
N GLU A 1329 -8.98 -48.00 2.91
CA GLU A 1329 -10.32 -47.70 2.35
C GLU A 1329 -11.08 -48.90 1.72
N ASP A 1330 -10.61 -50.15 1.86
CA ASP A 1330 -11.42 -51.34 1.51
C ASP A 1330 -12.67 -51.52 2.42
N VAL A 1331 -13.00 -50.52 3.27
CA VAL A 1331 -14.23 -50.42 4.05
C VAL A 1331 -14.80 -48.97 4.06
N ALA A 1332 -14.93 -48.29 2.92
CA ALA A 1332 -15.98 -47.28 2.64
C ALA A 1332 -15.76 -46.64 1.25
N GLY A 1333 -16.85 -46.29 0.56
CA GLY A 1333 -16.87 -45.93 -0.87
C GLY A 1333 -16.16 -44.62 -1.26
N PRO A 1334 -16.02 -44.36 -2.57
CA PRO A 1334 -14.98 -43.48 -3.11
C PRO A 1334 -15.36 -42.00 -3.06
N SER A 1335 -14.50 -41.14 -2.51
CA SER A 1335 -14.61 -39.67 -2.63
C SER A 1335 -13.36 -39.01 -3.20
N SER A 1336 -13.54 -38.48 -4.41
CA SER A 1336 -12.92 -37.36 -5.13
C SER A 1336 -11.52 -36.83 -4.76
N SER A 1337 -10.67 -36.86 -5.80
CA SER A 1337 -9.41 -36.16 -6.05
C SER A 1337 -9.29 -34.72 -5.51
N GLY A 1338 -8.23 -34.50 -4.71
CA GLY A 1338 -7.88 -33.21 -4.12
C GLY A 1338 -7.45 -32.13 -5.12
N CYS A 1339 -8.22 -31.05 -5.13
CA CYS A 1339 -7.83 -29.74 -5.63
C CYS A 1339 -7.17 -28.94 -4.48
N LEU A 1340 -6.08 -28.24 -4.77
CA LEU A 1340 -5.47 -27.25 -3.88
C LEU A 1340 -6.41 -26.05 -3.76
N VAL A 1341 -7.39 -26.14 -2.85
CA VAL A 1341 -8.24 -25.01 -2.50
C VAL A 1341 -7.49 -24.15 -1.49
N GLN A 1342 -7.10 -22.95 -1.92
CA GLN A 1342 -6.58 -21.91 -1.03
C GLN A 1342 -7.62 -21.58 0.04
N PRO A 1343 -7.20 -21.24 1.28
CA PRO A 1343 -8.12 -20.91 2.34
C PRO A 1343 -8.89 -19.64 1.96
N VAL A 1344 -10.20 -19.75 1.77
CA VAL A 1344 -11.12 -18.64 2.01
C VAL A 1344 -11.41 -18.70 3.51
N ALA A 1345 -10.57 -18.02 4.31
CA ALA A 1345 -10.83 -17.83 5.72
C ALA A 1345 -11.87 -16.70 5.86
N ALA A 1346 -12.98 -17.03 6.51
CA ALA A 1346 -14.20 -16.22 6.65
C ALA A 1346 -13.99 -14.77 7.12
#